data_AF-A0A7K0U2N8-F1
#
_entry.id   AF-A0A7K0U2N8-F1
#
_cell.length_a   1.000
_cell.length_b   1.000
_cell.length_c   1.000
_cell.angle_alpha   90.00
_cell.angle_beta   90.00
_cell.angle_gamma   90.00
#
_symmetry.space_group_name_H-M   'P 1'
#
loop_
_entity.id
_entity.type
_entity.pdbx_description
1 polymer ?
#
loop_
_entity_poly.entity_id
_entity_poly.type
_entity_poly.pdbx_seq_one_letter_code
_entity_poly.pdbx_strand_id
1 'polypeptide(L)'
;MTAEPLSSTARQTSPGLARWWRRLDHPLGLTGIIVIAVVVRLLLAPHFGFYGDLRYFREWAGRLQERGLRHFYAPDYFADYPPGYLYVLAFLGKIQQSPGYQLLKLPILIGDLALAWCTALLAARLAPESVRRRLPIRPIVLVAVLFNPAVLGVGAVWGQVDSVPSSMVMGTLLLLLTGRRSVARDLSGMVLFAVALAIKPQAGFLAPVLAYILIRRYVVDTPAAQRLVGAARLALITVVSGSIWAFSGVPFGLSPSGLVNFLRSSAKTYPVTSANAFNFWGLFGFFKRDSDNYWNGQFEVVKVFGIKANTFGTIIVGLGAIALVWAAHRAITHGCNQARTLIATAVATNLLAYTMLTRMHERYMFPVIACLGPLLMWRWFRAAYWTLSILFVLNLWYPFALYNGQWDASGRVGRVYGLTIQPWFRWFFGNIDAVDTGQKKLWSFLVVVVTVAFVGVYYRWLLRPQLPRVWARQMLAPGRSDSVPDRGRPVPPAPERAAARDATGNNEQTASEPDTELPPAPLARTAIAALHRVRTAIPLPGAEKPAPSGWLRHGPRSLVALACTFGLLALRGELRSARTLNDSTFHLQMIRWASGQLERGRLPLDGWFPDLTLGSSFFHHYQSLPYTVTAILGRILHMSVSSMYLWILYLLVSLWPISVYWGGRLMGWGRWAASAAALVSPLIVSIPSYGYEHGSYTFQGWGVYTQLWGMWLLPLTWGLMSRAIRLGRGYPLAALALALTIATHLMTGYLAVLCLPVLGLLTNKQFGARVRRTALLGAGGLLTAAWVLVPLLTDKKYSAQSTFYKGTLYNDSYGAKVILGWLFRGALYDGRHLPVITILAAVGFVVCALHLGQERARIVLGLWTLSLLLYFGRVTWKSMINVLPGSEDLQMHRFIIGVQMAGILLAGIGTVALARLVVQGATAVWDRYGSAGSPTPAAKNSIPSLVSATAVVVLGAIALSPSWRNTWDYDRGGWAFINQQRDYDRIDGPDVSALLQVANNRGDGRVYAGTRGNWGPSYKVGFVPVLHYTSHNDTDGVGFTFRTVQSLTTDIEASFDENNLSQYEMLNVRYIIAPTSRVPAVPHTVVQTLGGSTLYAIETTGYFQVVDRVGSISANRVDINDATAAFRGSDQASRSVYPGIAFDGDKPLPDTVTAATDSPPGTVINQSNQRADGIFEATVSAQRQSVVVLKATYDPGWRVTVDGESANTVMMAPSIVGVEVGPGQHTIRFSYRSYPHYPWLFLLGALALLSLGLWPRREQVLVYAQRAARRFRPRPGR
;
A
#
# COMPACT_ATOMS: atom_id res chain seq x y z
N MET A 1 -40.60 10.74 -17.89
CA MET A 1 -41.35 10.42 -16.66
C MET A 1 -42.72 11.11 -16.60
N THR A 2 -43.34 11.35 -17.76
CA THR A 2 -44.80 11.23 -17.90
C THR A 2 -45.10 9.75 -17.75
N ALA A 3 -45.24 9.29 -16.50
CA ALA A 3 -45.54 7.90 -16.24
C ALA A 3 -47.00 7.67 -16.61
N GLU A 4 -47.26 7.33 -17.88
CA GLU A 4 -48.49 6.64 -18.24
C GLU A 4 -48.63 5.43 -17.30
N PRO A 5 -49.65 5.43 -16.42
CA PRO A 5 -49.91 4.31 -15.55
C PRO A 5 -50.55 3.19 -16.38
N LEU A 6 -49.80 2.11 -16.68
CA LEU A 6 -50.31 0.96 -17.46
C LEU A 6 -51.30 1.35 -18.59
N SER A 7 -50.96 2.40 -19.34
CA SER A 7 -51.44 2.72 -20.68
C SER A 7 -50.14 2.83 -21.48
N SER A 8 -49.87 2.05 -22.51
CA SER A 8 -50.48 2.11 -23.83
C SER A 8 -50.27 0.81 -24.62
N THR A 9 -49.85 -0.29 -23.96
CA THR A 9 -49.53 -1.57 -24.63
C THR A 9 -50.02 -2.82 -23.88
N ALA A 10 -51.03 -2.70 -23.01
CA ALA A 10 -51.72 -3.88 -22.49
C ALA A 10 -52.67 -4.42 -23.58
N ARG A 11 -52.12 -5.18 -24.54
CA ARG A 11 -52.93 -6.15 -25.30
C ARG A 11 -53.69 -6.99 -24.28
N GLN A 12 -55.02 -6.98 -24.41
CA GLN A 12 -55.99 -7.91 -23.82
C GLN A 12 -55.44 -8.74 -22.63
N THR A 13 -55.51 -8.20 -21.41
CA THR A 13 -55.63 -9.11 -20.27
C THR A 13 -56.94 -9.86 -20.46
N SER A 14 -56.90 -11.19 -20.48
CA SER A 14 -58.11 -11.98 -20.69
C SER A 14 -59.19 -11.51 -19.68
N PRO A 15 -60.44 -11.30 -20.11
CA PRO A 15 -61.50 -10.82 -19.22
C PRO A 15 -61.67 -11.69 -17.96
N GLY A 16 -61.21 -12.95 -18.00
CA GLY A 16 -61.14 -13.86 -16.86
C GLY A 16 -60.16 -13.43 -15.76
N LEU A 17 -58.91 -13.08 -16.11
CA LEU A 17 -57.86 -12.78 -15.14
C LEU A 17 -58.16 -11.49 -14.35
N ALA A 18 -58.63 -10.44 -15.03
CA ALA A 18 -58.99 -9.18 -14.39
C ALA A 18 -60.22 -9.32 -13.47
N ARG A 19 -61.21 -10.15 -13.85
CA ARG A 19 -62.36 -10.50 -13.01
C ARG A 19 -61.95 -11.31 -11.78
N TRP A 20 -61.02 -12.26 -11.94
CA TRP A 20 -60.49 -13.07 -10.83
C TRP A 20 -59.79 -12.22 -9.77
N TRP A 21 -58.89 -11.32 -10.18
CA TRP A 21 -58.22 -10.40 -9.25
C TRP A 21 -59.21 -9.47 -8.53
N ARG A 22 -60.29 -9.02 -9.18
CA ARG A 22 -61.31 -8.18 -8.54
C ARG A 22 -62.11 -8.95 -7.48
N ARG A 23 -62.38 -10.24 -7.70
CA ARG A 23 -62.98 -11.11 -6.68
C ARG A 23 -62.08 -11.23 -5.44
N LEU A 24 -60.75 -11.20 -5.63
CA LEU A 24 -59.79 -11.25 -4.52
C LEU A 24 -59.71 -9.96 -3.68
N ASP A 25 -60.25 -8.83 -4.16
CA ASP A 25 -60.30 -7.56 -3.39
C ASP A 25 -61.44 -7.55 -2.35
N HIS A 26 -62.29 -8.59 -2.35
CA HIS A 26 -63.28 -8.83 -1.31
C HIS A 26 -62.60 -9.32 -0.01
N PRO A 27 -63.15 -9.03 1.20
CA PRO A 27 -62.59 -9.51 2.46
C PRO A 27 -62.18 -10.99 2.48
N LEU A 28 -63.05 -11.89 1.99
CA LEU A 28 -62.74 -13.33 1.91
C LEU A 28 -61.54 -13.64 1.01
N GLY A 29 -61.36 -12.90 -0.09
CA GLY A 29 -60.21 -13.08 -1.00
C GLY A 29 -58.90 -12.60 -0.39
N LEU A 30 -58.92 -11.45 0.30
CA LEU A 30 -57.77 -10.94 1.05
C LEU A 30 -57.40 -11.88 2.19
N THR A 31 -58.39 -12.40 2.92
CA THR A 31 -58.19 -13.43 3.96
C THR A 31 -57.57 -14.69 3.36
N GLY A 32 -58.07 -15.17 2.22
CA GLY A 32 -57.50 -16.34 1.52
C GLY A 32 -56.02 -16.16 1.18
N ILE A 33 -55.64 -14.98 0.65
CA ILE A 33 -54.22 -14.66 0.37
C ILE A 33 -53.38 -14.69 1.65
N ILE A 34 -53.88 -14.11 2.75
CA ILE A 34 -53.18 -14.09 4.04
C ILE A 34 -53.03 -15.50 4.60
N VAL A 35 -54.08 -16.32 4.56
CA VAL A 35 -54.05 -17.72 5.04
C VAL A 35 -53.02 -18.53 4.25
N ILE A 36 -53.01 -18.44 2.92
CA ILE A 36 -52.00 -19.12 2.10
C ILE A 36 -50.59 -18.64 2.46
N ALA A 37 -50.40 -17.33 2.63
CA ALA A 37 -49.11 -16.76 3.00
C ALA A 37 -48.64 -17.21 4.40
N VAL A 38 -49.57 -17.41 5.34
CA VAL A 38 -49.30 -18.00 6.66
C VAL A 38 -48.92 -19.46 6.53
N VAL A 39 -49.67 -20.26 5.77
CA VAL A 39 -49.38 -21.68 5.53
C VAL A 39 -47.98 -21.84 4.93
N VAL A 40 -47.64 -21.08 3.88
CA VAL A 40 -46.29 -21.11 3.28
C VAL A 40 -45.21 -20.81 4.31
N ARG A 41 -45.42 -19.81 5.18
CA ARG A 41 -44.46 -19.46 6.24
C ARG A 41 -44.34 -20.56 7.30
N LEU A 42 -45.46 -21.17 7.72
CA LEU A 42 -45.48 -22.26 8.69
C LEU A 42 -44.84 -23.54 8.14
N LEU A 43 -44.91 -23.75 6.82
CA LEU A 43 -44.18 -24.83 6.16
C LEU A 43 -42.67 -24.56 6.09
N LEU A 44 -42.24 -23.31 5.83
CA LEU A 44 -40.82 -22.98 5.71
C LEU A 44 -40.11 -22.81 7.07
N ALA A 45 -40.76 -22.18 8.04
CA ALA A 45 -40.13 -21.74 9.30
C ALA A 45 -39.49 -22.86 10.14
N PRO A 46 -40.02 -24.10 10.19
CA PRO A 46 -39.42 -25.20 10.93
C PRO A 46 -38.15 -25.77 10.28
N HIS A 47 -37.99 -25.67 8.97
CA HIS A 47 -36.90 -26.33 8.22
C HIS A 47 -35.65 -25.47 8.06
N PHE A 48 -35.81 -24.15 8.10
CA PHE A 48 -34.72 -23.21 7.89
C PHE A 48 -34.52 -22.34 9.12
N GLY A 49 -33.38 -21.66 9.25
CA GLY A 49 -33.11 -20.70 10.31
C GLY A 49 -31.64 -20.30 10.32
N PHE A 50 -31.35 -19.01 10.46
CA PHE A 50 -29.98 -18.56 10.66
C PHE A 50 -29.62 -18.79 12.13
N TYR A 51 -28.76 -19.78 12.37
CA TYR A 51 -28.55 -20.32 13.71
C TYR A 51 -28.03 -19.26 14.69
N GLY A 52 -27.05 -18.44 14.27
CA GLY A 52 -26.45 -17.43 15.12
C GLY A 52 -27.45 -16.45 15.74
N ASP A 53 -28.32 -15.86 14.92
CA ASP A 53 -29.32 -14.88 15.40
C ASP A 53 -30.38 -15.53 16.29
N LEU A 54 -30.92 -16.67 15.86
CA LEU A 54 -31.96 -17.37 16.61
C LEU A 54 -31.45 -17.90 17.96
N ARG A 55 -30.17 -18.30 18.01
CA ARG A 55 -29.48 -18.65 19.25
C ARG A 55 -29.41 -17.43 20.19
N TYR A 56 -28.93 -16.28 19.71
CA TYR A 56 -28.86 -15.08 20.53
C TYR A 56 -30.24 -14.62 21.02
N PHE A 57 -31.27 -14.67 20.19
CA PHE A 57 -32.64 -14.34 20.63
C PHE A 57 -33.15 -15.27 21.74
N ARG A 58 -32.82 -16.56 21.68
CA ARG A 58 -33.15 -17.52 22.76
C ARG A 58 -32.39 -17.19 24.04
N GLU A 59 -31.07 -16.98 23.93
CA GLU A 59 -30.20 -16.65 25.07
C GLU A 59 -30.63 -15.32 25.73
N TRP A 60 -30.97 -14.30 24.93
CA TRP A 60 -31.47 -13.02 25.42
C TRP A 60 -32.84 -13.17 26.11
N ALA A 61 -33.75 -13.96 25.55
CA ALA A 61 -35.04 -14.25 26.19
C ALA A 61 -34.86 -14.93 27.55
N GLY A 62 -33.98 -15.93 27.64
CA GLY A 62 -33.64 -16.60 28.90
C GLY A 62 -33.02 -15.65 29.92
N ARG A 63 -32.03 -14.85 29.50
CA ARG A 63 -31.39 -13.85 30.37
C ARG A 63 -32.39 -12.83 30.92
N LEU A 64 -33.35 -12.40 30.11
CA LEU A 64 -34.40 -11.46 30.54
C LEU A 64 -35.28 -12.05 31.64
N GLN A 65 -35.49 -13.37 31.66
CA GLN A 65 -36.18 -14.06 32.76
C GLN A 65 -35.29 -14.16 34.01
N GLU A 66 -34.02 -14.53 33.83
CA GLU A 66 -33.09 -14.78 34.93
C GLU A 66 -32.66 -13.51 35.68
N ARG A 67 -32.44 -12.40 34.95
CA ARG A 67 -31.84 -11.17 35.49
C ARG A 67 -32.78 -9.97 35.50
N GLY A 68 -33.95 -10.09 34.88
CA GLY A 68 -34.89 -8.99 34.67
C GLY A 68 -34.39 -7.93 33.69
N LEU A 69 -35.24 -6.94 33.39
CA LEU A 69 -34.94 -5.89 32.41
C LEU A 69 -33.72 -5.04 32.81
N ARG A 70 -33.65 -4.63 34.08
CA ARG A 70 -32.68 -3.65 34.59
C ARG A 70 -31.22 -4.09 34.48
N HIS A 71 -30.95 -5.41 34.51
CA HIS A 71 -29.59 -5.96 34.51
C HIS A 71 -29.22 -6.68 33.20
N PHE A 72 -30.04 -6.52 32.15
CA PHE A 72 -29.81 -7.19 30.87
C PHE A 72 -28.46 -6.78 30.25
N TYR A 73 -28.17 -5.48 30.16
CA TYR A 73 -26.96 -4.89 29.56
C TYR A 73 -25.73 -4.84 30.51
N ALA A 74 -25.56 -5.83 31.38
CA ALA A 74 -24.37 -5.88 32.24
C ALA A 74 -23.06 -5.97 31.40
N PRO A 75 -21.92 -5.43 31.88
CA PRO A 75 -20.72 -5.17 31.07
C PRO A 75 -20.05 -6.38 30.37
N ASP A 76 -20.38 -7.61 30.78
CA ASP A 76 -19.70 -8.83 30.32
C ASP A 76 -20.58 -9.71 29.40
N TYR A 77 -21.69 -9.16 28.90
CA TYR A 77 -22.64 -9.91 28.08
C TYR A 77 -22.85 -9.28 26.70
N PHE A 78 -22.76 -10.10 25.66
CA PHE A 78 -22.99 -9.65 24.30
C PHE A 78 -24.47 -9.33 24.05
N ALA A 79 -24.78 -8.04 23.91
CA ALA A 79 -26.09 -7.53 23.54
C ALA A 79 -25.93 -6.31 22.63
N ASP A 80 -26.34 -6.45 21.37
CA ASP A 80 -26.21 -5.39 20.35
C ASP A 80 -27.57 -4.90 19.81
N TYR A 81 -28.69 -5.39 20.36
CA TYR A 81 -30.03 -4.91 20.07
C TYR A 81 -30.47 -3.78 21.00
N PRO A 82 -31.14 -2.73 20.49
CA PRO A 82 -31.75 -1.73 21.35
C PRO A 82 -32.98 -2.28 22.12
N PRO A 83 -33.40 -1.59 23.18
CA PRO A 83 -34.42 -2.06 24.12
C PRO A 83 -35.77 -2.44 23.50
N GLY A 84 -36.17 -1.81 22.39
CA GLY A 84 -37.51 -1.98 21.82
C GLY A 84 -37.83 -3.43 21.45
N TYR A 85 -36.87 -4.18 20.87
CA TYR A 85 -37.11 -5.59 20.54
C TYR A 85 -36.98 -6.50 21.77
N LEU A 86 -36.21 -6.09 22.78
CA LEU A 86 -36.04 -6.88 24.01
C LEU A 86 -37.35 -6.98 24.81
N TYR A 87 -38.27 -6.02 24.71
CA TYR A 87 -39.61 -6.18 25.26
C TYR A 87 -40.39 -7.34 24.62
N VAL A 88 -40.20 -7.56 23.31
CA VAL A 88 -40.81 -8.70 22.60
C VAL A 88 -40.19 -10.01 23.10
N LEU A 89 -38.87 -10.08 23.22
CA LEU A 89 -38.19 -11.26 23.74
C LEU A 89 -38.52 -11.53 25.21
N ALA A 90 -38.66 -10.49 26.04
CA ALA A 90 -39.08 -10.62 27.44
C ALA A 90 -40.49 -11.22 27.54
N PHE A 91 -41.41 -10.82 26.65
CA PHE A 91 -42.74 -11.40 26.56
C PHE A 91 -42.70 -12.86 26.11
N LEU A 92 -41.93 -13.19 25.07
CA LEU A 92 -41.78 -14.58 24.62
C LEU A 92 -41.14 -15.47 25.70
N GLY A 93 -40.16 -14.94 26.44
CA GLY A 93 -39.53 -15.63 27.56
C GLY A 93 -40.49 -15.94 28.72
N LYS A 94 -41.57 -15.14 28.89
CA LYS A 94 -42.64 -15.44 29.86
C LYS A 94 -43.54 -16.58 29.40
N ILE A 95 -43.69 -16.78 28.09
CA ILE A 95 -44.47 -17.90 27.53
C ILE A 95 -43.66 -19.20 27.68
N GLN A 96 -42.37 -19.16 27.33
CA GLN A 96 -41.47 -20.28 27.41
C GLN A 96 -40.09 -19.77 27.81
N GLN A 97 -39.53 -20.24 28.93
CA GLN A 97 -38.25 -19.75 29.45
C GLN A 97 -37.09 -19.84 28.44
N SER A 98 -37.08 -20.90 27.63
CA SER A 98 -36.16 -21.08 26.50
C SER A 98 -36.97 -21.29 25.21
N PRO A 99 -37.42 -20.20 24.55
CA PRO A 99 -38.29 -20.29 23.40
C PRO A 99 -37.72 -21.15 22.26
N GLY A 100 -38.56 -22.02 21.69
CA GLY A 100 -38.24 -22.71 20.44
C GLY A 100 -38.01 -21.73 19.29
N TYR A 101 -37.24 -22.14 18.25
CA TYR A 101 -36.96 -21.25 17.12
C TYR A 101 -38.21 -20.85 16.33
N GLN A 102 -39.24 -21.70 16.32
CA GLN A 102 -40.53 -21.39 15.72
C GLN A 102 -41.25 -20.26 16.48
N LEU A 103 -41.21 -20.29 17.82
CA LEU A 103 -41.79 -19.24 18.66
C LEU A 103 -41.01 -17.91 18.49
N LEU A 104 -39.68 -17.97 18.40
CA LEU A 104 -38.85 -16.78 18.15
C LEU A 104 -39.07 -16.16 16.77
N LYS A 105 -39.53 -16.93 15.79
CA LYS A 105 -39.89 -16.43 14.46
C LYS A 105 -41.30 -15.82 14.40
N LEU A 106 -42.17 -16.11 15.36
CA LEU A 106 -43.55 -15.60 15.33
C LEU A 106 -43.65 -14.07 15.17
N PRO A 107 -42.84 -13.23 15.87
CA PRO A 107 -42.89 -11.78 15.69
C PRO A 107 -42.60 -11.33 14.26
N ILE A 108 -41.64 -11.96 13.58
CA ILE A 108 -41.32 -11.59 12.19
C ILE A 108 -42.41 -12.07 11.22
N LEU A 109 -43.02 -13.24 11.46
CA LEU A 109 -44.13 -13.69 10.63
C LEU A 109 -45.33 -12.73 10.73
N ILE A 110 -45.64 -12.24 11.93
CA ILE A 110 -46.66 -11.20 12.13
C ILE A 110 -46.23 -9.89 11.46
N GLY A 111 -44.95 -9.53 11.59
CA GLY A 111 -44.35 -8.37 10.94
C GLY A 111 -44.52 -8.38 9.42
N ASP A 112 -44.37 -9.54 8.77
CA ASP A 112 -44.55 -9.69 7.32
C ASP A 112 -45.99 -9.40 6.89
N LEU A 113 -46.95 -9.93 7.66
CA LEU A 113 -48.38 -9.71 7.41
C LEU A 113 -48.73 -8.23 7.61
N ALA A 114 -48.27 -7.63 8.70
CA ALA A 114 -48.48 -6.21 8.99
C ALA A 114 -47.83 -5.32 7.93
N LEU A 115 -46.62 -5.64 7.48
CA LEU A 115 -45.91 -4.94 6.42
C LEU A 115 -46.71 -4.97 5.13
N ALA A 116 -47.15 -6.16 4.70
CA ALA A 116 -47.90 -6.32 3.46
C ALA A 116 -49.25 -5.60 3.52
N TRP A 117 -49.95 -5.68 4.66
CA TRP A 117 -51.23 -5.00 4.88
C TRP A 117 -51.10 -3.48 4.81
N CYS A 118 -50.18 -2.89 5.59
CA CYS A 118 -49.92 -1.45 5.59
C CYS A 118 -49.49 -0.96 4.19
N THR A 119 -48.66 -1.74 3.49
CA THR A 119 -48.18 -1.44 2.15
C THR A 119 -49.31 -1.46 1.11
N ALA A 120 -50.19 -2.47 1.16
CA ALA A 120 -51.35 -2.60 0.28
C ALA A 120 -52.37 -1.48 0.50
N LEU A 121 -52.64 -1.12 1.76
CA LEU A 121 -53.51 0.02 2.10
C LEU A 121 -52.92 1.35 1.62
N LEU A 122 -51.62 1.56 1.82
CA LEU A 122 -50.93 2.77 1.36
C LEU A 122 -50.97 2.85 -0.17
N ALA A 123 -50.64 1.77 -0.88
CA ALA A 123 -50.70 1.71 -2.34
C ALA A 123 -52.10 2.04 -2.88
N ALA A 124 -53.15 1.43 -2.29
CA ALA A 124 -54.53 1.64 -2.72
C ALA A 124 -55.00 3.10 -2.51
N ARG A 125 -54.50 3.78 -1.46
CA ARG A 125 -54.82 5.20 -1.20
C ARG A 125 -54.05 6.17 -2.09
N LEU A 126 -52.86 5.79 -2.54
CA LEU A 126 -51.99 6.64 -3.38
C LEU A 126 -52.26 6.52 -4.88
N ALA A 127 -52.85 5.40 -5.29
CA ALA A 127 -53.04 5.14 -6.71
C ALA A 127 -54.02 6.12 -7.37
N PRO A 128 -53.74 6.57 -8.61
CA PRO A 128 -54.65 7.40 -9.37
C PRO A 128 -55.99 6.70 -9.60
N GLU A 129 -57.07 7.49 -9.69
CA GLU A 129 -58.43 6.98 -9.92
C GLU A 129 -58.54 6.12 -11.19
N SER A 130 -57.83 6.51 -12.26
CA SER A 130 -57.75 5.74 -13.51
C SER A 130 -57.17 4.33 -13.33
N VAL A 131 -56.29 4.13 -12.36
CA VAL A 131 -55.68 2.83 -12.04
C VAL A 131 -56.60 2.02 -11.14
N ARG A 132 -57.19 2.65 -10.11
CA ARG A 132 -58.12 1.99 -9.17
C ARG A 132 -59.35 1.39 -9.87
N ARG A 133 -59.87 2.05 -10.90
CA ARG A 133 -60.99 1.53 -11.71
C ARG A 133 -60.63 0.32 -12.56
N ARG A 134 -59.35 0.15 -12.90
CA ARG A 134 -58.87 -0.90 -13.81
C ARG A 134 -58.32 -2.11 -13.05
N LEU A 135 -57.58 -1.88 -11.96
CA LEU A 135 -56.83 -2.90 -11.24
C LEU A 135 -57.18 -2.90 -9.73
N PRO A 136 -57.37 -4.09 -9.14
CA PRO A 136 -57.58 -4.24 -7.69
C PRO A 136 -56.22 -4.19 -6.97
N ILE A 137 -55.90 -3.03 -6.43
CA ILE A 137 -54.53 -2.69 -6.00
C ILE A 137 -54.13 -3.45 -4.73
N ARG A 138 -55.07 -3.64 -3.79
CA ARG A 138 -54.80 -4.30 -2.51
C ARG A 138 -54.33 -5.74 -2.71
N PRO A 139 -55.07 -6.64 -3.40
CA PRO A 139 -54.62 -8.02 -3.56
C PRO A 139 -53.33 -8.12 -4.37
N ILE A 140 -53.11 -7.27 -5.39
CA ILE A 140 -51.88 -7.28 -6.18
C ILE A 140 -50.66 -6.96 -5.30
N VAL A 141 -50.74 -5.91 -4.50
CA VAL A 141 -49.63 -5.49 -3.63
C VAL A 141 -49.44 -6.47 -2.47
N LEU A 142 -50.53 -6.99 -1.91
CA LEU A 142 -50.50 -8.00 -0.86
C LEU A 142 -49.75 -9.26 -1.33
N VAL A 143 -50.09 -9.79 -2.51
CA VAL A 143 -49.38 -10.93 -3.12
C VAL A 143 -47.92 -10.57 -3.41
N ALA A 144 -47.66 -9.40 -4.01
CA ALA A 144 -46.31 -8.99 -4.37
C ALA A 144 -45.37 -8.82 -3.17
N VAL A 145 -45.88 -8.50 -1.98
CA VAL A 145 -45.09 -8.39 -0.74
C VAL A 145 -45.00 -9.74 -0.01
N LEU A 146 -46.14 -10.42 0.21
CA LEU A 146 -46.17 -11.66 1.00
C LEU A 146 -45.40 -12.81 0.37
N PHE A 147 -45.36 -12.88 -0.96
CA PHE A 147 -44.63 -13.90 -1.71
C PHE A 147 -43.33 -13.38 -2.31
N ASN A 148 -42.87 -12.19 -1.91
CA ASN A 148 -41.56 -11.71 -2.32
C ASN A 148 -40.47 -12.62 -1.71
N PRO A 149 -39.55 -13.18 -2.51
CA PRO A 149 -38.41 -13.95 -2.01
C PRO A 149 -37.57 -13.22 -0.95
N ALA A 150 -37.46 -11.88 -1.01
CA ALA A 150 -36.76 -11.09 -0.02
C ALA A 150 -37.46 -11.09 1.35
N VAL A 151 -38.80 -11.03 1.37
CA VAL A 151 -39.61 -11.06 2.60
C VAL A 151 -39.62 -12.47 3.20
N LEU A 152 -39.84 -13.50 2.37
CA LEU A 152 -39.76 -14.89 2.81
C LEU A 152 -38.35 -15.26 3.30
N GLY A 153 -37.32 -14.77 2.60
CA GLY A 153 -35.92 -15.00 2.90
C GLY A 153 -35.50 -14.44 4.25
N VAL A 154 -35.78 -13.16 4.53
CA VAL A 154 -35.43 -12.56 5.83
C VAL A 154 -36.35 -13.07 6.96
N GLY A 155 -37.61 -13.36 6.64
CA GLY A 155 -38.63 -13.79 7.58
C GLY A 155 -38.56 -15.27 7.93
N ALA A 156 -39.27 -16.09 7.16
CA ALA A 156 -39.44 -17.51 7.46
C ALA A 156 -38.12 -18.30 7.36
N VAL A 157 -37.26 -17.98 6.38
CA VAL A 157 -36.01 -18.72 6.13
C VAL A 157 -34.92 -18.32 7.12
N TRP A 158 -34.62 -17.02 7.25
CA TRP A 158 -33.56 -16.53 8.14
C TRP A 158 -34.01 -16.43 9.60
N GLY A 159 -35.17 -15.81 9.88
CA GLY A 159 -35.67 -15.57 11.23
C GLY A 159 -35.24 -14.23 11.84
N GLN A 160 -34.91 -13.25 11.01
CA GLN A 160 -34.52 -11.91 11.46
C GLN A 160 -35.70 -10.93 11.42
N VAL A 161 -35.71 -9.89 12.26
CA VAL A 161 -36.91 -9.10 12.61
C VAL A 161 -37.17 -7.87 11.73
N ASP A 162 -36.52 -7.74 10.57
CA ASP A 162 -36.52 -6.51 9.77
C ASP A 162 -37.91 -6.04 9.27
N SER A 163 -38.88 -6.95 9.12
CA SER A 163 -40.24 -6.56 8.70
C SER A 163 -41.08 -5.95 9.82
N VAL A 164 -40.74 -6.19 11.09
CA VAL A 164 -41.41 -5.59 12.24
C VAL A 164 -41.27 -4.05 12.24
N PRO A 165 -40.06 -3.45 12.33
CA PRO A 165 -39.91 -2.00 12.26
C PRO A 165 -40.29 -1.44 10.87
N SER A 166 -40.12 -2.23 9.80
CA SER A 166 -40.53 -1.79 8.45
C SER A 166 -42.05 -1.64 8.31
N SER A 167 -42.85 -2.50 8.96
CA SER A 167 -44.31 -2.36 8.99
C SER A 167 -44.76 -1.11 9.74
N MET A 168 -44.08 -0.76 10.84
CA MET A 168 -44.30 0.48 11.59
C MET A 168 -43.92 1.71 10.78
N VAL A 169 -42.84 1.63 9.98
CA VAL A 169 -42.46 2.68 9.01
C VAL A 169 -43.53 2.84 7.93
N MET A 170 -44.08 1.75 7.37
CA MET A 170 -45.20 1.84 6.43
C MET A 170 -46.46 2.42 7.08
N GLY A 171 -46.75 2.05 8.34
CA GLY A 171 -47.82 2.64 9.14
C GLY A 171 -47.65 4.14 9.37
N THR A 172 -46.42 4.57 9.68
CA THR A 172 -46.04 6.00 9.80
C THR A 172 -46.35 6.75 8.51
N LEU A 173 -45.90 6.24 7.37
CA LEU A 173 -46.16 6.86 6.06
C LEU A 173 -47.66 6.85 5.72
N LEU A 174 -48.39 5.79 6.05
CA LEU A 174 -49.84 5.70 5.86
C LEU A 174 -50.60 6.75 6.68
N LEU A 175 -50.22 6.96 7.93
CA LEU A 175 -50.84 7.96 8.81
C LEU A 175 -50.51 9.38 8.35
N LEU A 176 -49.24 9.65 8.03
CA LEU A 176 -48.80 10.99 7.63
C LEU A 176 -49.27 11.39 6.23
N LEU A 177 -49.32 10.48 5.26
CA LEU A 177 -49.54 10.83 3.86
C LEU A 177 -50.98 10.63 3.38
N THR A 178 -51.85 10.01 4.17
CA THR A 178 -53.24 9.71 3.76
C THR A 178 -54.25 10.06 4.86
N GLY A 179 -55.52 10.24 4.46
CA GLY A 179 -56.62 10.57 5.38
C GLY A 179 -56.71 12.05 5.75
N ARG A 180 -57.63 12.39 6.67
CA ARG A 180 -57.77 13.75 7.21
C ARG A 180 -56.55 14.09 8.08
N ARG A 181 -55.96 15.26 7.87
CA ARG A 181 -54.78 15.74 8.62
C ARG A 181 -55.20 16.18 10.03
N SER A 182 -54.53 15.67 11.06
CA SER A 182 -54.71 16.12 12.44
C SER A 182 -53.42 15.91 13.25
N VAL A 183 -53.23 16.70 14.31
CA VAL A 183 -52.06 16.58 15.20
C VAL A 183 -52.03 15.19 15.84
N ALA A 184 -53.18 14.66 16.26
CA ALA A 184 -53.28 13.33 16.86
C ALA A 184 -52.83 12.22 15.88
N ARG A 185 -53.17 12.33 14.59
CA ARG A 185 -52.78 11.38 13.56
C ARG A 185 -51.28 11.45 13.26
N ASP A 186 -50.72 12.66 13.19
CA ASP A 186 -49.30 12.87 12.95
C ASP A 186 -48.45 12.43 14.15
N LEU A 187 -48.92 12.71 15.36
CA LEU A 187 -48.33 12.21 16.60
C LEU A 187 -48.35 10.68 16.60
N SER A 188 -49.49 10.05 16.30
CA SER A 188 -49.59 8.58 16.23
C SER A 188 -48.60 7.97 15.22
N GLY A 189 -48.43 8.62 14.05
CA GLY A 189 -47.43 8.23 13.07
C GLY A 189 -46.01 8.33 13.63
N MET A 190 -45.66 9.43 14.28
CA MET A 190 -44.32 9.62 14.84
C MET A 190 -44.04 8.75 16.08
N VAL A 191 -45.07 8.38 16.85
CA VAL A 191 -44.95 7.37 17.90
C VAL A 191 -44.61 6.01 17.29
N LEU A 192 -45.29 5.58 16.23
CA LEU A 192 -44.94 4.34 15.53
C LEU A 192 -43.49 4.36 15.01
N PHE A 193 -43.04 5.50 14.48
CA PHE A 193 -41.66 5.66 14.03
C PHE A 193 -40.65 5.58 15.19
N ALA A 194 -40.96 6.19 16.33
CA ALA A 194 -40.11 6.13 17.54
C ALA A 194 -39.96 4.69 18.04
N VAL A 195 -41.04 3.91 18.04
CA VAL A 195 -41.01 2.48 18.38
C VAL A 195 -40.19 1.69 17.35
N ALA A 196 -40.36 1.98 16.05
CA ALA A 196 -39.55 1.36 15.00
C ALA A 196 -38.05 1.60 15.21
N LEU A 197 -37.66 2.82 15.59
CA LEU A 197 -36.28 3.20 15.88
C LEU A 197 -35.74 2.51 17.16
N ALA A 198 -36.59 2.34 18.16
CA ALA A 198 -36.25 1.61 19.39
C ALA A 198 -36.08 0.10 19.16
N ILE A 199 -36.74 -0.46 18.13
CA ILE A 199 -36.55 -1.85 17.71
C ILE A 199 -35.28 -2.00 16.87
N LYS A 200 -35.10 -1.14 15.86
CA LYS A 200 -33.94 -1.15 14.96
C LYS A 200 -33.52 0.26 14.52
N PRO A 201 -32.27 0.68 14.79
CA PRO A 201 -31.79 2.02 14.43
C PRO A 201 -31.84 2.33 12.92
N GLN A 202 -31.83 1.29 12.07
CA GLN A 202 -31.87 1.41 10.61
C GLN A 202 -33.17 2.06 10.10
N ALA A 203 -34.26 2.06 10.89
CA ALA A 203 -35.45 2.86 10.58
C ALA A 203 -35.13 4.36 10.48
N GLY A 204 -34.07 4.82 11.17
CA GLY A 204 -33.61 6.21 11.20
C GLY A 204 -33.21 6.78 9.83
N PHE A 205 -32.91 5.95 8.83
CA PHE A 205 -32.62 6.41 7.47
C PHE A 205 -33.81 7.15 6.80
N LEU A 206 -35.03 6.98 7.32
CA LEU A 206 -36.23 7.72 6.89
C LEU A 206 -36.36 9.12 7.52
N ALA A 207 -35.63 9.40 8.61
CA ALA A 207 -35.81 10.59 9.42
C ALA A 207 -35.74 11.91 8.61
N PRO A 208 -34.83 12.10 7.62
CA PRO A 208 -34.79 13.32 6.83
C PRO A 208 -36.10 13.61 6.08
N VAL A 209 -36.76 12.57 5.58
CA VAL A 209 -38.03 12.71 4.83
C VAL A 209 -39.20 12.97 5.78
N LEU A 210 -39.23 12.30 6.93
CA LEU A 210 -40.25 12.51 7.96
C LEU A 210 -40.17 13.92 8.55
N ALA A 211 -38.96 14.38 8.89
CA ALA A 211 -38.71 15.74 9.36
C ALA A 211 -39.21 16.76 8.32
N TYR A 212 -38.90 16.55 7.04
CA TYR A 212 -39.41 17.39 5.96
C TYR A 212 -40.94 17.41 5.87
N ILE A 213 -41.62 16.26 5.98
CA ILE A 213 -43.10 16.18 5.97
C ILE A 213 -43.69 17.09 7.04
N LEU A 214 -43.17 17.00 8.26
CA LEU A 214 -43.70 17.74 9.42
C LEU A 214 -43.35 19.22 9.36
N ILE A 215 -42.08 19.57 9.08
CA ILE A 215 -41.65 20.98 8.91
C ILE A 215 -42.46 21.64 7.82
N ARG A 216 -42.63 20.97 6.67
CA ARG A 216 -43.43 21.53 5.58
C ARG A 216 -44.86 21.78 6.04
N ARG A 217 -45.49 20.81 6.69
CA ARG A 217 -46.89 20.90 7.11
C ARG A 217 -47.15 21.99 8.16
N TYR A 218 -46.31 22.07 9.18
CA TYR A 218 -46.53 22.91 10.37
C TYR A 218 -45.79 24.24 10.32
N VAL A 219 -44.88 24.46 9.37
CA VAL A 219 -44.10 25.70 9.26
C VAL A 219 -44.20 26.31 7.86
N VAL A 220 -43.89 25.54 6.81
CA VAL A 220 -43.78 26.08 5.44
C VAL A 220 -45.15 26.36 4.82
N ASP A 221 -46.06 25.38 4.86
CA ASP A 221 -47.40 25.47 4.28
C ASP A 221 -48.38 26.20 5.24
N THR A 222 -47.93 26.63 6.43
CA THR A 222 -48.76 27.33 7.43
C THR A 222 -48.69 28.86 7.23
N PRO A 223 -49.83 29.58 7.23
CA PRO A 223 -49.85 31.05 7.13
C PRO A 223 -49.00 31.71 8.21
N ALA A 224 -48.37 32.86 7.89
CA ALA A 224 -47.42 33.53 8.79
C ALA A 224 -47.97 33.75 10.21
N ALA A 225 -49.24 34.18 10.34
CA ALA A 225 -49.91 34.43 11.61
C ALA A 225 -50.07 33.18 12.51
N GLN A 226 -50.02 31.97 11.94
CA GLN A 226 -50.21 30.71 12.67
C GLN A 226 -48.91 29.91 12.83
N ARG A 227 -47.77 30.41 12.34
CA ARG A 227 -46.49 29.67 12.37
C ARG A 227 -46.00 29.37 13.78
N LEU A 228 -46.25 30.23 14.76
CA LEU A 228 -45.92 29.96 16.17
C LEU A 228 -46.70 28.76 16.72
N VAL A 229 -48.01 28.70 16.46
CA VAL A 229 -48.86 27.55 16.85
C VAL A 229 -48.45 26.28 16.09
N GLY A 230 -48.11 26.42 14.81
CA GLY A 230 -47.56 25.33 14.00
C GLY A 230 -46.23 24.79 14.56
N ALA A 231 -45.30 25.68 14.91
CA ALA A 231 -44.03 25.34 15.55
C ALA A 231 -44.23 24.66 16.91
N ALA A 232 -45.19 25.12 17.72
CA ALA A 232 -45.55 24.49 18.98
C ALA A 232 -46.10 23.06 18.78
N ARG A 233 -46.95 22.84 17.76
CA ARG A 233 -47.44 21.49 17.41
C ARG A 233 -46.32 20.58 16.93
N LEU A 234 -45.40 21.09 16.11
CA LEU A 234 -44.22 20.36 15.67
C LEU A 234 -43.32 19.98 16.85
N ALA A 235 -43.09 20.92 17.78
CA ALA A 235 -42.35 20.69 19.01
C ALA A 235 -43.03 19.61 19.86
N LEU A 236 -44.34 19.68 20.06
CA LEU A 236 -45.11 18.65 20.79
C LEU A 236 -44.92 17.26 20.16
N ILE A 237 -45.11 17.13 18.85
CA ILE A 237 -44.94 15.85 18.14
C ILE A 237 -43.51 15.32 18.32
N THR A 238 -42.52 16.19 18.20
CA THR A 238 -41.10 15.82 18.30
C THR A 238 -40.71 15.43 19.72
N VAL A 239 -41.15 16.18 20.73
CA VAL A 239 -40.88 15.92 22.15
C VAL A 239 -41.54 14.61 22.58
N VAL A 240 -42.82 14.39 22.25
CA VAL A 240 -43.52 13.17 22.67
C VAL A 240 -42.92 11.93 22.00
N SER A 241 -42.72 11.95 20.67
CA SER A 241 -42.11 10.81 19.96
C SER A 241 -40.66 10.57 20.36
N GLY A 242 -39.87 11.64 20.53
CA GLY A 242 -38.49 11.57 21.01
C GLY A 242 -38.40 11.03 22.43
N SER A 243 -39.35 11.39 23.31
CA SER A 243 -39.45 10.86 24.67
C SER A 243 -39.73 9.37 24.67
N ILE A 244 -40.65 8.88 23.85
CA ILE A 244 -40.94 7.43 23.75
C ILE A 244 -39.69 6.64 23.37
N TRP A 245 -38.91 7.13 22.40
CA TRP A 245 -37.64 6.50 22.05
C TRP A 245 -36.61 6.60 23.18
N ALA A 246 -36.40 7.80 23.74
CA ALA A 246 -35.40 8.06 24.77
C ALA A 246 -35.65 7.28 26.07
N PHE A 247 -36.91 7.17 26.49
CA PHE A 247 -37.30 6.46 27.71
C PHE A 247 -37.47 4.95 27.51
N SER A 248 -37.42 4.43 26.27
CA SER A 248 -37.50 2.99 26.01
C SER A 248 -36.39 2.18 26.70
N GLY A 249 -35.24 2.81 26.99
CA GLY A 249 -34.11 2.19 27.68
C GLY A 249 -34.13 2.29 29.20
N VAL A 250 -34.98 3.13 29.80
CA VAL A 250 -34.96 3.36 31.25
C VAL A 250 -35.26 2.08 32.05
N PRO A 251 -36.25 1.23 31.67
CA PRO A 251 -36.47 -0.05 32.33
C PRO A 251 -35.28 -1.02 32.26
N PHE A 252 -34.37 -0.80 31.30
CA PHE A 252 -33.14 -1.56 31.11
C PHE A 252 -31.92 -0.94 31.79
N GLY A 253 -32.10 0.07 32.66
CA GLY A 253 -31.01 0.78 33.32
C GLY A 253 -30.26 1.76 32.40
N LEU A 254 -30.76 2.03 31.20
CA LEU A 254 -30.19 3.00 30.27
C LEU A 254 -30.91 4.35 30.42
N SER A 255 -30.20 5.37 30.90
CA SER A 255 -30.68 6.75 30.79
C SER A 255 -30.79 7.16 29.30
N PRO A 256 -31.50 8.24 28.95
CA PRO A 256 -31.53 8.76 27.57
C PRO A 256 -30.14 8.95 26.94
N SER A 257 -29.17 9.46 27.71
CA SER A 257 -27.77 9.56 27.27
C SER A 257 -27.08 8.20 27.21
N GLY A 258 -27.39 7.30 28.15
CA GLY A 258 -26.96 5.91 28.15
C GLY A 258 -27.40 5.16 26.88
N LEU A 259 -28.63 5.37 26.39
CA LEU A 259 -29.13 4.78 25.15
C LEU A 259 -28.35 5.27 23.92
N VAL A 260 -28.02 6.57 23.86
CA VAL A 260 -27.17 7.12 22.79
C VAL A 260 -25.77 6.52 22.84
N ASN A 261 -25.18 6.38 24.04
CA ASN A 261 -23.87 5.78 24.23
C ASN A 261 -23.87 4.30 23.86
N PHE A 262 -24.91 3.56 24.21
CA PHE A 262 -25.13 2.18 23.80
C PHE A 262 -25.11 2.07 22.27
N LEU A 263 -25.94 2.84 21.57
CA LEU A 263 -25.99 2.81 20.10
C LEU A 263 -24.65 3.16 19.45
N ARG A 264 -23.91 4.12 20.03
CA ARG A 264 -22.55 4.47 19.59
C ARG A 264 -21.57 3.31 19.81
N SER A 265 -21.71 2.58 20.91
CA SER A 265 -20.90 1.39 21.23
C SER A 265 -21.22 0.23 20.30
N SER A 266 -22.51 -0.10 20.09
CA SER A 266 -22.95 -1.15 19.17
C SER A 266 -22.51 -0.85 17.73
N ALA A 267 -22.54 0.42 17.31
CA ALA A 267 -22.01 0.81 16.00
C ALA A 267 -20.48 0.58 15.87
N LYS A 268 -19.73 0.48 16.97
CA LYS A 268 -18.29 0.18 16.98
C LYS A 268 -17.97 -1.32 16.97
N THR A 269 -18.95 -2.20 17.18
CA THR A 269 -18.76 -3.67 17.19
C THR A 269 -18.18 -4.19 15.88
N TYR A 270 -18.63 -3.64 14.74
CA TYR A 270 -18.11 -3.96 13.41
C TYR A 270 -17.62 -2.70 12.69
N PRO A 271 -16.41 -2.19 12.98
CA PRO A 271 -15.86 -0.98 12.37
C PRO A 271 -15.29 -1.28 10.98
N VAL A 272 -16.15 -1.83 10.11
CA VAL A 272 -15.78 -2.34 8.79
C VAL A 272 -16.54 -1.64 7.68
N THR A 273 -15.94 -1.62 6.49
CA THR A 273 -16.50 -0.96 5.32
C THR A 273 -17.80 -1.62 4.85
N SER A 274 -17.81 -2.94 4.75
CA SER A 274 -19.00 -3.74 4.47
C SER A 274 -18.94 -5.08 5.21
N ALA A 275 -19.98 -5.37 5.99
CA ALA A 275 -20.15 -6.66 6.68
C ALA A 275 -21.08 -7.53 5.83
N ASN A 276 -20.51 -8.25 4.87
CA ASN A 276 -21.24 -9.04 3.86
C ASN A 276 -22.23 -8.28 2.95
N ALA A 277 -22.37 -6.96 3.07
CA ALA A 277 -23.30 -6.18 2.26
C ALA A 277 -22.76 -5.90 0.84
N PHE A 278 -23.49 -6.31 -0.19
CA PHE A 278 -23.25 -5.86 -1.56
C PHE A 278 -23.58 -4.38 -1.68
N ASN A 279 -22.57 -3.52 -1.54
CA ASN A 279 -22.66 -2.07 -1.56
C ASN A 279 -21.40 -1.46 -2.21
N PHE A 280 -21.26 -0.12 -2.21
CA PHE A 280 -20.09 0.55 -2.82
C PHE A 280 -18.76 0.04 -2.25
N TRP A 281 -18.74 -0.24 -0.96
CA TRP A 281 -17.53 -0.68 -0.29
C TRP A 281 -17.15 -2.13 -0.61
N GLY A 282 -18.14 -3.00 -0.85
CA GLY A 282 -17.92 -4.38 -1.28
C GLY A 282 -17.13 -4.51 -2.60
N LEU A 283 -17.10 -3.46 -3.44
CA LEU A 283 -16.23 -3.37 -4.61
C LEU A 283 -14.73 -3.47 -4.28
N PHE A 284 -14.35 -2.83 -3.17
CA PHE A 284 -12.97 -2.71 -2.71
C PHE A 284 -12.60 -3.81 -1.69
N GLY A 285 -13.59 -4.61 -1.30
CA GLY A 285 -13.44 -5.79 -0.44
C GLY A 285 -14.31 -5.73 0.81
N PHE A 286 -14.69 -6.90 1.31
CA PHE A 286 -15.52 -7.05 2.51
C PHE A 286 -14.66 -7.04 3.78
N PHE A 287 -15.27 -6.66 4.90
CA PHE A 287 -14.64 -6.62 6.23
C PHE A 287 -13.32 -5.81 6.33
N LYS A 288 -13.09 -4.84 5.43
CA LYS A 288 -11.95 -3.91 5.57
C LYS A 288 -12.24 -2.88 6.66
N ARG A 289 -11.23 -2.33 7.32
CA ARG A 289 -11.46 -1.33 8.39
C ARG A 289 -12.00 -0.03 7.81
N ASP A 290 -12.99 0.57 8.47
CA ASP A 290 -13.56 1.87 8.06
C ASP A 290 -13.08 3.06 8.90
N SER A 291 -12.42 2.78 10.02
CA SER A 291 -11.95 3.73 11.04
C SER A 291 -10.84 3.12 11.90
N ASP A 292 -10.14 3.96 12.67
CA ASP A 292 -8.86 3.62 13.34
C ASP A 292 -8.98 2.67 14.55
N ASN A 293 -10.10 1.98 14.75
CA ASN A 293 -10.32 1.16 15.95
C ASN A 293 -9.36 -0.05 16.02
N TYR A 294 -8.87 -0.32 17.24
CA TYR A 294 -7.65 -1.06 17.59
C TYR A 294 -7.63 -2.56 17.30
N TRP A 295 -8.75 -3.17 16.88
CA TRP A 295 -8.92 -4.62 17.11
C TRP A 295 -8.10 -5.53 16.18
N ASN A 296 -7.57 -5.07 15.04
CA ASN A 296 -6.72 -5.91 14.17
C ASN A 296 -5.66 -5.08 13.44
N GLY A 297 -4.41 -5.12 13.94
CA GLY A 297 -3.24 -4.40 13.40
C GLY A 297 -2.74 -4.87 12.03
N GLN A 298 -3.45 -5.79 11.35
CA GLN A 298 -3.01 -6.39 10.09
C GLN A 298 -3.61 -5.75 8.83
N PHE A 299 -4.70 -4.98 8.93
CA PHE A 299 -5.36 -4.38 7.76
C PHE A 299 -5.52 -2.86 7.90
N GLU A 300 -5.43 -2.17 6.77
CA GLU A 300 -5.51 -0.72 6.69
C GLU A 300 -6.94 -0.20 6.76
N VAL A 301 -7.09 1.02 7.27
CA VAL A 301 -8.35 1.76 7.20
C VAL A 301 -8.56 2.24 5.76
N VAL A 302 -9.67 1.81 5.14
CA VAL A 302 -10.06 2.26 3.81
C VAL A 302 -10.34 3.75 3.83
N LYS A 303 -9.69 4.48 2.92
CA LYS A 303 -9.83 5.93 2.75
C LYS A 303 -10.18 6.24 1.30
N VAL A 304 -11.06 7.21 1.09
CA VAL A 304 -11.42 7.77 -0.23
C VAL A 304 -11.04 9.25 -0.21
N PHE A 305 -10.14 9.67 -1.09
CA PHE A 305 -9.56 11.04 -1.08
C PHE A 305 -8.98 11.46 0.29
N GLY A 306 -8.40 10.51 1.04
CA GLY A 306 -7.80 10.75 2.35
C GLY A 306 -8.81 10.81 3.51
N ILE A 307 -10.11 10.78 3.20
CA ILE A 307 -11.20 10.74 4.16
C ILE A 307 -11.49 9.27 4.50
N LYS A 308 -11.55 8.93 5.79
CA LYS A 308 -11.92 7.58 6.26
C LYS A 308 -13.24 7.16 5.62
N ALA A 309 -13.36 5.89 5.22
CA ALA A 309 -14.54 5.38 4.51
C ALA A 309 -15.85 5.68 5.27
N ASN A 310 -15.84 5.60 6.61
CA ASN A 310 -17.00 5.95 7.42
C ASN A 310 -17.39 7.43 7.31
N THR A 311 -16.43 8.34 7.41
CA THR A 311 -16.65 9.78 7.27
C THR A 311 -17.07 10.12 5.85
N PHE A 312 -16.42 9.52 4.84
CA PHE A 312 -16.74 9.75 3.43
C PHE A 312 -18.18 9.32 3.11
N GLY A 313 -18.55 8.10 3.49
CA GLY A 313 -19.90 7.59 3.32
C GLY A 313 -20.95 8.47 4.00
N THR A 314 -20.67 8.91 5.24
CA THR A 314 -21.56 9.78 6.00
C THR A 314 -21.76 11.14 5.32
N ILE A 315 -20.68 11.77 4.82
CA ILE A 315 -20.75 13.05 4.11
C ILE A 315 -21.59 12.92 2.82
N ILE A 316 -21.31 11.91 1.99
CA ILE A 316 -22.02 11.70 0.72
C ILE A 316 -23.51 11.46 0.95
N VAL A 317 -23.86 10.67 1.97
CA VAL A 317 -25.26 10.39 2.31
C VAL A 317 -25.95 11.63 2.87
N GLY A 318 -25.28 12.41 3.73
CA GLY A 318 -25.81 13.67 4.24
C GLY A 318 -26.10 14.69 3.13
N LEU A 319 -25.12 14.94 2.26
CA LEU A 319 -25.26 15.86 1.12
C LEU A 319 -26.33 15.37 0.13
N GLY A 320 -26.33 14.06 -0.18
CA GLY A 320 -27.31 13.47 -1.08
C GLY A 320 -28.73 13.52 -0.52
N ALA A 321 -28.92 13.29 0.78
CA ALA A 321 -30.22 13.42 1.43
C ALA A 321 -30.74 14.87 1.38
N ILE A 322 -29.89 15.86 1.66
CA ILE A 322 -30.23 17.28 1.54
C ILE A 322 -30.64 17.62 0.09
N ALA A 323 -29.84 17.21 -0.89
CA ALA A 323 -30.12 17.46 -2.30
C ALA A 323 -31.43 16.83 -2.76
N LEU A 324 -31.70 15.58 -2.35
CA LEU A 324 -32.93 14.86 -2.68
C LEU A 324 -34.16 15.49 -2.04
N VAL A 325 -34.09 15.88 -0.76
CA VAL A 325 -35.20 16.54 -0.05
C VAL A 325 -35.46 17.94 -0.63
N TRP A 326 -34.42 18.70 -0.96
CA TRP A 326 -34.56 20.01 -1.61
C TRP A 326 -35.17 19.90 -3.01
N ALA A 327 -34.71 18.95 -3.83
CA ALA A 327 -35.27 18.71 -5.15
C ALA A 327 -36.73 18.23 -5.06
N ALA A 328 -37.05 17.38 -4.08
CA ALA A 328 -38.41 16.97 -3.78
C ALA A 328 -39.28 18.17 -3.38
N HIS A 329 -38.76 19.09 -2.57
CA HIS A 329 -39.47 20.31 -2.21
C HIS A 329 -39.87 21.12 -3.43
N ARG A 330 -38.92 21.39 -4.33
CA ARG A 330 -39.19 22.10 -5.59
C ARG A 330 -40.21 21.37 -6.46
N ALA A 331 -40.04 20.06 -6.63
CA ALA A 331 -40.98 19.28 -7.44
C ALA A 331 -42.41 19.36 -6.90
N ILE A 332 -42.59 19.31 -5.59
CA ILE A 332 -43.91 19.42 -4.93
C ILE A 332 -44.49 20.83 -5.06
N THR A 333 -43.69 21.88 -4.88
CA THR A 333 -44.15 23.27 -5.08
C THR A 333 -44.56 23.54 -6.53
N HIS A 334 -43.94 22.83 -7.49
CA HIS A 334 -44.32 22.86 -8.91
C HIS A 334 -45.45 21.88 -9.28
N GLY A 335 -46.19 21.34 -8.31
CA GLY A 335 -47.41 20.58 -8.55
C GLY A 335 -47.25 19.06 -8.68
N CYS A 336 -46.08 18.48 -8.38
CA CYS A 336 -45.95 17.03 -8.26
C CYS A 336 -46.79 16.49 -7.10
N ASN A 337 -47.31 15.27 -7.26
CA ASN A 337 -48.03 14.58 -6.18
C ASN A 337 -47.12 14.40 -4.94
N GLN A 338 -47.49 15.09 -3.85
CA GLN A 338 -46.71 15.16 -2.61
C GLN A 338 -46.36 13.78 -2.04
N ALA A 339 -47.36 12.93 -1.85
CA ALA A 339 -47.17 11.64 -1.19
C ALA A 339 -46.27 10.69 -2.01
N ARG A 340 -46.48 10.60 -3.33
CA ARG A 340 -45.65 9.78 -4.21
C ARG A 340 -44.19 10.27 -4.23
N THR A 341 -43.99 11.58 -4.36
CA THR A 341 -42.65 12.16 -4.35
C THR A 341 -41.94 11.88 -3.03
N LEU A 342 -42.61 11.98 -1.89
CA LEU A 342 -41.96 11.76 -0.60
C LEU A 342 -41.61 10.30 -0.34
N ILE A 343 -42.45 9.35 -0.76
CA ILE A 343 -42.12 7.92 -0.67
C ILE A 343 -40.95 7.57 -1.61
N ALA A 344 -40.95 8.08 -2.85
CA ALA A 344 -39.84 7.85 -3.76
C ALA A 344 -38.53 8.50 -3.27
N THR A 345 -38.61 9.67 -2.64
CA THR A 345 -37.46 10.29 -1.96
C THR A 345 -36.98 9.44 -0.79
N ALA A 346 -37.87 8.87 0.00
CA ALA A 346 -37.52 7.94 1.07
C ALA A 346 -36.82 6.68 0.55
N VAL A 347 -37.27 6.11 -0.58
CA VAL A 347 -36.56 5.03 -1.26
C VAL A 347 -35.16 5.47 -1.67
N ALA A 348 -35.03 6.64 -2.30
CA ALA A 348 -33.74 7.14 -2.79
C ALA A 348 -32.76 7.42 -1.65
N THR A 349 -33.20 7.99 -0.53
CA THR A 349 -32.32 8.26 0.63
C THR A 349 -31.88 6.98 1.33
N ASN A 350 -32.79 6.02 1.52
CA ASN A 350 -32.43 4.71 2.11
C ASN A 350 -31.47 3.94 1.20
N LEU A 351 -31.72 3.91 -0.11
CA LEU A 351 -30.86 3.21 -1.05
C LEU A 351 -29.47 3.86 -1.13
N LEU A 352 -29.41 5.19 -1.11
CA LEU A 352 -28.14 5.91 -1.01
C LEU A 352 -27.39 5.57 0.28
N ALA A 353 -28.09 5.54 1.43
CA ALA A 353 -27.52 5.20 2.72
C ALA A 353 -26.95 3.77 2.74
N TYR A 354 -27.73 2.77 2.32
CA TYR A 354 -27.28 1.39 2.23
C TYR A 354 -26.05 1.23 1.33
N THR A 355 -26.06 1.89 0.18
CA THR A 355 -24.98 1.75 -0.80
C THR A 355 -23.70 2.48 -0.38
N MET A 356 -23.79 3.64 0.28
CA MET A 356 -22.64 4.52 0.55
C MET A 356 -22.17 4.57 2.00
N LEU A 357 -23.01 4.23 2.99
CA LEU A 357 -22.54 4.11 4.37
C LEU A 357 -21.68 2.85 4.56
N THR A 358 -20.76 2.93 5.50
CA THR A 358 -19.99 1.79 6.00
C THR A 358 -20.73 1.10 7.15
N ARG A 359 -20.22 -0.02 7.65
CA ARG A 359 -20.84 -0.83 8.71
C ARG A 359 -22.24 -1.32 8.34
N MET A 360 -22.46 -1.53 7.04
CA MET A 360 -23.70 -2.05 6.50
C MET A 360 -23.67 -3.57 6.50
N HIS A 361 -24.77 -4.17 6.92
CA HIS A 361 -25.08 -5.60 6.76
C HIS A 361 -25.99 -5.82 5.56
N GLU A 362 -25.96 -7.02 5.01
CA GLU A 362 -26.75 -7.43 3.84
C GLU A 362 -28.24 -7.10 3.96
N ARG A 363 -28.78 -7.20 5.18
CA ARG A 363 -30.20 -6.99 5.50
C ARG A 363 -30.63 -5.52 5.49
N TYR A 364 -29.70 -4.58 5.58
CA TYR A 364 -30.03 -3.15 5.73
C TYR A 364 -30.65 -2.52 4.47
N MET A 365 -30.68 -3.25 3.35
CA MET A 365 -31.42 -2.85 2.15
C MET A 365 -32.94 -3.14 2.25
N PHE A 366 -33.38 -3.95 3.22
CA PHE A 366 -34.79 -4.37 3.34
C PHE A 366 -35.80 -3.20 3.43
N PRO A 367 -35.54 -2.12 4.19
CA PRO A 367 -36.44 -0.96 4.23
C PRO A 367 -36.65 -0.29 2.85
N VAL A 368 -35.67 -0.36 1.94
CA VAL A 368 -35.79 0.14 0.55
C VAL A 368 -36.87 -0.64 -0.20
N ILE A 369 -36.85 -1.97 -0.08
CA ILE A 369 -37.80 -2.88 -0.72
C ILE A 369 -39.21 -2.64 -0.17
N ALA A 370 -39.34 -2.50 1.16
CA ALA A 370 -40.59 -2.14 1.81
C ALA A 370 -41.17 -0.82 1.26
N CYS A 371 -40.35 0.25 1.19
CA CYS A 371 -40.78 1.56 0.70
C CYS A 371 -41.10 1.59 -0.81
N LEU A 372 -40.58 0.64 -1.60
CA LEU A 372 -40.91 0.48 -3.02
C LEU A 372 -42.27 -0.20 -3.25
N GLY A 373 -42.75 -1.01 -2.30
CA GLY A 373 -44.02 -1.73 -2.39
C GLY A 373 -45.23 -0.86 -2.73
N PRO A 374 -45.45 0.30 -2.07
CA PRO A 374 -46.55 1.21 -2.41
C PRO A 374 -46.49 1.80 -3.84
N LEU A 375 -45.32 1.71 -4.49
CA LEU A 375 -45.04 2.29 -5.80
C LEU A 375 -45.08 1.27 -6.97
N LEU A 376 -45.49 0.02 -6.71
CA LEU A 376 -45.53 -1.06 -7.70
C LEU A 376 -46.37 -0.77 -8.96
N MET A 377 -47.31 0.18 -8.90
CA MET A 377 -48.17 0.51 -10.04
C MET A 377 -47.43 1.26 -11.15
N TRP A 378 -46.30 1.89 -10.83
CA TRP A 378 -45.49 2.64 -11.78
C TRP A 378 -44.33 1.77 -12.29
N ARG A 379 -44.20 1.67 -13.62
CA ARG A 379 -43.29 0.71 -14.30
C ARG A 379 -41.86 0.72 -13.76
N TRP A 380 -41.33 1.90 -13.46
CA TRP A 380 -39.93 2.09 -13.10
C TRP A 380 -39.66 1.70 -11.64
N PHE A 381 -40.55 2.04 -10.72
CA PHE A 381 -40.47 1.59 -9.33
C PHE A 381 -40.73 0.09 -9.21
N ARG A 382 -41.61 -0.47 -10.04
CA ARG A 382 -41.83 -1.93 -10.12
C ARG A 382 -40.59 -2.68 -10.58
N ALA A 383 -39.89 -2.17 -11.60
CA ALA A 383 -38.62 -2.74 -12.04
C ALA A 383 -37.59 -2.68 -10.90
N ALA A 384 -37.45 -1.52 -10.24
CA ALA A 384 -36.55 -1.37 -9.10
C ALA A 384 -36.87 -2.32 -7.94
N TYR A 385 -38.15 -2.52 -7.61
CA TYR A 385 -38.61 -3.44 -6.57
C TYR A 385 -38.13 -4.87 -6.82
N TRP A 386 -38.36 -5.40 -8.03
CA TRP A 386 -37.97 -6.78 -8.35
C TRP A 386 -36.46 -6.93 -8.48
N THR A 387 -35.78 -6.00 -9.15
CA THR A 387 -34.31 -6.02 -9.28
C THR A 387 -33.62 -5.99 -7.92
N LEU A 388 -34.02 -5.08 -7.03
CA LEU A 388 -33.44 -4.99 -5.69
C LEU A 388 -33.84 -6.17 -4.80
N SER A 389 -35.02 -6.76 -4.99
CA SER A 389 -35.41 -7.99 -4.27
C SER A 389 -34.54 -9.18 -4.65
N ILE A 390 -34.22 -9.36 -5.94
CA ILE A 390 -33.30 -10.42 -6.40
C ILE A 390 -31.90 -10.19 -5.86
N LEU A 391 -31.37 -8.96 -5.99
CA LEU A 391 -30.04 -8.62 -5.46
C LEU A 391 -29.97 -8.79 -3.94
N PHE A 392 -31.05 -8.48 -3.22
CA PHE A 392 -31.16 -8.73 -1.78
C PHE A 392 -31.07 -10.20 -1.43
N VAL A 393 -31.81 -11.06 -2.13
CA VAL A 393 -31.78 -12.51 -1.87
C VAL A 393 -30.41 -13.09 -2.17
N LEU A 394 -29.74 -12.67 -3.24
CA LEU A 394 -28.36 -13.09 -3.51
C LEU A 394 -27.40 -12.64 -2.41
N ASN A 395 -27.55 -11.40 -1.95
CA ASN A 395 -26.77 -10.84 -0.85
C ASN A 395 -27.02 -11.58 0.47
N LEU A 396 -28.25 -12.03 0.72
CA LEU A 396 -28.67 -12.78 1.89
C LEU A 396 -28.18 -14.24 1.84
N TRP A 397 -28.25 -14.88 0.67
CA TRP A 397 -27.91 -16.29 0.52
C TRP A 397 -26.46 -16.61 0.89
N TYR A 398 -25.51 -15.74 0.50
CA TYR A 398 -24.09 -15.93 0.80
C TYR A 398 -23.77 -16.04 2.31
N PRO A 399 -24.05 -15.03 3.16
CA PRO A 399 -23.75 -15.12 4.58
C PRO A 399 -24.58 -16.17 5.29
N PHE A 400 -25.83 -16.42 4.86
CA PHE A 400 -26.64 -17.51 5.40
C PHE A 400 -25.91 -18.85 5.23
N ALA A 401 -25.41 -19.13 4.02
CA ALA A 401 -24.74 -20.37 3.72
C ALA A 401 -23.37 -20.52 4.37
N LEU A 402 -22.59 -19.43 4.39
CA LEU A 402 -21.27 -19.40 5.00
C LEU A 402 -21.34 -19.77 6.49
N TYR A 403 -22.14 -19.04 7.27
CA TYR A 403 -22.11 -19.20 8.71
C TYR A 403 -22.85 -20.45 9.19
N ASN A 404 -24.01 -20.79 8.60
CA ASN A 404 -24.68 -22.06 8.93
C ASN A 404 -23.81 -23.26 8.56
N GLY A 405 -23.09 -23.22 7.43
CA GLY A 405 -22.12 -24.26 7.07
C GLY A 405 -20.96 -24.37 8.06
N GLN A 406 -20.45 -23.26 8.57
CA GLN A 406 -19.41 -23.26 9.62
C GLN A 406 -19.91 -23.85 10.94
N TRP A 407 -21.14 -23.55 11.35
CA TRP A 407 -21.72 -24.13 12.56
C TRP A 407 -22.00 -25.63 12.40
N ASP A 408 -22.56 -26.05 11.27
CA ASP A 408 -22.79 -27.46 10.95
C ASP A 408 -21.48 -28.26 10.96
N ALA A 409 -20.44 -27.73 10.31
CA ALA A 409 -19.10 -28.35 10.28
C ALA A 409 -18.40 -28.39 11.65
N SER A 410 -18.79 -27.53 12.61
CA SER A 410 -18.17 -27.51 13.93
C SER A 410 -18.49 -28.74 14.79
N GLY A 411 -19.54 -29.50 14.45
CA GLY A 411 -19.99 -30.69 15.19
C GLY A 411 -20.52 -30.42 16.61
N ARG A 412 -20.48 -29.17 17.09
CA ARG A 412 -20.88 -28.76 18.45
C ARG A 412 -22.38 -28.54 18.60
N VAL A 413 -23.10 -28.52 17.49
CA VAL A 413 -24.54 -28.25 17.42
C VAL A 413 -25.18 -29.28 16.50
N GLY A 414 -26.44 -29.62 16.73
CA GLY A 414 -27.18 -30.49 15.81
C GLY A 414 -27.21 -29.91 14.39
N ARG A 415 -27.50 -30.76 13.39
CA ARG A 415 -27.43 -30.41 11.96
C ARG A 415 -28.12 -29.07 11.64
N VAL A 416 -27.40 -28.16 10.98
CA VAL A 416 -27.92 -26.84 10.56
C VAL A 416 -27.87 -26.72 9.04
N TYR A 417 -29.00 -26.37 8.41
CA TYR A 417 -29.07 -26.26 6.95
C TYR A 417 -28.36 -24.99 6.42
N GLY A 418 -27.30 -25.18 5.63
CA GLY A 418 -26.53 -24.12 4.99
C GLY A 418 -26.98 -23.71 3.58
N LEU A 419 -27.94 -24.39 2.93
CA LEU A 419 -28.40 -24.04 1.56
C LEU A 419 -27.27 -23.90 0.51
N THR A 420 -26.20 -24.67 0.61
CA THR A 420 -25.07 -24.68 -0.34
C THR A 420 -25.39 -25.53 -1.58
N ILE A 421 -26.33 -25.07 -2.40
CA ILE A 421 -26.76 -25.78 -3.62
C ILE A 421 -25.67 -25.69 -4.70
N GLN A 422 -24.82 -26.71 -4.81
CA GLN A 422 -23.78 -26.80 -5.86
C GLN A 422 -24.36 -27.29 -7.19
N PRO A 423 -23.78 -26.90 -8.35
CA PRO A 423 -22.64 -25.99 -8.53
C PRO A 423 -23.01 -24.50 -8.50
N TRP A 424 -24.31 -24.19 -8.39
CA TRP A 424 -24.85 -22.83 -8.50
C TRP A 424 -24.24 -21.87 -7.46
N PHE A 425 -24.11 -22.30 -6.21
CA PHE A 425 -23.51 -21.47 -5.16
C PHE A 425 -22.09 -21.02 -5.54
N ARG A 426 -21.25 -21.95 -6.03
CA ARG A 426 -19.89 -21.64 -6.49
C ARG A 426 -19.88 -20.73 -7.72
N TRP A 427 -20.84 -20.87 -8.63
CA TRP A 427 -20.96 -19.97 -9.78
C TRP A 427 -21.33 -18.54 -9.37
N PHE A 428 -22.29 -18.39 -8.45
CA PHE A 428 -22.76 -17.10 -7.98
C PHE A 428 -21.77 -16.39 -7.03
N PHE A 429 -21.02 -17.12 -6.21
CA PHE A 429 -20.21 -16.51 -5.14
C PHE A 429 -18.73 -16.89 -5.12
N GLY A 430 -18.30 -17.87 -5.92
CA GLY A 430 -16.95 -18.41 -5.88
C GLY A 430 -16.76 -19.39 -4.72
N ASN A 431 -15.52 -19.55 -4.24
CA ASN A 431 -15.24 -20.42 -3.10
C ASN A 431 -15.88 -19.85 -1.81
N ILE A 432 -16.50 -20.71 -1.00
CA ILE A 432 -17.25 -20.30 0.20
C ILE A 432 -16.33 -19.65 1.24
N ASP A 433 -15.11 -20.15 1.39
CA ASP A 433 -14.11 -19.65 2.36
C ASP A 433 -13.42 -18.35 1.92
N ALA A 434 -13.56 -17.96 0.64
CA ALA A 434 -12.91 -16.78 0.12
C ALA A 434 -13.75 -15.53 0.37
N VAL A 435 -13.32 -14.65 1.28
CA VAL A 435 -14.05 -13.41 1.63
C VAL A 435 -14.20 -12.46 0.43
N ASP A 436 -13.16 -12.32 -0.40
CA ASP A 436 -13.09 -11.35 -1.51
C ASP A 436 -13.04 -12.05 -2.90
N THR A 437 -14.17 -12.55 -3.39
CA THR A 437 -14.24 -13.15 -4.74
C THR A 437 -14.65 -12.12 -5.81
N GLY A 438 -14.26 -12.37 -7.07
CA GLY A 438 -14.65 -11.52 -8.20
C GLY A 438 -16.18 -11.46 -8.39
N GLN A 439 -16.87 -12.56 -8.11
CA GLN A 439 -18.33 -12.67 -8.20
C GLN A 439 -19.04 -11.78 -7.17
N LYS A 440 -18.61 -11.80 -5.90
CA LYS A 440 -19.18 -10.93 -4.85
C LYS A 440 -18.97 -9.44 -5.17
N LYS A 441 -17.82 -9.10 -5.78
CA LYS A 441 -17.55 -7.74 -6.28
C LYS A 441 -18.45 -7.36 -7.46
N LEU A 442 -18.76 -8.29 -8.35
CA LEU A 442 -19.73 -8.08 -9.43
C LEU A 442 -21.13 -7.76 -8.88
N TRP A 443 -21.61 -8.49 -7.87
CA TRP A 443 -22.91 -8.18 -7.26
C TRP A 443 -22.91 -6.82 -6.55
N SER A 444 -21.83 -6.47 -5.86
CA SER A 444 -21.64 -5.12 -5.28
C SER A 444 -21.67 -4.03 -6.36
N PHE A 445 -21.01 -4.26 -7.50
CA PHE A 445 -21.05 -3.36 -8.65
C PHE A 445 -22.46 -3.18 -9.20
N LEU A 446 -23.22 -4.26 -9.35
CA LEU A 446 -24.59 -4.19 -9.84
C LEU A 446 -25.50 -3.38 -8.90
N VAL A 447 -25.36 -3.53 -7.58
CA VAL A 447 -26.09 -2.70 -6.61
C VAL A 447 -25.73 -1.22 -6.76
N VAL A 448 -24.45 -0.89 -6.94
CA VAL A 448 -24.00 0.49 -7.15
C VAL A 448 -24.58 1.06 -8.44
N VAL A 449 -24.54 0.30 -9.54
CA VAL A 449 -25.10 0.71 -10.84
C VAL A 449 -26.60 0.96 -10.71
N VAL A 450 -27.35 0.05 -10.09
CA VAL A 450 -28.79 0.22 -9.85
C VAL A 450 -29.06 1.45 -8.98
N THR A 451 -28.25 1.68 -7.95
CA THR A 451 -28.37 2.86 -7.07
C THR A 451 -28.13 4.16 -7.85
N VAL A 452 -27.03 4.26 -8.58
CA VAL A 452 -26.68 5.46 -9.37
C VAL A 452 -27.72 5.70 -10.46
N ALA A 453 -28.17 4.66 -11.15
CA ALA A 453 -29.22 4.77 -12.15
C ALA A 453 -30.54 5.24 -11.52
N PHE A 454 -30.98 4.62 -10.43
CA PHE A 454 -32.21 4.98 -9.74
C PHE A 454 -32.16 6.40 -9.16
N VAL A 455 -31.18 6.70 -8.32
CA VAL A 455 -31.05 8.01 -7.66
C VAL A 455 -30.80 9.11 -8.69
N GLY A 456 -29.93 8.88 -9.67
CA GLY A 456 -29.60 9.87 -10.70
C GLY A 456 -30.78 10.20 -11.62
N VAL A 457 -31.51 9.18 -12.09
CA VAL A 457 -32.70 9.37 -12.93
C VAL A 457 -33.85 10.00 -12.13
N TYR A 458 -34.01 9.65 -10.85
CA TYR A 458 -35.00 10.23 -9.97
C TYR A 458 -34.69 11.71 -9.67
N TYR A 459 -33.44 12.03 -9.31
CA TYR A 459 -33.00 13.40 -9.06
C TYR A 459 -33.18 14.29 -10.29
N ARG A 460 -32.77 13.81 -11.48
CA ARG A 460 -33.01 14.54 -12.74
C ARG A 460 -34.48 14.75 -13.03
N TRP A 461 -35.36 13.81 -12.66
CA TRP A 461 -36.80 14.00 -12.79
C TRP A 461 -37.34 15.09 -11.88
N LEU A 462 -36.88 15.14 -10.62
CA LEU A 462 -37.25 16.19 -9.67
C LEU A 462 -36.84 17.59 -10.16
N LEU A 463 -35.73 17.70 -10.89
CA LEU A 463 -35.21 18.96 -11.42
C LEU A 463 -35.83 19.41 -12.75
N ARG A 464 -36.67 18.59 -13.42
CA ARG A 464 -37.27 19.01 -14.69
C ARG A 464 -38.18 20.22 -14.46
N PRO A 465 -38.05 21.30 -15.25
CA PRO A 465 -39.02 22.39 -15.25
C PRO A 465 -40.37 21.78 -15.60
N GLN A 466 -41.28 21.74 -14.63
CA GLN A 466 -42.66 21.39 -14.93
C GLN A 466 -43.28 22.65 -15.50
N LEU A 467 -43.53 22.64 -16.81
CA LEU A 467 -44.26 23.71 -17.49
C LEU A 467 -45.49 24.06 -16.64
N PRO A 468 -45.69 25.34 -16.27
CA PRO A 468 -46.93 25.78 -15.64
C PRO A 468 -48.09 25.26 -16.49
N ARG A 469 -49.15 24.76 -15.87
CA ARG A 469 -50.38 24.33 -16.53
C ARG A 469 -50.77 25.32 -17.63
N VAL A 470 -50.47 25.00 -18.90
CA VAL A 470 -50.86 25.78 -20.09
C VAL A 470 -52.38 25.68 -20.37
N TRP A 471 -53.16 25.09 -19.46
CA TRP A 471 -54.62 24.95 -19.60
C TRP A 471 -55.39 25.60 -18.43
N ALA A 472 -54.85 26.68 -17.86
CA ALA A 472 -55.56 27.56 -16.91
C ALA A 472 -56.03 28.88 -17.56
N ARG A 473 -56.14 28.94 -18.89
CA ARG A 473 -56.69 30.08 -19.66
C ARG A 473 -57.82 29.68 -20.64
N GLN A 474 -58.63 28.69 -20.26
CA GLN A 474 -59.94 28.44 -20.90
C GLN A 474 -61.12 28.71 -19.95
N MET A 475 -60.88 29.37 -18.80
CA MET A 475 -61.93 29.72 -17.81
C MET A 475 -62.11 31.23 -17.61
N LEU A 476 -61.70 32.06 -18.57
CA LEU A 476 -62.07 33.47 -18.63
C LEU A 476 -62.60 33.79 -20.02
N ALA A 477 -63.81 33.29 -20.29
CA ALA A 477 -64.71 33.84 -21.29
C ALA A 477 -66.09 33.96 -20.63
N PRO A 478 -66.54 35.17 -20.27
CA PRO A 478 -67.96 35.47 -20.22
C PRO A 478 -68.47 35.65 -21.66
N GLY A 479 -69.63 35.06 -21.96
CA GLY A 479 -70.45 35.45 -23.11
C GLY A 479 -70.23 34.63 -24.38
N ARG A 480 -71.10 33.63 -24.58
CA ARG A 480 -71.59 33.25 -25.90
C ARG A 480 -72.84 34.09 -26.18
N SER A 481 -72.87 34.80 -27.30
CA SER A 481 -74.08 35.07 -28.07
C SER A 481 -73.69 35.29 -29.53
N ASP A 482 -74.30 34.52 -30.43
CA ASP A 482 -74.82 34.85 -31.77
C ASP A 482 -73.92 35.72 -32.69
N SER A 483 -73.55 35.34 -33.92
CA SER A 483 -74.36 35.07 -35.13
C SER A 483 -73.37 34.94 -36.31
N VAL A 484 -73.49 33.98 -37.27
CA VAL A 484 -73.95 34.15 -38.70
C VAL A 484 -72.93 34.94 -39.60
N PRO A 485 -72.78 34.71 -40.94
CA PRO A 485 -71.58 34.11 -41.53
C PRO A 485 -70.79 35.03 -42.50
N ASP A 486 -69.75 34.46 -43.12
CA ASP A 486 -69.24 34.76 -44.48
C ASP A 486 -68.16 35.86 -44.70
N ARG A 487 -67.29 35.51 -45.68
CA ARG A 487 -66.49 36.30 -46.63
C ARG A 487 -64.98 36.48 -46.41
N GLY A 488 -64.23 35.95 -47.39
CA GLY A 488 -62.95 36.52 -47.84
C GLY A 488 -61.77 35.54 -47.96
N ARG A 489 -61.64 34.86 -49.11
CA ARG A 489 -60.46 34.12 -49.63
C ARG A 489 -59.21 35.04 -49.80
N PRO A 490 -57.99 34.58 -50.21
CA PRO A 490 -57.51 33.22 -50.55
C PRO A 490 -56.14 32.81 -49.95
N VAL A 491 -55.85 31.50 -49.97
CA VAL A 491 -54.51 30.88 -49.93
C VAL A 491 -54.35 30.08 -51.22
N PRO A 492 -53.19 30.11 -51.91
CA PRO A 492 -52.71 28.94 -52.68
C PRO A 492 -51.17 28.76 -52.57
N PRO A 493 -50.54 27.70 -53.13
CA PRO A 493 -50.05 26.55 -52.36
C PRO A 493 -48.54 26.25 -52.55
N ALA A 494 -48.12 25.11 -51.99
CA ALA A 494 -46.78 24.49 -52.00
C ALA A 494 -46.14 24.29 -53.40
N PRO A 495 -44.88 23.81 -53.49
CA PRO A 495 -44.74 22.39 -53.83
C PRO A 495 -43.45 21.65 -53.35
N GLU A 496 -43.50 20.35 -53.65
CA GLU A 496 -42.63 19.21 -53.37
C GLU A 496 -41.24 19.20 -54.03
N ARG A 497 -40.41 18.25 -53.57
CA ARG A 497 -39.11 17.84 -54.10
C ARG A 497 -39.26 16.83 -55.25
N ALA A 498 -38.41 16.96 -56.28
CA ALA A 498 -38.12 15.92 -57.27
C ALA A 498 -36.62 15.91 -57.64
N ALA A 499 -36.20 14.85 -58.33
CA ALA A 499 -34.83 14.33 -58.42
C ALA A 499 -34.13 14.51 -59.79
N ALA A 500 -32.81 14.30 -59.76
CA ALA A 500 -31.95 13.60 -60.73
C ALA A 500 -31.32 14.31 -61.98
N ARG A 501 -30.06 13.88 -62.23
CA ARG A 501 -29.28 13.69 -63.49
C ARG A 501 -28.27 14.73 -64.01
N ASP A 502 -26.99 14.32 -63.94
CA ASP A 502 -25.89 14.22 -64.93
C ASP A 502 -25.69 15.21 -66.09
N ALA A 503 -24.43 15.65 -66.27
CA ALA A 503 -23.71 15.71 -67.57
C ALA A 503 -22.19 16.04 -67.44
N THR A 504 -21.34 15.05 -67.73
CA THR A 504 -20.16 15.05 -68.67
C THR A 504 -19.10 16.17 -68.75
N GLY A 505 -17.81 15.79 -68.78
CA GLY A 505 -16.86 16.29 -69.81
C GLY A 505 -15.36 16.53 -69.47
N ASN A 506 -14.49 15.56 -69.84
CA ASN A 506 -13.14 15.66 -70.46
C ASN A 506 -11.79 15.86 -69.70
N ASN A 507 -10.90 14.84 -69.90
CA ASN A 507 -9.45 14.77 -70.27
C ASN A 507 -8.38 15.58 -69.48
N GLU A 508 -7.12 15.14 -69.25
CA GLU A 508 -6.29 13.99 -69.65
C GLU A 508 -4.98 13.95 -68.78
N GLN A 509 -4.38 12.75 -68.64
CA GLN A 509 -2.94 12.41 -68.42
C GLN A 509 -2.16 12.95 -67.18
N THR A 510 -1.57 12.12 -66.31
CA THR A 510 -0.36 11.31 -66.56
C THR A 510 -0.11 10.29 -65.44
N ALA A 511 0.55 9.18 -65.80
CA ALA A 511 0.79 7.98 -64.99
C ALA A 511 2.00 8.06 -64.04
N SER A 512 1.89 7.44 -62.86
CA SER A 512 2.93 6.60 -62.24
C SER A 512 2.35 5.87 -61.01
N GLU A 513 2.27 4.54 -61.08
CA GLU A 513 2.18 3.61 -59.93
C GLU A 513 3.60 3.40 -59.33
N PRO A 514 3.79 2.89 -58.09
CA PRO A 514 2.92 1.94 -57.41
C PRO A 514 2.70 2.16 -55.89
N ASP A 515 1.87 1.28 -55.34
CA ASP A 515 1.85 0.74 -53.98
C ASP A 515 0.54 0.93 -53.19
N THR A 516 -0.13 -0.21 -53.09
CA THR A 516 -1.24 -0.59 -52.22
C THR A 516 -1.02 -0.22 -50.76
N GLU A 517 -1.76 0.77 -50.26
CA GLU A 517 -2.22 0.79 -48.87
C GLU A 517 -3.68 1.22 -48.81
N LEU A 518 -4.56 0.29 -48.39
CA LEU A 518 -5.93 0.58 -48.00
C LEU A 518 -5.97 1.70 -46.95
N PRO A 519 -6.81 2.75 -47.11
CA PRO A 519 -6.91 3.80 -46.10
C PRO A 519 -7.53 3.24 -44.81
N PRO A 520 -6.98 3.55 -43.62
CA PRO A 520 -7.53 3.06 -42.36
C PRO A 520 -8.92 3.68 -42.10
N ALA A 521 -9.83 2.83 -41.61
CA ALA A 521 -11.23 3.11 -41.33
C ALA A 521 -11.48 4.46 -40.58
N PRO A 522 -12.64 5.12 -40.77
CA PRO A 522 -12.95 6.46 -40.24
C PRO A 522 -12.81 6.64 -38.72
N LEU A 523 -12.84 5.55 -37.95
CA LEU A 523 -12.60 5.53 -36.50
C LEU A 523 -11.14 5.86 -36.11
N ALA A 524 -10.17 5.48 -36.94
CA ALA A 524 -8.76 5.75 -36.69
C ALA A 524 -8.44 7.26 -36.80
N ARG A 525 -9.02 7.95 -37.79
CA ARG A 525 -8.85 9.41 -37.97
C ARG A 525 -9.45 10.20 -36.81
N THR A 526 -10.60 9.78 -36.28
CA THR A 526 -11.23 10.46 -35.12
C THR A 526 -10.42 10.25 -33.83
N ALA A 527 -9.89 9.05 -33.61
CA ALA A 527 -9.01 8.77 -32.47
C ALA A 527 -7.68 9.53 -32.55
N ILE A 528 -7.06 9.60 -33.73
CA ILE A 528 -5.81 10.35 -33.96
C ILE A 528 -6.04 11.86 -33.76
N ALA A 529 -7.14 12.40 -34.28
CA ALA A 529 -7.49 13.82 -34.08
C ALA A 529 -7.78 14.15 -32.60
N ALA A 530 -8.46 13.25 -31.87
CA ALA A 530 -8.70 13.40 -30.44
C ALA A 530 -7.39 13.35 -29.63
N LEU A 531 -6.50 12.41 -29.92
CA LEU A 531 -5.17 12.31 -29.31
C LEU A 531 -4.31 13.53 -29.60
N HIS A 532 -4.36 14.06 -30.83
CA HIS A 532 -3.66 15.28 -31.20
C HIS A 532 -4.18 16.48 -30.41
N ARG A 533 -5.50 16.64 -30.24
CA ARG A 533 -6.09 17.72 -29.43
C ARG A 533 -5.69 17.65 -27.96
N VAL A 534 -5.68 16.44 -27.38
CA VAL A 534 -5.24 16.22 -25.98
C VAL A 534 -3.75 16.52 -25.84
N ARG A 535 -2.92 16.07 -26.78
CA ARG A 535 -1.47 16.33 -26.79
C ARG A 535 -1.16 17.82 -26.88
N THR A 536 -1.87 18.58 -27.70
CA THR A 536 -1.68 20.03 -27.81
C THR A 536 -2.14 20.80 -26.56
N ALA A 537 -3.15 20.29 -25.85
CA ALA A 537 -3.64 20.90 -24.62
C ALA A 537 -2.67 20.75 -23.43
N ILE A 538 -1.86 19.69 -23.40
CA ILE A 538 -0.97 19.37 -22.27
C ILE A 538 0.49 19.32 -22.74
N PRO A 539 1.16 20.46 -22.96
CA PRO A 539 2.53 20.47 -23.45
C PRO A 539 3.51 19.90 -22.41
N LEU A 540 4.45 19.07 -22.87
CA LEU A 540 5.53 18.53 -22.03
C LEU A 540 6.27 19.67 -21.30
N PRO A 541 6.56 19.57 -19.99
CA PRO A 541 7.37 20.54 -19.27
C PRO A 541 8.78 20.69 -19.86
N GLY A 542 8.97 21.70 -20.71
CA GLY A 542 10.22 21.96 -21.44
C GLY A 542 11.27 22.77 -20.66
N ALA A 543 12.40 23.03 -21.32
CA ALA A 543 13.36 24.04 -20.86
C ALA A 543 12.74 25.43 -21.14
N GLU A 544 12.42 26.17 -20.10
CA GLU A 544 11.73 27.46 -20.22
C GLU A 544 12.58 28.50 -20.98
N LYS A 545 11.90 29.38 -21.73
CA LYS A 545 12.44 30.68 -22.15
C LYS A 545 12.79 31.49 -20.88
N PRO A 546 13.74 32.45 -20.93
CA PRO A 546 14.12 33.23 -19.75
C PRO A 546 12.88 33.78 -19.03
N ALA A 547 12.79 33.52 -17.73
CA ALA A 547 11.64 33.89 -16.91
C ALA A 547 11.46 35.43 -16.89
N PRO A 548 10.20 35.93 -16.80
CA PRO A 548 9.94 37.35 -16.56
C PRO A 548 10.61 37.84 -15.27
N SER A 549 10.94 39.13 -15.20
CA SER A 549 11.44 39.78 -13.98
C SER A 549 10.42 39.66 -12.83
N GLY A 550 10.88 39.32 -11.61
CA GLY A 550 10.05 39.27 -10.39
C GLY A 550 10.16 38.00 -9.54
N TRP A 551 9.27 37.87 -8.54
CA TRP A 551 9.25 36.81 -7.51
C TRP A 551 9.14 35.37 -8.07
N LEU A 552 8.54 35.19 -9.25
CA LEU A 552 8.45 33.92 -9.98
C LEU A 552 9.82 33.32 -10.35
N ARG A 553 10.89 34.14 -10.39
CA ARG A 553 12.28 33.67 -10.59
C ARG A 553 12.78 32.80 -9.44
N HIS A 554 12.30 33.04 -8.22
CA HIS A 554 12.77 32.37 -6.99
C HIS A 554 11.92 31.15 -6.61
N GLY A 555 10.65 31.10 -7.05
CA GLY A 555 9.70 30.03 -6.72
C GLY A 555 10.22 28.58 -6.82
N PRO A 556 10.90 28.17 -7.91
CA PRO A 556 11.46 26.82 -8.01
C PRO A 556 12.49 26.51 -6.91
N ARG A 557 13.37 27.46 -6.59
CA ARG A 557 14.39 27.31 -5.54
C ARG A 557 13.73 27.24 -4.15
N SER A 558 12.66 27.99 -3.94
CA SER A 558 11.89 27.95 -2.69
C SER A 558 11.28 26.58 -2.42
N LEU A 559 10.83 25.84 -3.45
CA LEU A 559 10.32 24.47 -3.27
C LEU A 559 11.42 23.48 -2.83
N VAL A 560 12.62 23.61 -3.41
CA VAL A 560 13.78 22.80 -3.00
C VAL A 560 14.19 23.15 -1.58
N ALA A 561 14.26 24.44 -1.25
CA ALA A 561 14.58 24.91 0.09
C ALA A 561 13.54 24.45 1.12
N LEU A 562 12.24 24.47 0.78
CA LEU A 562 11.17 23.95 1.63
C LEU A 562 11.36 22.46 1.93
N ALA A 563 11.64 21.65 0.91
CA ALA A 563 11.88 20.21 1.09
C ALA A 563 13.10 19.92 1.97
N CYS A 564 14.20 20.65 1.75
CA CYS A 564 15.41 20.51 2.57
C CYS A 564 15.16 20.98 4.02
N THR A 565 14.45 22.10 4.19
CA THR A 565 14.13 22.64 5.52
C THR A 565 13.24 21.69 6.29
N PHE A 566 12.25 21.06 5.63
CA PHE A 566 11.48 20.00 6.24
C PHE A 566 12.36 18.83 6.68
N GLY A 567 13.24 18.33 5.81
CA GLY A 567 14.15 17.23 6.17
C GLY A 567 14.99 17.56 7.39
N LEU A 568 15.63 18.75 7.40
CA LEU A 568 16.41 19.25 8.53
C LEU A 568 15.58 19.33 9.82
N LEU A 569 14.34 19.81 9.74
CA LEU A 569 13.47 19.91 10.91
C LEU A 569 12.96 18.55 11.40
N ALA A 570 12.52 17.69 10.49
CA ALA A 570 11.93 16.39 10.79
C ALA A 570 12.98 15.42 11.36
N LEU A 571 14.16 15.35 10.74
CA LEU A 571 15.22 14.41 11.08
C LEU A 571 16.17 14.89 12.17
N ARG A 572 15.96 16.06 12.77
CA ARG A 572 16.85 16.61 13.83
C ARG A 572 17.06 15.66 15.00
N GLY A 573 16.13 14.73 15.24
CA GLY A 573 16.24 13.69 16.27
C GLY A 573 17.38 12.70 16.00
N GLU A 574 17.69 12.42 14.73
CA GLU A 574 18.73 11.47 14.30
C GLU A 574 20.15 11.94 14.67
N LEU A 575 20.36 13.22 15.00
CA LEU A 575 21.64 13.73 15.50
C LEU A 575 21.97 13.26 16.93
N ARG A 576 21.00 12.67 17.64
CA ARG A 576 21.20 12.19 19.00
C ARG A 576 21.77 10.77 18.97
N SER A 577 22.93 10.59 19.61
CA SER A 577 23.58 9.29 19.72
C SER A 577 22.82 8.35 20.65
N ALA A 578 22.53 7.15 20.16
CA ALA A 578 21.99 5.99 20.88
C ALA A 578 22.58 4.71 20.28
N ARG A 579 22.57 3.60 21.02
CA ARG A 579 22.91 2.28 20.46
C ARG A 579 21.89 1.93 19.37
N THR A 580 22.35 1.49 18.21
CA THR A 580 21.51 1.34 17.00
C THR A 580 20.88 -0.05 16.90
N LEU A 581 19.60 -0.09 16.53
CA LEU A 581 18.82 -1.34 16.43
C LEU A 581 18.90 -2.05 15.08
N ASN A 582 19.63 -1.50 14.12
CA ASN A 582 19.66 -1.93 12.72
C ASN A 582 21.11 -2.01 12.18
N ASP A 583 21.26 -2.08 10.85
CA ASP A 583 22.55 -2.27 10.18
C ASP A 583 23.55 -1.12 10.44
N SER A 584 23.10 0.02 10.97
CA SER A 584 23.98 1.12 11.37
C SER A 584 25.06 0.69 12.36
N THR A 585 24.82 -0.30 13.24
CA THR A 585 25.86 -0.78 14.19
C THR A 585 27.07 -1.37 13.45
N PHE A 586 26.82 -2.15 12.40
CA PHE A 586 27.86 -2.71 11.54
C PHE A 586 28.60 -1.62 10.76
N HIS A 587 27.87 -0.65 10.20
CA HIS A 587 28.49 0.45 9.48
C HIS A 587 29.37 1.34 10.39
N LEU A 588 28.96 1.57 11.63
CA LEU A 588 29.76 2.29 12.63
C LEU A 588 31.04 1.52 12.98
N GLN A 589 30.95 0.19 13.16
CA GLN A 589 32.11 -0.67 13.39
C GLN A 589 33.12 -0.59 12.23
N MET A 590 32.62 -0.58 10.99
CA MET A 590 33.46 -0.43 9.80
C MET A 590 34.17 0.93 9.73
N ILE A 591 33.51 2.01 10.15
CA ILE A 591 34.11 3.34 10.20
C ILE A 591 35.15 3.43 11.33
N ARG A 592 34.90 2.81 12.49
CA ARG A 592 35.89 2.74 13.58
C ARG A 592 37.14 1.99 13.14
N TRP A 593 36.97 0.83 12.49
CA TRP A 593 38.08 0.09 11.90
C TRP A 593 38.86 0.96 10.90
N ALA A 594 38.17 1.63 9.96
CA ALA A 594 38.81 2.52 9.00
C ALA A 594 39.55 3.70 9.66
N SER A 595 38.99 4.28 10.72
CA SER A 595 39.65 5.33 11.52
C SER A 595 40.95 4.83 12.16
N GLY A 596 40.92 3.62 12.74
CA GLY A 596 42.10 2.99 13.32
C GLY A 596 43.20 2.69 12.29
N GLN A 597 42.84 2.31 11.06
CA GLN A 597 43.83 2.15 9.98
C GLN A 597 44.48 3.48 9.60
N LEU A 598 43.70 4.57 9.51
CA LEU A 598 44.22 5.91 9.22
C LEU A 598 45.16 6.43 10.33
N GLU A 599 44.85 6.13 11.59
CA GLU A 599 45.73 6.44 12.73
C GLU A 599 47.10 5.79 12.60
N ARG A 600 47.15 4.59 12.01
CA ARG A 600 48.38 3.85 11.73
C ARG A 600 49.02 4.21 10.37
N GLY A 601 48.57 5.29 9.73
CA GLY A 601 49.12 5.78 8.45
C GLY A 601 48.74 4.94 7.22
N ARG A 602 47.74 4.05 7.33
CA ARG A 602 47.27 3.19 6.24
C ARG A 602 45.98 3.73 5.62
N LEU A 603 45.86 3.59 4.30
CA LEU A 603 44.64 3.95 3.58
C LEU A 603 43.64 2.78 3.64
N PRO A 604 42.45 2.95 4.24
CA PRO A 604 41.52 1.84 4.45
C PRO A 604 40.69 1.61 3.18
N LEU A 605 41.30 0.99 2.17
CA LEU A 605 40.62 0.49 0.97
C LEU A 605 40.50 -1.03 0.98
N ASP A 606 41.36 -1.69 1.75
CA ASP A 606 41.50 -3.12 1.93
C ASP A 606 42.14 -3.34 3.31
N GLY A 607 41.97 -4.52 3.89
CA GLY A 607 42.52 -4.94 5.17
C GLY A 607 41.66 -6.02 5.82
N TRP A 608 42.22 -6.64 6.86
CA TRP A 608 41.49 -7.65 7.64
C TRP A 608 40.53 -6.98 8.60
N PHE A 609 39.23 -7.17 8.37
CA PHE A 609 38.17 -6.78 9.28
C PHE A 609 37.86 -7.95 10.23
N PRO A 610 38.18 -7.86 11.53
CA PRO A 610 38.28 -9.07 12.35
C PRO A 610 37.01 -9.50 13.10
N ASP A 611 36.01 -8.63 13.25
CA ASP A 611 35.06 -8.77 14.37
C ASP A 611 33.80 -9.59 14.05
N LEU A 612 33.57 -9.94 12.79
CA LEU A 612 32.40 -10.70 12.36
C LEU A 612 32.85 -11.85 11.45
N THR A 613 32.13 -12.98 11.52
CA THR A 613 32.31 -14.11 10.59
C THR A 613 33.74 -14.64 10.54
N LEU A 614 34.36 -14.75 11.72
CA LEU A 614 35.74 -15.20 11.93
C LEU A 614 36.78 -14.26 11.27
N GLY A 615 36.39 -13.01 11.01
CA GLY A 615 37.15 -12.03 10.26
C GLY A 615 36.94 -12.18 8.74
N SER A 616 37.22 -11.13 7.98
CA SER A 616 37.21 -11.18 6.51
C SER A 616 37.94 -9.98 5.90
N SER A 617 38.36 -10.11 4.65
CA SER A 617 38.84 -9.02 3.79
C SER A 617 37.68 -8.10 3.32
N PHE A 618 36.73 -7.74 4.19
CA PHE A 618 35.46 -7.18 3.73
C PHE A 618 35.59 -5.88 2.93
N PHE A 619 36.58 -5.03 3.24
CA PHE A 619 36.86 -3.80 2.49
C PHE A 619 37.30 -4.06 1.05
N HIS A 620 37.84 -5.24 0.78
CA HIS A 620 38.20 -5.74 -0.54
C HIS A 620 36.95 -6.18 -1.35
N HIS A 621 36.01 -6.88 -0.71
CA HIS A 621 34.82 -7.45 -1.36
C HIS A 621 33.55 -6.58 -1.28
N TYR A 622 33.63 -5.41 -0.66
CA TYR A 622 32.49 -4.51 -0.44
C TYR A 622 32.83 -3.06 -0.75
N GLN A 623 31.80 -2.24 -1.02
CA GLN A 623 31.94 -0.81 -1.27
C GLN A 623 32.44 -0.03 -0.04
N SER A 624 33.76 0.13 0.07
CA SER A 624 34.44 0.69 1.25
C SER A 624 34.49 2.23 1.30
N LEU A 625 34.37 2.91 0.15
CA LEU A 625 34.56 4.36 0.05
C LEU A 625 33.72 5.19 1.04
N PRO A 626 32.42 4.90 1.29
CA PRO A 626 31.63 5.63 2.27
C PRO A 626 32.26 5.64 3.66
N TYR A 627 32.84 4.52 4.09
CA TYR A 627 33.43 4.39 5.42
C TYR A 627 34.76 5.14 5.51
N THR A 628 35.62 4.98 4.49
CA THR A 628 36.91 5.67 4.37
C THR A 628 36.72 7.18 4.39
N VAL A 629 35.79 7.71 3.59
CA VAL A 629 35.48 9.15 3.56
C VAL A 629 34.92 9.63 4.90
N THR A 630 34.03 8.86 5.52
CA THR A 630 33.46 9.20 6.84
C THR A 630 34.56 9.27 7.91
N ALA A 631 35.48 8.32 7.94
CA ALA A 631 36.61 8.30 8.87
C ALA A 631 37.58 9.47 8.64
N ILE A 632 37.92 9.76 7.37
CA ILE A 632 38.76 10.91 7.01
C ILE A 632 38.11 12.23 7.46
N LEU A 633 36.82 12.42 7.18
CA LEU A 633 36.10 13.62 7.60
C LEU A 633 36.02 13.73 9.12
N GLY A 634 35.76 12.62 9.83
CA GLY A 634 35.76 12.58 11.28
C GLY A 634 37.08 13.05 11.88
N ARG A 635 38.20 12.61 11.28
CA ARG A 635 39.55 13.02 11.68
C ARG A 635 39.84 14.49 11.38
N ILE A 636 39.50 14.97 10.18
CA ILE A 636 39.71 16.37 9.77
C ILE A 636 38.91 17.33 10.64
N LEU A 637 37.67 16.96 10.99
CA LEU A 637 36.76 17.80 11.77
C LEU A 637 36.85 17.54 13.28
N HIS A 638 37.76 16.67 13.72
CA HIS A 638 37.93 16.27 15.13
C HIS A 638 36.63 15.80 15.81
N MET A 639 35.81 15.03 15.08
CA MET A 639 34.54 14.50 15.56
C MET A 639 34.64 13.01 15.84
N SER A 640 33.92 12.53 16.86
CA SER A 640 33.81 11.09 17.10
C SER A 640 33.19 10.37 15.89
N VAL A 641 33.53 9.09 15.69
CA VAL A 641 32.99 8.27 14.60
C VAL A 641 31.45 8.27 14.60
N SER A 642 30.83 8.09 15.77
CA SER A 642 29.37 8.12 15.90
C SER A 642 28.79 9.48 15.53
N SER A 643 29.39 10.57 16.00
CA SER A 643 28.92 11.91 15.64
C SER A 643 29.03 12.17 14.14
N MET A 644 30.17 11.85 13.53
CA MET A 644 30.39 12.06 12.09
C MET A 644 29.41 11.24 11.25
N TYR A 645 29.21 9.97 11.59
CA TYR A 645 28.22 9.10 10.94
C TYR A 645 26.81 9.72 10.98
N LEU A 646 26.36 10.15 12.15
CA LEU A 646 25.02 10.72 12.32
C LEU A 646 24.86 12.05 11.58
N TRP A 647 25.90 12.90 11.55
CA TRP A 647 25.88 14.15 10.76
C TRP A 647 25.80 13.88 9.27
N ILE A 648 26.58 12.93 8.75
CA ILE A 648 26.50 12.55 7.33
C ILE A 648 25.13 11.96 7.02
N LEU A 649 24.61 11.05 7.85
CA LEU A 649 23.28 10.48 7.68
C LEU A 649 22.22 11.59 7.63
N TYR A 650 22.20 12.44 8.64
CA TYR A 650 21.26 13.55 8.77
C TYR A 650 21.32 14.50 7.57
N LEU A 651 22.52 14.93 7.15
CA LEU A 651 22.69 15.88 6.05
C LEU A 651 22.38 15.25 4.69
N LEU A 652 22.84 14.02 4.43
CA LEU A 652 22.59 13.37 3.14
C LEU A 652 21.11 13.07 2.95
N VAL A 653 20.39 12.60 3.99
CA VAL A 653 18.94 12.40 3.90
C VAL A 653 18.21 13.75 3.83
N SER A 654 18.56 14.74 4.65
CA SER A 654 17.84 16.03 4.64
C SER A 654 18.03 16.84 3.35
N LEU A 655 19.21 16.74 2.73
CA LEU A 655 19.61 17.57 1.58
C LEU A 655 19.56 16.82 0.25
N TRP A 656 19.13 15.56 0.23
CA TRP A 656 18.97 14.79 -1.01
C TRP A 656 18.04 15.41 -2.07
N PRO A 657 17.01 16.25 -1.74
CA PRO A 657 16.21 16.92 -2.76
C PRO A 657 17.05 17.81 -3.69
N ILE A 658 18.20 18.29 -3.22
CA ILE A 658 19.17 19.05 -4.03
C ILE A 658 19.71 18.18 -5.18
N SER A 659 20.05 16.93 -4.89
CA SER A 659 20.52 15.98 -5.90
C SER A 659 19.43 15.69 -6.93
N VAL A 660 18.19 15.45 -6.50
CA VAL A 660 17.04 15.23 -7.39
C VAL A 660 16.81 16.42 -8.32
N TYR A 661 16.82 17.64 -7.77
CA TYR A 661 16.68 18.87 -8.55
C TYR A 661 17.78 18.98 -9.61
N TRP A 662 19.06 18.89 -9.23
CA TRP A 662 20.16 19.02 -10.17
C TRP A 662 20.24 17.87 -11.17
N GLY A 663 19.93 16.64 -10.76
CA GLY A 663 19.80 15.49 -11.66
C GLY A 663 18.75 15.74 -12.74
N GLY A 664 17.54 16.18 -12.35
CA GLY A 664 16.48 16.56 -13.28
C GLY A 664 16.88 17.69 -14.24
N ARG A 665 17.56 18.73 -13.72
CA ARG A 665 18.06 19.85 -14.52
C ARG A 665 19.13 19.43 -15.52
N LEU A 666 20.07 18.57 -15.11
CA LEU A 666 21.11 18.01 -15.97
C LEU A 666 20.53 17.07 -17.02
N MET A 667 19.44 16.36 -16.72
CA MET A 667 18.61 15.61 -17.69
C MET A 667 17.77 16.51 -18.61
N GLY A 668 17.81 17.83 -18.43
CA GLY A 668 17.17 18.80 -19.33
C GLY A 668 15.73 19.16 -18.96
N TRP A 669 15.20 18.71 -17.82
CA TRP A 669 13.87 19.12 -17.35
C TRP A 669 13.85 20.57 -16.87
N GLY A 670 12.72 21.27 -17.04
CA GLY A 670 12.53 22.66 -16.60
C GLY A 670 12.69 22.86 -15.08
N ARG A 671 12.85 24.11 -14.64
CA ARG A 671 13.07 24.43 -13.21
C ARG A 671 11.93 23.93 -12.33
N TRP A 672 10.69 24.15 -12.74
CA TRP A 672 9.52 23.72 -11.99
C TRP A 672 9.37 22.20 -11.91
N ALA A 673 9.58 21.47 -13.01
CA ALA A 673 9.48 20.01 -12.99
C ALA A 673 10.55 19.37 -12.09
N ALA A 674 11.79 19.88 -12.16
CA ALA A 674 12.87 19.44 -11.29
C ALA A 674 12.63 19.82 -9.82
N SER A 675 12.05 21.00 -9.55
CA SER A 675 11.77 21.44 -8.17
C SER A 675 10.56 20.72 -7.57
N ALA A 676 9.56 20.41 -8.38
CA ALA A 676 8.45 19.56 -7.97
C ALA A 676 8.93 18.15 -7.66
N ALA A 677 9.79 17.56 -8.50
CA ALA A 677 10.42 16.26 -8.20
C ALA A 677 11.19 16.29 -6.87
N ALA A 678 11.98 17.34 -6.62
CA ALA A 678 12.65 17.53 -5.34
C ALA A 678 11.66 17.67 -4.16
N LEU A 679 10.54 18.38 -4.35
CA LEU A 679 9.51 18.57 -3.32
C LEU A 679 8.85 17.25 -2.89
N VAL A 680 8.57 16.33 -3.82
CA VAL A 680 8.00 15.01 -3.49
C VAL A 680 9.02 13.97 -3.06
N SER A 681 10.32 14.20 -3.32
CA SER A 681 11.36 13.21 -3.02
C SER A 681 11.40 12.73 -1.55
N PRO A 682 11.36 13.57 -0.50
CA PRO A 682 11.37 13.09 0.89
C PRO A 682 10.07 12.40 1.33
N LEU A 683 9.05 12.36 0.47
CA LEU A 683 7.71 11.86 0.80
C LEU A 683 7.46 10.42 0.37
N ILE A 684 8.46 9.80 -0.27
CA ILE A 684 8.37 8.42 -0.70
C ILE A 684 8.27 7.50 0.51
N VAL A 685 7.29 6.59 0.45
CA VAL A 685 7.10 5.49 1.39
C VAL A 685 6.77 4.24 0.58
N SER A 686 7.35 3.10 0.94
CA SER A 686 7.08 1.84 0.25
C SER A 686 6.82 0.71 1.24
N ILE A 687 5.98 -0.26 0.85
CA ILE A 687 5.77 -1.48 1.68
C ILE A 687 7.09 -2.25 1.91
N PRO A 688 7.96 -2.46 0.90
CA PRO A 688 9.23 -3.15 1.09
C PRO A 688 10.22 -2.40 1.99
N SER A 689 10.14 -1.07 2.06
CA SER A 689 11.03 -0.23 2.86
C SER A 689 12.53 -0.35 2.54
N TYR A 690 12.92 -0.65 1.29
CA TYR A 690 14.32 -0.77 0.84
C TYR A 690 14.75 0.28 -0.21
N GLY A 691 13.87 1.22 -0.52
CA GLY A 691 14.06 2.27 -1.52
C GLY A 691 14.75 3.54 -0.98
N TYR A 692 14.36 4.69 -1.50
CA TYR A 692 14.84 6.03 -1.14
C TYR A 692 13.94 6.73 -0.11
N GLU A 693 13.05 5.99 0.53
CA GLU A 693 12.31 6.41 1.73
C GLU A 693 13.21 6.60 2.97
N HIS A 694 12.78 7.44 3.92
CA HIS A 694 13.48 7.67 5.19
C HIS A 694 13.72 6.38 5.99
N GLY A 695 12.78 5.43 5.92
CA GLY A 695 12.86 4.15 6.62
C GLY A 695 13.92 3.18 6.10
N SER A 696 14.56 3.48 4.98
CA SER A 696 15.78 2.77 4.56
C SER A 696 16.99 3.13 5.44
N TYR A 697 17.04 4.35 5.96
CA TYR A 697 18.29 4.94 6.48
C TYR A 697 18.29 5.24 7.98
N THR A 698 17.15 5.71 8.50
CA THR A 698 17.03 6.26 9.87
C THR A 698 17.10 5.19 10.96
N PHE A 699 17.26 5.63 12.22
CA PHE A 699 17.38 4.77 13.40
C PHE A 699 16.31 3.67 13.50
N GLN A 700 15.04 4.01 13.29
CA GLN A 700 13.92 3.06 13.36
C GLN A 700 13.75 2.20 12.09
N GLY A 701 14.57 2.46 11.06
CA GLY A 701 14.57 1.82 9.75
C GLY A 701 15.62 0.71 9.62
N TRP A 702 16.13 0.49 8.40
CA TRP A 702 17.12 -0.57 8.11
C TRP A 702 18.58 -0.16 8.30
N GLY A 703 18.90 1.14 8.23
CA GLY A 703 20.27 1.63 8.41
C GLY A 703 21.19 1.39 7.21
N VAL A 704 20.68 1.35 5.97
CA VAL A 704 21.48 0.99 4.77
C VAL A 704 22.41 2.12 4.32
N TYR A 705 23.56 2.25 4.97
CA TYR A 705 24.42 3.44 4.88
C TYR A 705 25.05 3.64 3.51
N THR A 706 25.59 2.60 2.87
CA THR A 706 26.23 2.76 1.56
C THR A 706 25.21 3.14 0.46
N GLN A 707 23.99 2.62 0.55
CA GLN A 707 22.87 3.00 -0.33
C GLN A 707 22.53 4.49 -0.20
N LEU A 708 22.72 5.13 0.97
CA LEU A 708 22.48 6.56 1.16
C LEU A 708 23.38 7.43 0.27
N TRP A 709 24.66 7.07 0.18
CA TRP A 709 25.60 7.73 -0.74
C TRP A 709 25.20 7.50 -2.20
N GLY A 710 24.80 6.26 -2.54
CA GLY A 710 24.27 5.92 -3.85
C GLY A 710 23.00 6.72 -4.21
N MET A 711 22.08 6.92 -3.26
CA MET A 711 20.86 7.73 -3.43
C MET A 711 21.20 9.17 -3.81
N TRP A 712 22.23 9.74 -3.18
CA TRP A 712 22.65 11.10 -3.47
C TRP A 712 23.38 11.22 -4.82
N LEU A 713 24.13 10.20 -5.24
CA LEU A 713 24.89 10.24 -6.49
C LEU A 713 24.09 9.85 -7.74
N LEU A 714 23.17 8.89 -7.65
CA LEU A 714 22.44 8.36 -8.82
C LEU A 714 21.75 9.44 -9.68
N PRO A 715 21.00 10.42 -9.12
CA PRO A 715 20.34 11.45 -9.92
C PRO A 715 21.34 12.32 -10.69
N LEU A 716 22.47 12.66 -10.04
CA LEU A 716 23.54 13.45 -10.63
C LEU A 716 24.24 12.66 -11.73
N THR A 717 24.53 11.38 -11.49
CA THR A 717 25.12 10.46 -12.47
C THR A 717 24.24 10.33 -13.71
N TRP A 718 22.94 10.04 -13.56
CA TRP A 718 22.00 10.02 -14.69
C TRP A 718 21.99 11.35 -15.45
N GLY A 719 21.98 12.48 -14.73
CA GLY A 719 22.02 13.82 -15.31
C GLY A 719 23.29 14.10 -16.11
N LEU A 720 24.46 13.83 -15.53
CA LEU A 720 25.77 14.06 -16.14
C LEU A 720 25.99 13.15 -17.35
N MET A 721 25.64 11.86 -17.24
CA MET A 721 25.73 10.92 -18.35
C MET A 721 24.82 11.34 -19.50
N SER A 722 23.56 11.66 -19.21
CA SER A 722 22.62 12.16 -20.22
C SER A 722 23.10 13.44 -20.89
N ARG A 723 23.67 14.38 -20.11
CA ARG A 723 24.26 15.62 -20.63
C ARG A 723 25.48 15.36 -21.51
N ALA A 724 26.38 14.48 -21.10
CA ALA A 724 27.60 14.15 -21.85
C ALA A 724 27.27 13.49 -23.20
N ILE A 725 26.33 12.54 -23.20
CA ILE A 725 25.88 11.86 -24.43
C ILE A 725 25.22 12.86 -25.39
N ARG A 726 24.34 13.74 -24.89
CA ARG A 726 23.62 14.72 -25.72
C ARG A 726 24.51 15.82 -26.26
N LEU A 727 25.33 16.44 -25.41
CA LEU A 727 26.15 17.60 -25.77
C LEU A 727 27.52 17.21 -26.35
N GLY A 728 27.95 15.97 -26.21
CA GLY A 728 29.25 15.52 -26.68
C GLY A 728 30.44 16.07 -25.89
N ARG A 729 30.23 16.54 -24.66
CA ARG A 729 31.25 17.15 -23.79
C ARG A 729 31.00 16.84 -22.32
N GLY A 730 32.03 16.95 -21.47
CA GLY A 730 31.92 16.68 -20.04
C GLY A 730 32.01 15.19 -19.67
N TYR A 731 32.65 14.38 -20.51
CA TYR A 731 32.85 12.94 -20.24
C TYR A 731 33.60 12.64 -18.94
N PRO A 732 34.70 13.36 -18.58
CA PRO A 732 35.42 13.05 -17.34
C PRO A 732 34.53 13.15 -16.11
N LEU A 733 33.70 14.21 -16.03
CA LEU A 733 32.81 14.41 -14.90
C LEU A 733 31.69 13.35 -14.86
N ALA A 734 31.17 12.93 -16.01
CA ALA A 734 30.17 11.87 -16.07
C ALA A 734 30.75 10.48 -15.72
N ALA A 735 31.97 10.18 -16.18
CA ALA A 735 32.68 8.95 -15.85
C ALA A 735 33.08 8.89 -14.37
N LEU A 736 33.56 10.01 -13.81
CA LEU A 736 33.85 10.13 -12.39
C LEU A 736 32.58 9.96 -11.54
N ALA A 737 31.47 10.58 -11.91
CA ALA A 737 30.19 10.40 -11.20
C ALA A 737 29.72 8.93 -11.23
N LEU A 738 29.85 8.26 -12.38
CA LEU A 738 29.56 6.83 -12.51
C LEU A 738 30.49 5.99 -11.61
N ALA A 739 31.79 6.24 -11.65
CA ALA A 739 32.77 5.53 -10.81
C ALA A 739 32.54 5.75 -9.31
N LEU A 740 32.21 6.96 -8.89
CA LEU A 740 31.85 7.26 -7.50
C LEU A 740 30.52 6.59 -7.10
N THR A 741 29.56 6.48 -8.01
CA THR A 741 28.31 5.75 -7.75
C THR A 741 28.59 4.26 -7.53
N ILE A 742 29.48 3.66 -8.33
CA ILE A 742 29.95 2.27 -8.17
C ILE A 742 30.69 2.11 -6.83
N ALA A 743 31.63 2.99 -6.53
CA ALA A 743 32.48 2.92 -5.34
C ALA A 743 31.73 3.15 -4.02
N THR A 744 30.61 3.88 -4.07
CA THR A 744 29.77 4.11 -2.89
C THR A 744 28.68 3.06 -2.72
N HIS A 745 28.13 2.52 -3.80
CA HIS A 745 27.13 1.46 -3.75
C HIS A 745 27.06 0.67 -5.05
N LEU A 746 27.60 -0.56 -5.06
CA LEU A 746 27.72 -1.41 -6.25
C LEU A 746 26.39 -1.63 -6.96
N MET A 747 25.29 -1.90 -6.24
CA MET A 747 23.96 -2.10 -6.84
C MET A 747 23.44 -0.85 -7.56
N THR A 748 23.68 0.35 -6.99
CA THR A 748 23.28 1.61 -7.61
C THR A 748 24.17 1.95 -8.80
N GLY A 749 25.47 1.66 -8.72
CA GLY A 749 26.40 1.76 -9.83
C GLY A 749 26.04 0.82 -10.98
N TYR A 750 25.68 -0.43 -10.66
CA TYR A 750 25.22 -1.43 -11.62
C TYR A 750 23.97 -0.96 -12.36
N LEU A 751 22.97 -0.44 -11.63
CA LEU A 751 21.80 0.19 -12.23
C LEU A 751 22.19 1.37 -13.14
N ALA A 752 23.12 2.23 -12.72
CA ALA A 752 23.58 3.35 -13.53
C ALA A 752 24.24 2.90 -14.85
N VAL A 753 25.03 1.82 -14.83
CA VAL A 753 25.60 1.19 -16.04
C VAL A 753 24.50 0.64 -16.93
N LEU A 754 23.53 -0.11 -16.40
CA LEU A 754 22.42 -0.65 -17.18
C LEU A 754 21.51 0.43 -17.78
N CYS A 755 21.46 1.62 -17.17
CA CYS A 755 20.72 2.76 -17.70
C CYS A 755 21.45 3.49 -18.86
N LEU A 756 22.76 3.29 -19.07
CA LEU A 756 23.51 3.96 -20.15
C LEU A 756 22.90 3.75 -21.56
N PRO A 757 22.55 2.52 -21.98
CA PRO A 757 21.86 2.28 -23.25
C PRO A 757 20.54 3.07 -23.38
N VAL A 758 19.75 3.16 -22.31
CA VAL A 758 18.49 3.92 -22.29
C VAL A 758 18.75 5.41 -22.55
N LEU A 759 19.81 5.97 -21.96
CA LEU A 759 20.21 7.36 -22.16
C LEU A 759 20.76 7.64 -23.58
N GLY A 760 21.40 6.64 -24.20
CA GLY A 760 22.09 6.76 -25.47
C GLY A 760 21.28 6.42 -26.71
N LEU A 761 20.41 5.41 -26.63
CA LEU A 761 19.83 4.74 -27.79
C LEU A 761 18.37 5.12 -28.08
N LEU A 762 17.66 5.77 -27.14
CA LEU A 762 16.26 6.20 -27.34
C LEU A 762 16.11 7.50 -28.16
N THR A 763 16.94 7.66 -29.19
CA THR A 763 17.03 8.87 -30.05
C THR A 763 17.21 8.51 -31.51
N ASN A 764 16.46 9.21 -32.38
CA ASN A 764 16.55 9.02 -33.83
C ASN A 764 17.61 9.93 -34.45
N LYS A 765 18.12 10.93 -33.70
CA LYS A 765 19.12 11.89 -34.19
C LYS A 765 20.52 11.51 -33.71
N GLN A 766 21.49 11.55 -34.62
CA GLN A 766 22.91 11.27 -34.36
C GLN A 766 23.17 9.89 -33.71
N PHE A 767 22.42 8.87 -34.13
CA PHE A 767 22.45 7.53 -33.51
C PHE A 767 23.86 6.96 -33.39
N GLY A 768 24.61 6.85 -34.50
CA GLY A 768 25.98 6.30 -34.47
C GLY A 768 26.95 7.09 -33.58
N ALA A 769 26.88 8.42 -33.61
CA ALA A 769 27.69 9.25 -32.72
C ALA A 769 27.34 9.00 -31.24
N ARG A 770 26.06 8.82 -30.91
CA ARG A 770 25.61 8.57 -29.53
C ARG A 770 25.91 7.17 -29.04
N VAL A 771 25.84 6.15 -29.90
CA VAL A 771 26.34 4.80 -29.59
C VAL A 771 27.81 4.89 -29.16
N ARG A 772 28.66 5.55 -29.96
CA ARG A 772 30.07 5.76 -29.62
C ARG A 772 30.26 6.52 -28.31
N ARG A 773 29.49 7.59 -28.07
CA ARG A 773 29.56 8.38 -26.83
C ARG A 773 29.16 7.56 -25.60
N THR A 774 28.15 6.71 -25.75
CA THR A 774 27.65 5.82 -24.70
C THR A 774 28.68 4.75 -24.38
N ALA A 775 29.26 4.11 -25.40
CA ALA A 775 30.34 3.13 -25.24
C ALA A 775 31.59 3.76 -24.59
N LEU A 776 32.02 4.93 -25.07
CA LEU A 776 33.15 5.67 -24.50
C LEU A 776 32.94 6.01 -23.03
N LEU A 777 31.74 6.48 -22.68
CA LEU A 777 31.39 6.82 -21.31
C LEU A 777 31.29 5.58 -20.40
N GLY A 778 30.70 4.49 -20.89
CA GLY A 778 30.63 3.22 -20.17
C GLY A 778 32.02 2.65 -19.90
N ALA A 779 32.83 2.48 -20.95
CA ALA A 779 34.21 1.98 -20.82
C ALA A 779 35.05 2.90 -19.93
N GLY A 780 35.01 4.20 -20.17
CA GLY A 780 35.75 5.17 -19.36
C GLY A 780 35.32 5.19 -17.89
N GLY A 781 34.03 5.10 -17.60
CA GLY A 781 33.53 5.02 -16.22
C GLY A 781 33.91 3.72 -15.51
N LEU A 782 33.89 2.58 -16.21
CA LEU A 782 34.35 1.29 -15.66
C LEU A 782 35.86 1.29 -15.40
N LEU A 783 36.66 1.87 -16.31
CA LEU A 783 38.11 2.05 -16.12
C LEU A 783 38.41 3.00 -14.94
N THR A 784 37.64 4.09 -14.79
CA THR A 784 37.75 4.96 -13.61
C THR A 784 37.36 4.23 -12.31
N ALA A 785 36.44 3.26 -12.37
CA ALA A 785 36.04 2.43 -11.24
C ALA A 785 36.91 1.16 -11.05
N ALA A 786 37.97 0.98 -11.85
CA ALA A 786 38.77 -0.25 -11.86
C ALA A 786 39.36 -0.60 -10.49
N TRP A 787 39.69 0.40 -9.67
CA TRP A 787 40.20 0.21 -8.31
C TRP A 787 39.20 -0.46 -7.36
N VAL A 788 37.90 -0.43 -7.67
CA VAL A 788 36.86 -1.19 -6.93
C VAL A 788 36.56 -2.51 -7.64
N LEU A 789 36.46 -2.48 -8.97
CA LEU A 789 35.98 -3.63 -9.74
C LEU A 789 37.03 -4.73 -9.92
N VAL A 790 38.31 -4.37 -10.13
CA VAL A 790 39.36 -5.36 -10.39
C VAL A 790 39.59 -6.25 -9.17
N PRO A 791 39.84 -5.74 -7.95
CA PRO A 791 40.04 -6.61 -6.78
C PRO A 791 38.83 -7.54 -6.55
N LEU A 792 37.62 -6.98 -6.56
CA LEU A 792 36.37 -7.71 -6.42
C LEU A 792 36.20 -8.87 -7.41
N LEU A 793 36.62 -8.67 -8.67
CA LEU A 793 36.50 -9.67 -9.72
C LEU A 793 37.65 -10.68 -9.71
N THR A 794 38.86 -10.26 -9.35
CA THR A 794 40.03 -11.14 -9.25
C THR A 794 39.80 -12.23 -8.20
N ASP A 795 39.34 -11.84 -7.01
CA ASP A 795 39.16 -12.76 -5.88
C ASP A 795 37.71 -13.24 -5.75
N LYS A 796 36.92 -13.14 -6.84
CA LYS A 796 35.52 -13.57 -6.88
C LYS A 796 35.35 -15.02 -6.45
N LYS A 797 36.28 -15.94 -6.78
CA LYS A 797 36.23 -17.36 -6.39
C LYS A 797 36.10 -17.55 -4.86
N TYR A 798 36.63 -16.63 -4.06
CA TYR A 798 36.67 -16.72 -2.59
C TYR A 798 35.59 -15.91 -1.87
N SER A 799 34.65 -15.33 -2.62
CA SER A 799 33.51 -14.61 -2.05
C SER A 799 32.29 -15.54 -1.96
N ALA A 800 31.65 -15.73 -0.81
CA ALA A 800 30.52 -16.64 -0.69
C ALA A 800 29.28 -16.21 -1.52
N GLN A 801 28.49 -17.18 -1.99
CA GLN A 801 27.09 -16.99 -2.35
C GLN A 801 26.22 -17.68 -1.30
N SER A 802 25.58 -16.90 -0.44
CA SER A 802 24.81 -17.43 0.67
C SER A 802 23.63 -18.29 0.20
N THR A 803 23.61 -19.53 0.68
CA THR A 803 22.51 -20.49 0.52
C THR A 803 21.23 -19.98 1.18
N PHE A 804 21.34 -19.24 2.29
CA PHE A 804 20.20 -18.61 2.98
C PHE A 804 19.52 -17.53 2.16
N TYR A 805 20.19 -16.96 1.14
CA TYR A 805 19.60 -15.95 0.27
C TYR A 805 19.03 -16.53 -1.03
N LYS A 806 19.44 -17.75 -1.41
CA LYS A 806 18.95 -18.46 -2.60
C LYS A 806 17.46 -18.78 -2.48
N GLY A 807 16.68 -18.52 -3.53
CA GLY A 807 15.24 -18.78 -3.52
C GLY A 807 14.41 -17.82 -2.65
N THR A 808 15.04 -16.79 -2.06
CA THR A 808 14.37 -15.82 -1.19
C THR A 808 14.13 -14.49 -1.90
N LEU A 809 13.33 -13.61 -1.29
CA LEU A 809 13.11 -12.25 -1.81
C LEU A 809 14.40 -11.46 -2.00
N TYR A 810 15.46 -11.76 -1.24
CA TYR A 810 16.70 -10.98 -1.27
C TYR A 810 17.39 -11.10 -2.63
N ASN A 811 17.60 -12.33 -3.11
CA ASN A 811 18.15 -12.55 -4.44
C ASN A 811 17.04 -12.47 -5.51
N ASP A 812 15.83 -12.94 -5.25
CA ASP A 812 14.88 -13.18 -6.35
C ASP A 812 13.88 -12.04 -6.59
N SER A 813 13.75 -11.11 -5.64
CA SER A 813 12.69 -10.10 -5.58
C SER A 813 11.27 -10.71 -5.46
N TYR A 814 10.23 -9.89 -5.63
CA TYR A 814 8.84 -10.23 -5.32
C TYR A 814 8.01 -10.72 -6.52
N GLY A 815 8.56 -10.62 -7.74
CA GLY A 815 7.84 -10.97 -8.97
C GLY A 815 6.86 -9.91 -9.47
N ALA A 816 6.57 -9.94 -10.76
CA ALA A 816 5.77 -8.92 -11.45
C ALA A 816 4.35 -8.82 -10.90
N LYS A 817 3.71 -9.94 -10.55
CA LYS A 817 2.35 -9.95 -10.01
C LYS A 817 2.22 -9.13 -8.71
N VAL A 818 3.17 -9.32 -7.79
CA VAL A 818 3.17 -8.61 -6.50
C VAL A 818 3.54 -7.14 -6.72
N ILE A 819 4.59 -6.88 -7.48
CA ILE A 819 5.11 -5.53 -7.70
C ILE A 819 4.12 -4.67 -8.48
N LEU A 820 3.47 -5.19 -9.52
CA LEU A 820 2.39 -4.49 -10.23
C LEU A 820 1.19 -4.26 -9.31
N GLY A 821 0.85 -5.24 -8.46
CA GLY A 821 -0.16 -5.08 -7.43
C GLY A 821 0.13 -3.93 -6.48
N TRP A 822 1.40 -3.76 -6.07
CA TRP A 822 1.85 -2.62 -5.28
C TRP A 822 1.82 -1.31 -6.07
N LEU A 823 2.29 -1.31 -7.32
CA LEU A 823 2.29 -0.14 -8.19
C LEU A 823 0.89 0.44 -8.35
N PHE A 824 -0.11 -0.38 -8.67
CA PHE A 824 -1.49 0.07 -8.89
C PHE A 824 -2.23 0.49 -7.60
N ARG A 825 -1.81 -0.03 -6.44
CA ARG A 825 -2.33 0.40 -5.13
C ARG A 825 -1.60 1.63 -4.57
N GLY A 826 -0.53 2.05 -5.21
CA GLY A 826 0.35 3.14 -4.76
C GLY A 826 1.37 2.75 -3.69
N ALA A 827 1.53 1.47 -3.42
CA ALA A 827 2.39 0.94 -2.36
C ALA A 827 3.90 1.01 -2.64
N LEU A 828 4.32 1.46 -3.82
CA LEU A 828 5.73 1.70 -4.15
C LEU A 828 6.20 3.13 -3.87
N TYR A 829 5.27 4.09 -3.82
CA TYR A 829 5.57 5.53 -3.66
C TYR A 829 4.90 6.16 -2.44
N ASP A 830 3.68 5.72 -2.10
CA ASP A 830 2.90 6.25 -0.97
C ASP A 830 2.62 5.18 0.10
N GLY A 831 3.19 3.98 -0.07
CA GLY A 831 3.03 2.84 0.83
C GLY A 831 1.57 2.49 1.11
N ARG A 832 1.15 2.85 2.31
CA ARG A 832 -0.12 2.51 2.93
C ARG A 832 -1.06 3.73 3.01
N HIS A 833 -0.65 4.84 2.41
CA HIS A 833 -1.29 6.15 2.48
C HIS A 833 -2.06 6.49 1.19
N LEU A 834 -2.64 7.70 1.14
CA LEU A 834 -3.29 8.19 -0.07
C LEU A 834 -2.27 8.20 -1.22
N PRO A 835 -2.56 7.62 -2.40
CA PRO A 835 -1.57 7.40 -3.46
C PRO A 835 -1.28 8.67 -4.26
N VAL A 836 -0.91 9.77 -3.58
CA VAL A 836 -0.73 11.09 -4.18
C VAL A 836 0.46 11.09 -5.12
N ILE A 837 1.61 10.61 -4.67
CA ILE A 837 2.84 10.57 -5.48
C ILE A 837 2.67 9.57 -6.62
N THR A 838 2.01 8.45 -6.37
CA THR A 838 1.65 7.45 -7.38
C THR A 838 0.79 8.06 -8.47
N ILE A 839 -0.26 8.82 -8.12
CA ILE A 839 -1.11 9.52 -9.08
C ILE A 839 -0.30 10.55 -9.87
N LEU A 840 0.54 11.36 -9.20
CA LEU A 840 1.40 12.34 -9.86
C LEU A 840 2.37 11.66 -10.83
N ALA A 841 2.97 10.53 -10.44
CA ALA A 841 3.84 9.73 -11.29
C ALA A 841 3.08 9.13 -12.47
N ALA A 842 1.86 8.64 -12.27
CA ALA A 842 0.99 8.14 -13.34
C ALA A 842 0.60 9.24 -14.33
N VAL A 843 0.25 10.44 -13.86
CA VAL A 843 0.00 11.61 -14.72
C VAL A 843 1.27 11.96 -15.50
N GLY A 844 2.43 11.98 -14.84
CA GLY A 844 3.71 12.18 -15.50
C GLY A 844 4.01 11.14 -16.57
N PHE A 845 3.73 9.87 -16.29
CA PHE A 845 3.88 8.76 -17.22
C PHE A 845 3.01 8.98 -18.46
N VAL A 846 1.72 9.28 -18.29
CA VAL A 846 0.79 9.57 -19.39
C VAL A 846 1.26 10.77 -20.21
N VAL A 847 1.66 11.86 -19.54
CA VAL A 847 2.17 13.07 -20.21
C VAL A 847 3.42 12.75 -21.04
N CYS A 848 4.36 11.96 -20.52
CA CYS A 848 5.52 11.51 -21.27
C CYS A 848 5.14 10.57 -22.43
N ALA A 849 4.19 9.65 -22.23
CA ALA A 849 3.74 8.71 -23.25
C ALA A 849 3.04 9.42 -24.42
N LEU A 850 2.29 10.50 -24.15
CA LEU A 850 1.72 11.36 -25.19
C LEU A 850 2.77 12.16 -25.98
N HIS A 851 4.01 12.23 -25.46
CA HIS A 851 5.11 13.01 -26.01
C HIS A 851 6.33 12.16 -26.38
N LEU A 852 6.14 10.90 -26.79
CA LEU A 852 7.22 10.00 -27.22
C LEU A 852 8.10 10.54 -28.37
N GLY A 853 7.61 11.52 -29.13
CA GLY A 853 8.43 12.25 -30.10
C GLY A 853 9.55 13.10 -29.47
N GLN A 854 9.48 13.40 -28.17
CA GLN A 854 10.49 14.14 -27.42
C GLN A 854 11.45 13.16 -26.70
N GLU A 855 12.74 13.33 -26.94
CA GLU A 855 13.80 12.47 -26.38
C GLU A 855 13.73 12.35 -24.85
N ARG A 856 13.49 13.47 -24.15
CA ARG A 856 13.45 13.50 -22.67
C ARG A 856 12.33 12.63 -22.09
N ALA A 857 11.19 12.58 -22.77
CA ALA A 857 10.07 11.74 -22.36
C ALA A 857 10.42 10.25 -22.52
N ARG A 858 11.01 9.87 -23.66
CA ARG A 858 11.48 8.49 -23.88
C ARG A 858 12.52 8.05 -22.87
N ILE A 859 13.47 8.92 -22.54
CA ILE A 859 14.51 8.63 -21.55
C ILE A 859 13.89 8.31 -20.19
N VAL A 860 13.05 9.19 -19.63
CA VAL A 860 12.50 8.96 -18.27
C VAL A 860 11.59 7.74 -18.24
N LEU A 861 10.77 7.52 -19.29
CA LEU A 861 9.96 6.31 -19.41
C LEU A 861 10.83 5.05 -19.51
N GLY A 862 11.91 5.09 -20.30
CA GLY A 862 12.84 3.98 -20.43
C GLY A 862 13.57 3.65 -19.13
N LEU A 863 13.99 4.68 -18.36
CA LEU A 863 14.64 4.50 -17.06
C LEU A 863 13.66 3.86 -16.06
N TRP A 864 12.41 4.34 -16.04
CA TRP A 864 11.37 3.78 -15.19
C TRP A 864 11.04 2.34 -15.56
N THR A 865 10.84 2.05 -16.85
CA THR A 865 10.53 0.72 -17.36
C THR A 865 11.67 -0.26 -17.07
N LEU A 866 12.92 0.08 -17.43
CA LEU A 866 14.07 -0.79 -17.16
C LEU A 866 14.18 -1.11 -15.67
N SER A 867 14.06 -0.10 -14.81
CA SER A 867 14.13 -0.30 -13.36
C SER A 867 13.00 -1.19 -12.85
N LEU A 868 11.79 -1.06 -13.39
CA LEU A 868 10.64 -1.89 -13.03
C LEU A 868 10.84 -3.35 -13.46
N LEU A 869 11.36 -3.57 -14.68
CA LEU A 869 11.67 -4.91 -15.17
C LEU A 869 12.78 -5.55 -14.33
N LEU A 870 13.84 -4.83 -13.97
CA LEU A 870 14.88 -5.34 -13.07
C LEU A 870 14.31 -5.67 -11.69
N TYR A 871 13.44 -4.81 -11.16
CA TYR A 871 12.80 -5.02 -9.86
C TYR A 871 11.87 -6.24 -9.83
N PHE A 872 11.28 -6.64 -10.96
CA PHE A 872 10.54 -7.91 -11.04
C PHE A 872 11.37 -9.14 -10.67
N GLY A 873 12.69 -9.08 -10.87
CA GLY A 873 13.66 -10.06 -10.42
C GLY A 873 13.46 -11.47 -10.98
N ARG A 874 14.14 -12.43 -10.37
CA ARG A 874 14.23 -13.83 -10.81
C ARG A 874 12.89 -14.56 -10.78
N VAL A 875 11.99 -14.18 -9.85
CA VAL A 875 10.63 -14.75 -9.78
C VAL A 875 9.88 -14.58 -11.10
N THR A 876 10.15 -13.51 -11.85
CA THR A 876 9.48 -13.24 -13.15
C THR A 876 10.30 -13.75 -14.32
N TRP A 877 11.59 -13.43 -14.36
CA TRP A 877 12.44 -13.65 -15.53
C TRP A 877 13.12 -15.01 -15.55
N LYS A 878 13.15 -15.72 -14.41
CA LYS A 878 13.86 -16.99 -14.24
C LYS A 878 15.31 -16.87 -14.79
N SER A 879 15.72 -17.76 -15.67
CA SER A 879 17.06 -17.79 -16.27
C SER A 879 17.36 -16.63 -17.22
N MET A 880 16.38 -15.85 -17.69
CA MET A 880 16.65 -14.70 -18.58
C MET A 880 17.52 -13.64 -17.90
N ILE A 881 17.45 -13.55 -16.56
CA ILE A 881 18.28 -12.62 -15.79
C ILE A 881 19.77 -12.95 -15.88
N ASN A 882 20.12 -14.20 -16.18
CA ASN A 882 21.49 -14.70 -16.22
C ASN A 882 22.31 -14.09 -17.38
N VAL A 883 21.64 -13.45 -18.35
CA VAL A 883 22.28 -12.68 -19.42
C VAL A 883 23.00 -11.44 -18.87
N LEU A 884 22.58 -10.93 -17.71
CA LEU A 884 23.22 -9.79 -17.08
C LEU A 884 24.54 -10.22 -16.41
N PRO A 885 25.67 -9.54 -16.66
CA PRO A 885 26.96 -9.89 -16.08
C PRO A 885 26.94 -9.87 -14.55
N GLY A 886 27.42 -10.94 -13.92
CA GLY A 886 27.45 -11.06 -12.46
C GLY A 886 26.06 -11.13 -11.81
N SER A 887 25.01 -11.42 -12.58
CA SER A 887 23.63 -11.45 -12.10
C SER A 887 23.44 -12.33 -10.88
N GLU A 888 24.10 -13.49 -10.82
CA GLU A 888 24.08 -14.46 -9.72
C GLU A 888 24.32 -13.84 -8.34
N ASP A 889 25.15 -12.79 -8.26
CA ASP A 889 25.52 -12.12 -7.01
C ASP A 889 24.61 -10.92 -6.68
N LEU A 890 23.61 -10.60 -7.51
CA LEU A 890 22.76 -9.42 -7.35
C LEU A 890 21.53 -9.69 -6.46
N GLN A 891 21.32 -8.76 -5.52
CA GLN A 891 20.13 -8.68 -4.68
C GLN A 891 18.99 -7.94 -5.40
N MET A 892 18.17 -8.65 -6.17
CA MET A 892 17.22 -8.04 -7.13
C MET A 892 16.17 -7.12 -6.50
N HIS A 893 15.78 -7.37 -5.24
CA HIS A 893 14.81 -6.50 -4.54
C HIS A 893 15.29 -5.04 -4.41
N ARG A 894 16.61 -4.80 -4.47
CA ARG A 894 17.20 -3.45 -4.37
C ARG A 894 16.92 -2.57 -5.58
N PHE A 895 16.49 -3.13 -6.72
CA PHE A 895 16.18 -2.33 -7.91
C PHE A 895 14.94 -1.42 -7.77
N ILE A 896 14.18 -1.53 -6.66
CA ILE A 896 13.15 -0.55 -6.29
C ILE A 896 13.68 0.90 -6.29
N ILE A 897 14.96 1.11 -5.96
CA ILE A 897 15.60 2.43 -5.97
C ILE A 897 15.48 3.14 -7.33
N GLY A 898 15.58 2.38 -8.44
CA GLY A 898 15.46 2.93 -9.79
C GLY A 898 14.01 3.27 -10.13
N VAL A 899 13.07 2.42 -9.71
CA VAL A 899 11.63 2.61 -9.89
C VAL A 899 11.18 3.89 -9.17
N GLN A 900 11.68 4.09 -7.96
CA GLN A 900 11.40 5.29 -7.18
C GLN A 900 12.05 6.53 -7.76
N MET A 901 13.34 6.48 -8.10
CA MET A 901 14.04 7.63 -8.67
C MET A 901 13.39 8.13 -9.97
N ALA A 902 13.10 7.22 -10.91
CA ALA A 902 12.43 7.58 -12.15
C ALA A 902 10.97 8.03 -11.91
N GLY A 903 10.28 7.39 -10.96
CA GLY A 903 8.92 7.78 -10.57
C GLY A 903 8.82 9.16 -9.91
N ILE A 904 9.82 9.57 -9.12
CA ILE A 904 9.92 10.93 -8.56
C ILE A 904 10.02 11.98 -9.69
N LEU A 905 10.82 11.70 -10.73
CA LEU A 905 10.90 12.58 -11.90
C LEU A 905 9.56 12.66 -12.64
N LEU A 906 8.89 11.52 -12.83
CA LEU A 906 7.54 11.47 -13.41
C LEU A 906 6.55 12.24 -12.54
N ALA A 907 6.59 12.11 -11.21
CA ALA A 907 5.74 12.86 -10.29
C ALA A 907 5.96 14.37 -10.41
N GLY A 908 7.20 14.82 -10.52
CA GLY A 908 7.51 16.23 -10.79
C GLY A 908 6.95 16.74 -12.12
N ILE A 909 7.03 15.91 -13.18
CA ILE A 909 6.45 16.21 -14.50
C ILE A 909 4.92 16.29 -14.42
N GLY A 910 4.29 15.31 -13.77
CA GLY A 910 2.84 15.23 -13.60
C GLY A 910 2.29 16.39 -12.77
N THR A 911 3.02 16.80 -11.73
CA THR A 911 2.68 17.97 -10.90
C THR A 911 2.60 19.25 -11.75
N VAL A 912 3.61 19.49 -12.60
CA VAL A 912 3.61 20.69 -13.47
C VAL A 912 2.52 20.61 -14.54
N ALA A 913 2.25 19.43 -15.10
CA ALA A 913 1.19 19.24 -16.06
C ALA A 913 -0.20 19.52 -15.46
N LEU A 914 -0.48 18.99 -14.26
CA LEU A 914 -1.73 19.24 -13.55
C LEU A 914 -1.90 20.72 -13.18
N ALA A 915 -0.84 21.34 -12.67
CA ALA A 915 -0.82 22.77 -12.35
C ALA A 915 -1.19 23.63 -13.57
N ARG A 916 -0.62 23.33 -14.74
CA ARG A 916 -0.93 24.04 -16.00
C ARG A 916 -2.39 23.84 -16.42
N LEU A 917 -2.92 22.62 -16.31
CA LEU A 917 -4.31 22.33 -16.63
C LEU A 917 -5.30 23.07 -15.73
N VAL A 918 -5.02 23.13 -14.42
CA VAL A 918 -5.86 23.88 -13.47
C VAL A 918 -5.83 25.38 -13.79
N VAL A 919 -4.65 25.95 -14.06
CA VAL A 919 -4.53 27.37 -14.45
C VAL A 919 -5.29 27.64 -15.75
N GLN A 920 -5.11 26.81 -16.78
CA GLN A 920 -5.81 26.96 -18.07
C GLN A 920 -7.34 26.82 -17.94
N GLY A 921 -7.81 25.87 -17.13
CA GLY A 921 -9.24 25.68 -16.88
C GLY A 921 -9.84 26.85 -16.11
N ALA A 922 -9.13 27.34 -15.09
CA ALA A 922 -9.56 28.49 -14.30
C ALA A 922 -9.60 29.78 -15.14
N THR A 923 -8.59 30.02 -16.00
CA THR A 923 -8.62 31.14 -16.95
C THR A 923 -9.79 31.02 -17.93
N ALA A 924 -10.06 29.82 -18.46
CA ALA A 924 -11.18 29.62 -19.40
C ALA A 924 -12.56 29.79 -18.74
N VAL A 925 -12.71 29.42 -17.47
CA VAL A 925 -13.95 29.67 -16.70
C VAL A 925 -14.09 31.17 -16.39
N TRP A 926 -13.00 31.83 -16.02
CA TRP A 926 -12.99 33.27 -15.78
C TRP A 926 -13.35 34.06 -17.05
N ASP A 927 -12.78 33.71 -18.20
CA ASP A 927 -13.11 34.34 -19.48
C ASP A 927 -14.57 34.12 -19.90
N ARG A 928 -15.21 33.04 -19.43
CA ARG A 928 -16.59 32.68 -19.77
C ARG A 928 -17.66 33.28 -18.84
N TYR A 929 -17.31 33.59 -17.59
CA TYR A 929 -18.26 34.03 -16.55
C TYR A 929 -17.85 35.32 -15.82
N GLY A 930 -16.65 35.87 -16.08
CA GLY A 930 -16.19 37.14 -15.54
C GLY A 930 -16.98 38.31 -16.10
N SER A 931 -17.67 39.03 -15.21
CA SER A 931 -18.64 40.08 -15.50
C SER A 931 -18.17 41.17 -16.48
N ALA A 932 -19.13 41.69 -17.24
CA ALA A 932 -19.04 42.77 -18.22
C ALA A 932 -18.74 44.17 -17.62
N GLY A 933 -17.61 44.33 -16.94
CA GLY A 933 -17.09 45.64 -16.51
C GLY A 933 -15.62 45.75 -16.91
N SER A 934 -15.31 46.67 -17.83
CA SER A 934 -14.01 46.81 -18.49
C SER A 934 -12.87 47.13 -17.49
N PRO A 935 -11.97 46.19 -17.16
CA PRO A 935 -10.72 46.50 -16.51
C PRO A 935 -9.67 46.75 -17.60
N THR A 936 -8.69 47.60 -17.32
CA THR A 936 -7.59 47.91 -18.25
C THR A 936 -6.88 46.62 -18.74
N PRO A 937 -6.31 46.61 -19.96
CA PRO A 937 -5.69 45.41 -20.56
C PRO A 937 -4.59 44.76 -19.70
N ALA A 938 -3.95 45.53 -18.81
CA ALA A 938 -2.93 45.04 -17.88
C ALA A 938 -3.51 44.27 -16.66
N ALA A 939 -4.73 44.61 -16.22
CA ALA A 939 -5.41 43.96 -15.10
C ALA A 939 -6.14 42.66 -15.51
N LYS A 940 -6.55 42.55 -16.79
CA LYS A 940 -7.22 41.35 -17.36
C LYS A 940 -6.36 40.08 -17.32
N ASN A 941 -5.04 40.19 -17.38
CA ASN A 941 -4.14 39.02 -17.47
C ASN A 941 -3.48 38.62 -16.13
N SER A 942 -3.52 39.46 -15.10
CA SER A 942 -2.71 39.32 -13.88
C SER A 942 -3.49 38.80 -12.67
N ILE A 943 -4.77 39.15 -12.52
CA ILE A 943 -5.59 38.75 -11.37
C ILE A 943 -6.05 37.27 -11.44
N PRO A 944 -6.58 36.75 -12.58
CA PRO A 944 -7.02 35.35 -12.66
C PRO A 944 -5.85 34.37 -12.58
N SER A 945 -4.69 34.74 -13.13
CA SER A 945 -3.48 33.93 -13.08
C SER A 945 -2.89 33.85 -11.67
N LEU A 946 -2.96 34.94 -10.88
CA LEU A 946 -2.55 34.96 -9.47
C LEU A 946 -3.50 34.13 -8.58
N VAL A 947 -4.82 34.27 -8.75
CA VAL A 947 -5.82 33.49 -8.00
C VAL A 947 -5.71 32.00 -8.35
N SER A 948 -5.52 31.67 -9.64
CA SER A 948 -5.33 30.28 -10.09
C SER A 948 -4.01 29.69 -9.62
N ALA A 949 -2.92 30.46 -9.63
CA ALA A 949 -1.63 30.04 -9.08
C ALA A 949 -1.73 29.80 -7.56
N THR A 950 -2.42 30.68 -6.84
CA THR A 950 -2.68 30.53 -5.40
C THR A 950 -3.54 29.29 -5.13
N ALA A 951 -4.59 29.05 -5.91
CA ALA A 951 -5.41 27.85 -5.82
C ALA A 951 -4.61 26.58 -6.09
N VAL A 952 -3.71 26.57 -7.08
CA VAL A 952 -2.81 25.43 -7.36
C VAL A 952 -1.85 25.18 -6.19
N VAL A 953 -1.27 26.23 -5.61
CA VAL A 953 -0.38 26.10 -4.43
C VAL A 953 -1.16 25.57 -3.23
N VAL A 954 -2.35 26.11 -2.95
CA VAL A 954 -3.21 25.67 -1.84
C VAL A 954 -3.69 24.24 -2.04
N LEU A 955 -4.20 23.89 -3.23
CA LEU A 955 -4.64 22.52 -3.54
C LEU A 955 -3.46 21.54 -3.55
N GLY A 956 -2.30 21.94 -4.04
CA GLY A 956 -1.08 21.15 -3.99
C GLY A 956 -0.60 20.92 -2.56
N ALA A 957 -0.62 21.96 -1.71
CA ALA A 957 -0.28 21.85 -0.29
C ALA A 957 -1.29 20.95 0.45
N ILE A 958 -2.58 21.09 0.18
CA ILE A 958 -3.63 20.22 0.75
C ILE A 958 -3.42 18.77 0.29
N ALA A 959 -3.18 18.54 -1.00
CA ALA A 959 -2.99 17.21 -1.57
C ALA A 959 -1.74 16.50 -1.02
N LEU A 960 -0.63 17.22 -0.86
CA LEU A 960 0.61 16.66 -0.31
C LEU A 960 0.62 16.62 1.23
N SER A 961 -0.28 17.36 1.90
CA SER A 961 -0.30 17.43 3.38
C SER A 961 -0.35 16.07 4.08
N PRO A 962 -1.07 15.04 3.60
CA PRO A 962 -1.06 13.73 4.25
C PRO A 962 0.31 13.06 4.17
N SER A 963 1.02 13.21 3.05
CA SER A 963 2.35 12.63 2.86
C SER A 963 3.39 13.33 3.73
N TRP A 964 3.38 14.67 3.80
CA TRP A 964 4.27 15.42 4.70
C TRP A 964 4.02 15.09 6.18
N ARG A 965 2.75 15.01 6.59
CA ARG A 965 2.39 14.62 7.96
C ARG A 965 2.86 13.20 8.27
N ASN A 966 2.70 12.28 7.33
CA ASN A 966 3.14 10.90 7.54
C ASN A 966 4.65 10.79 7.74
N THR A 967 5.45 11.43 6.86
CA THR A 967 6.91 11.46 7.03
C THR A 967 7.30 12.13 8.34
N TRP A 968 6.64 13.23 8.70
CA TRP A 968 6.87 13.93 9.96
C TRP A 968 6.57 13.06 11.18
N ASP A 969 5.43 12.38 11.19
CA ASP A 969 5.02 11.52 12.30
C ASP A 969 5.95 10.31 12.44
N TYR A 970 6.41 9.74 11.31
CA TYR A 970 7.44 8.71 11.29
C TYR A 970 8.73 9.21 11.95
N ASP A 971 9.33 10.30 11.45
CA ASP A 971 10.61 10.82 11.98
C ASP A 971 10.48 11.28 13.44
N ARG A 972 9.33 11.85 13.84
CA ARG A 972 9.03 12.20 15.23
C ARG A 972 8.92 10.96 16.13
N GLY A 973 8.34 9.87 15.63
CA GLY A 973 8.33 8.57 16.32
C GLY A 973 9.74 8.03 16.54
N GLY A 974 10.58 8.10 15.51
CA GLY A 974 11.99 7.73 15.59
C GLY A 974 12.75 8.50 16.67
N TRP A 975 12.50 9.80 16.78
CA TRP A 975 13.07 10.62 17.86
C TRP A 975 12.66 10.13 19.26
N ALA A 976 11.39 9.75 19.46
CA ALA A 976 10.94 9.20 20.74
C ALA A 976 11.66 7.88 21.07
N PHE A 977 11.81 7.00 20.09
CA PHE A 977 12.54 5.73 20.25
C PHE A 977 14.01 5.94 20.57
N ILE A 978 14.67 6.90 19.91
CA ILE A 978 16.07 7.26 20.21
C ILE A 978 16.20 7.72 21.67
N ASN A 979 15.32 8.60 22.15
CA ASN A 979 15.41 9.08 23.53
C ASN A 979 15.20 7.95 24.54
N GLN A 980 14.21 7.09 24.30
CA GLN A 980 13.96 5.95 25.17
C GLN A 980 15.13 4.95 25.14
N GLN A 981 15.73 4.70 23.98
CA GLN A 981 16.92 3.85 23.89
C GLN A 981 18.09 4.44 24.69
N ARG A 982 18.29 5.77 24.66
CA ARG A 982 19.35 6.43 25.45
C ARG A 982 19.16 6.30 26.96
N ASP A 983 17.93 6.12 27.42
CA ASP A 983 17.66 5.86 28.84
C ASP A 983 18.10 4.43 29.20
N TYR A 984 17.74 3.43 28.38
CA TYR A 984 18.21 2.06 28.54
C TYR A 984 19.74 1.93 28.41
N ASP A 985 20.34 2.63 27.45
CA ASP A 985 21.80 2.64 27.24
C ASP A 985 22.55 3.23 28.45
N ARG A 986 21.90 4.07 29.27
CA ARG A 986 22.48 4.64 30.49
C ARG A 986 22.31 3.75 31.71
N ILE A 987 21.24 2.96 31.76
CA ILE A 987 20.87 2.15 32.94
C ILE A 987 21.45 0.74 32.80
N ASP A 988 21.03 -0.01 31.78
CA ASP A 988 21.40 -1.43 31.61
C ASP A 988 22.57 -1.62 30.63
N GLY A 989 22.77 -0.66 29.72
CA GLY A 989 23.84 -0.69 28.72
C GLY A 989 25.26 -0.84 29.29
N PRO A 990 25.63 -0.16 30.41
CA PRO A 990 26.97 -0.27 30.98
C PRO A 990 27.33 -1.68 31.44
N ASP A 991 26.39 -2.44 32.01
CA ASP A 991 26.61 -3.80 32.50
C ASP A 991 26.99 -4.74 31.35
N VAL A 992 26.22 -4.70 30.25
CA VAL A 992 26.51 -5.50 29.04
C VAL A 992 27.85 -5.10 28.45
N SER A 993 28.14 -3.80 28.33
CA SER A 993 29.43 -3.32 27.83
C SER A 993 30.61 -3.74 28.71
N ALA A 994 30.45 -3.74 30.04
CA ALA A 994 31.48 -4.20 30.97
C ALA A 994 31.77 -5.69 30.81
N LEU A 995 30.74 -6.53 30.69
CA LEU A 995 30.92 -7.97 30.41
C LEU A 995 31.64 -8.21 29.07
N LEU A 996 31.26 -7.50 28.01
CA LEU A 996 31.96 -7.59 26.72
C LEU A 996 33.42 -7.12 26.83
N GLN A 997 33.70 -6.11 27.65
CA GLN A 997 35.05 -5.63 27.88
C GLN A 997 35.93 -6.68 28.58
N VAL A 998 35.37 -7.52 29.47
CA VAL A 998 36.12 -8.64 30.06
C VAL A 998 36.62 -9.60 28.97
N ALA A 999 35.76 -9.99 28.03
CA ALA A 999 36.14 -10.83 26.90
C ALA A 999 37.17 -10.13 25.98
N ASN A 1000 36.96 -8.84 25.67
CA ASN A 1000 37.88 -8.06 24.83
C ASN A 1000 39.28 -7.93 25.46
N ASN A 1001 39.36 -7.72 26.78
CA ASN A 1001 40.63 -7.57 27.49
C ASN A 1001 41.42 -8.88 27.54
N ARG A 1002 40.72 -10.04 27.60
CA ARG A 1002 41.37 -11.36 27.52
C ARG A 1002 41.83 -11.67 26.10
N GLY A 1003 41.06 -11.27 25.09
CA GLY A 1003 41.46 -11.34 23.68
C GLY A 1003 41.76 -12.75 23.17
N ASP A 1004 41.23 -13.78 23.84
CA ASP A 1004 41.56 -15.19 23.68
C ASP A 1004 40.44 -16.02 23.04
N GLY A 1005 39.30 -15.40 22.72
CA GLY A 1005 38.24 -16.01 21.92
C GLY A 1005 37.02 -15.14 21.69
N ARG A 1006 36.02 -15.71 21.01
CA ARG A 1006 34.84 -15.01 20.48
C ARG A 1006 33.66 -15.03 21.44
N VAL A 1007 32.82 -14.00 21.32
CA VAL A 1007 31.60 -13.84 22.11
C VAL A 1007 30.37 -14.22 21.29
N TYR A 1008 29.53 -15.07 21.87
CA TYR A 1008 28.22 -15.46 21.34
C TYR A 1008 27.09 -14.88 22.19
N ALA A 1009 26.14 -14.21 21.54
CA ALA A 1009 24.98 -13.57 22.17
C ALA A 1009 23.66 -14.03 21.54
N GLY A 1010 23.64 -15.26 20.99
CA GLY A 1010 22.57 -15.75 20.14
C GLY A 1010 22.75 -15.34 18.67
N THR A 1011 22.02 -16.01 17.78
CA THR A 1011 21.95 -15.66 16.35
C THR A 1011 20.64 -14.93 16.05
N ARG A 1012 20.54 -14.32 14.86
CA ARG A 1012 19.29 -13.73 14.36
C ARG A 1012 18.14 -14.75 14.22
N GLY A 1013 18.45 -16.05 14.21
CA GLY A 1013 17.48 -17.13 14.02
C GLY A 1013 16.99 -17.80 15.32
N ASN A 1014 17.53 -17.43 16.49
CA ASN A 1014 17.19 -18.07 17.76
C ASN A 1014 16.77 -17.04 18.85
N TRP A 1015 17.20 -17.24 20.09
CA TRP A 1015 16.90 -16.37 21.23
C TRP A 1015 17.60 -15.00 21.21
N GLY A 1016 18.61 -14.79 20.35
CA GLY A 1016 19.36 -13.53 20.25
C GLY A 1016 18.49 -12.28 20.09
N PRO A 1017 17.52 -12.25 19.14
CA PRO A 1017 16.55 -11.17 19.00
C PRO A 1017 15.65 -10.94 20.22
N SER A 1018 15.55 -11.85 21.18
CA SER A 1018 14.76 -11.66 22.41
C SER A 1018 15.61 -11.12 23.56
N TYR A 1019 16.93 -11.31 23.53
CA TYR A 1019 17.86 -10.77 24.52
C TYR A 1019 18.32 -9.36 24.14
N LYS A 1020 17.74 -8.34 24.80
CA LYS A 1020 17.89 -6.93 24.43
C LYS A 1020 18.19 -6.03 25.62
N VAL A 1021 18.83 -4.91 25.33
CA VAL A 1021 18.83 -3.71 26.16
C VAL A 1021 17.91 -2.68 25.50
N GLY A 1022 16.75 -2.43 26.10
CA GLY A 1022 15.70 -1.64 25.48
C GLY A 1022 15.19 -2.26 24.18
N PHE A 1023 15.41 -1.57 23.06
CA PHE A 1023 15.04 -2.05 21.73
C PHE A 1023 16.15 -2.81 21.01
N VAL A 1024 17.39 -2.73 21.50
CA VAL A 1024 18.59 -3.19 20.79
C VAL A 1024 19.00 -4.58 21.27
N PRO A 1025 19.04 -5.60 20.40
CA PRO A 1025 19.58 -6.92 20.73
C PRO A 1025 21.03 -6.87 21.20
N VAL A 1026 21.40 -7.69 22.19
CA VAL A 1026 22.77 -7.72 22.72
C VAL A 1026 23.79 -8.21 21.67
N LEU A 1027 23.36 -9.00 20.68
CA LEU A 1027 24.21 -9.32 19.52
C LEU A 1027 24.59 -8.08 18.67
N HIS A 1028 23.90 -6.93 18.79
CA HIS A 1028 24.37 -5.66 18.20
C HIS A 1028 25.35 -4.92 19.11
N TYR A 1029 25.31 -5.18 20.42
CA TYR A 1029 26.26 -4.62 21.39
C TYR A 1029 27.67 -5.17 21.18
N THR A 1030 27.82 -6.41 20.70
CA THR A 1030 29.13 -6.97 20.33
C THR A 1030 29.80 -6.11 19.26
N SER A 1031 29.12 -5.82 18.14
CA SER A 1031 29.60 -4.90 17.11
C SER A 1031 29.83 -3.48 17.60
N HIS A 1032 29.03 -3.01 18.55
CA HIS A 1032 29.22 -1.66 19.08
C HIS A 1032 30.49 -1.53 19.93
N ASN A 1033 30.86 -2.58 20.65
CA ASN A 1033 32.05 -2.62 21.50
C ASN A 1033 33.28 -3.22 20.78
N ASP A 1034 33.22 -3.34 19.45
CA ASP A 1034 34.28 -3.91 18.60
C ASP A 1034 34.78 -5.29 19.11
N THR A 1035 33.83 -6.09 19.60
CA THR A 1035 34.03 -7.44 20.11
C THR A 1035 34.03 -8.44 18.96
N ASP A 1036 34.96 -9.42 18.99
CA ASP A 1036 34.97 -10.56 18.06
C ASP A 1036 33.74 -11.42 18.32
N GLY A 1037 32.73 -11.28 17.47
CA GLY A 1037 31.39 -11.78 17.68
C GLY A 1037 31.00 -12.90 16.74
N VAL A 1038 30.21 -13.84 17.25
CA VAL A 1038 29.47 -14.84 16.47
C VAL A 1038 27.97 -14.64 16.69
N GLY A 1039 27.19 -14.63 15.61
CA GLY A 1039 25.73 -14.60 15.62
C GLY A 1039 25.09 -13.39 14.96
N PHE A 1040 25.85 -12.30 14.71
CA PHE A 1040 25.36 -11.15 13.93
C PHE A 1040 25.52 -11.39 12.42
N THR A 1041 24.80 -12.41 11.95
CA THR A 1041 24.99 -13.03 10.65
C THR A 1041 24.59 -12.12 9.47
N PHE A 1042 25.17 -12.41 8.29
CA PHE A 1042 24.92 -11.77 6.99
C PHE A 1042 25.36 -10.29 6.85
N ARG A 1043 26.27 -9.81 7.70
CA ARG A 1043 26.90 -8.47 7.55
C ARG A 1043 28.09 -8.49 6.63
N THR A 1044 28.91 -9.53 6.77
CA THR A 1044 30.03 -9.85 5.88
C THR A 1044 29.66 -11.03 4.98
N VAL A 1045 28.57 -10.90 4.22
CA VAL A 1045 27.97 -11.99 3.40
C VAL A 1045 28.92 -12.55 2.33
N GLN A 1046 29.98 -11.82 1.99
CA GLN A 1046 31.03 -12.28 1.09
C GLN A 1046 32.04 -13.22 1.75
N SER A 1047 32.06 -13.37 3.08
CA SER A 1047 32.95 -14.32 3.76
C SER A 1047 32.48 -15.77 3.52
N LEU A 1048 33.43 -16.68 3.24
CA LEU A 1048 33.16 -18.13 3.10
C LEU A 1048 32.53 -18.73 4.36
N THR A 1049 32.78 -18.12 5.52
CA THR A 1049 32.25 -18.60 6.81
C THR A 1049 30.84 -18.05 7.13
N THR A 1050 30.24 -17.19 6.28
CA THR A 1050 28.98 -16.49 6.63
C THR A 1050 27.81 -17.42 6.91
N ASP A 1051 27.64 -18.45 6.09
CA ASP A 1051 26.55 -19.43 6.25
C ASP A 1051 26.87 -20.45 7.36
N ILE A 1052 28.15 -20.74 7.57
CA ILE A 1052 28.64 -21.60 8.66
C ILE A 1052 28.32 -20.95 10.00
N GLU A 1053 28.59 -19.65 10.15
CA GLU A 1053 28.21 -18.87 11.34
C GLU A 1053 26.69 -18.86 11.55
N ALA A 1054 25.92 -18.73 10.46
CA ALA A 1054 24.46 -18.75 10.52
C ALA A 1054 23.89 -20.13 10.92
N SER A 1055 24.65 -21.19 10.66
CA SER A 1055 24.30 -22.59 11.00
C SER A 1055 24.92 -23.06 12.32
N PHE A 1056 25.43 -22.15 13.15
CA PHE A 1056 26.04 -22.49 14.43
C PHE A 1056 25.03 -23.16 15.38
N ASP A 1057 25.36 -24.35 15.87
CA ASP A 1057 24.58 -25.11 16.84
C ASP A 1057 25.14 -24.90 18.26
N GLU A 1058 24.40 -24.15 19.07
CA GLU A 1058 24.76 -23.81 20.45
C GLU A 1058 24.74 -25.01 21.42
N ASN A 1059 24.27 -26.19 20.99
CA ASN A 1059 24.28 -27.39 21.81
C ASN A 1059 25.46 -28.32 21.50
N ASN A 1060 26.25 -28.00 20.48
CA ASN A 1060 27.38 -28.84 20.05
C ASN A 1060 28.71 -28.24 20.49
N LEU A 1061 29.32 -28.81 21.54
CA LEU A 1061 30.62 -28.39 22.07
C LEU A 1061 31.73 -28.35 21.00
N SER A 1062 31.69 -29.27 20.04
CA SER A 1062 32.67 -29.34 18.93
C SER A 1062 32.66 -28.08 18.07
N GLN A 1063 31.50 -27.43 17.91
CA GLN A 1063 31.43 -26.17 17.15
C GLN A 1063 32.00 -24.97 17.92
N TYR A 1064 31.93 -24.97 19.26
CA TYR A 1064 32.58 -23.96 20.09
C TYR A 1064 34.10 -24.02 19.90
N GLU A 1065 34.66 -25.23 19.92
CA GLU A 1065 36.08 -25.46 19.64
C GLU A 1065 36.44 -25.04 18.21
N MET A 1066 35.69 -25.51 17.22
CA MET A 1066 35.90 -25.22 15.79
C MET A 1066 35.96 -23.72 15.46
N LEU A 1067 35.06 -22.91 16.05
CA LEU A 1067 34.96 -21.47 15.76
C LEU A 1067 35.62 -20.58 16.81
N ASN A 1068 36.25 -21.16 17.83
CA ASN A 1068 36.75 -20.46 19.02
C ASN A 1068 35.70 -19.57 19.69
N VAL A 1069 34.47 -20.07 19.85
CA VAL A 1069 33.44 -19.39 20.66
C VAL A 1069 33.77 -19.67 22.12
N ARG A 1070 34.53 -18.78 22.74
CA ARG A 1070 35.01 -18.97 24.11
C ARG A 1070 34.08 -18.37 25.15
N TYR A 1071 33.26 -17.40 24.75
CA TYR A 1071 32.38 -16.67 25.65
C TYR A 1071 30.93 -16.71 25.19
N ILE A 1072 30.02 -16.91 26.13
CA ILE A 1072 28.58 -16.74 25.90
C ILE A 1072 28.09 -15.62 26.82
N ILE A 1073 27.48 -14.59 26.24
CA ILE A 1073 26.74 -13.58 27.01
C ILE A 1073 25.25 -13.83 26.84
N ALA A 1074 24.56 -14.08 27.95
CA ALA A 1074 23.16 -14.49 27.96
C ALA A 1074 22.40 -13.83 29.13
N PRO A 1075 21.06 -13.74 29.06
CA PRO A 1075 20.28 -13.29 30.20
C PRO A 1075 20.44 -14.27 31.35
N THR A 1076 20.37 -13.80 32.61
CA THR A 1076 20.53 -14.63 33.81
C THR A 1076 19.55 -15.81 33.90
N SER A 1077 18.41 -15.73 33.22
CA SER A 1077 17.43 -16.82 33.10
C SER A 1077 17.85 -17.95 32.15
N ARG A 1078 18.97 -17.82 31.45
CA ARG A 1078 19.46 -18.80 30.47
C ARG A 1078 20.84 -19.32 30.88
N VAL A 1079 20.94 -20.64 30.94
CA VAL A 1079 22.18 -21.37 31.23
C VAL A 1079 22.62 -22.10 29.95
N PRO A 1080 23.90 -22.04 29.54
CA PRO A 1080 24.39 -22.80 28.39
C PRO A 1080 24.22 -24.31 28.58
N ALA A 1081 23.86 -25.02 27.50
CA ALA A 1081 23.69 -26.48 27.51
C ALA A 1081 25.03 -27.25 27.50
N VAL A 1082 26.10 -26.60 27.03
CA VAL A 1082 27.46 -27.14 26.99
C VAL A 1082 28.21 -26.89 28.31
N PRO A 1083 29.26 -27.68 28.63
CA PRO A 1083 30.10 -27.43 29.80
C PRO A 1083 30.64 -26.00 29.82
N HIS A 1084 30.47 -25.32 30.96
CA HIS A 1084 30.77 -23.90 31.08
C HIS A 1084 31.22 -23.52 32.49
N THR A 1085 31.87 -22.38 32.59
CA THR A 1085 32.16 -21.70 33.87
C THR A 1085 31.55 -20.31 33.86
N VAL A 1086 31.07 -19.84 35.02
CA VAL A 1086 30.58 -18.46 35.15
C VAL A 1086 31.79 -17.54 35.31
N VAL A 1087 31.96 -16.58 34.41
CA VAL A 1087 33.02 -15.57 34.50
C VAL A 1087 32.58 -14.43 35.40
N GLN A 1088 31.42 -13.85 35.09
CA GLN A 1088 30.88 -12.71 35.81
C GLN A 1088 29.38 -12.55 35.51
N THR A 1089 28.61 -12.07 36.48
CA THR A 1089 27.22 -11.66 36.31
C THR A 1089 27.09 -10.19 36.69
N LEU A 1090 26.49 -9.38 35.82
CA LEU A 1090 26.20 -7.97 36.06
C LEU A 1090 24.78 -7.67 35.57
N GLY A 1091 23.98 -7.03 36.43
CA GLY A 1091 22.57 -6.76 36.15
C GLY A 1091 21.80 -8.03 35.76
N GLY A 1092 21.07 -7.95 34.65
CA GLY A 1092 20.31 -9.06 34.08
C GLY A 1092 21.12 -10.01 33.17
N SER A 1093 22.45 -9.90 33.13
CA SER A 1093 23.31 -10.59 32.15
C SER A 1093 24.43 -11.39 32.81
N THR A 1094 24.71 -12.57 32.27
CA THR A 1094 25.81 -13.43 32.71
C THR A 1094 26.75 -13.71 31.54
N LEU A 1095 28.05 -13.56 31.79
CA LEU A 1095 29.12 -13.99 30.90
C LEU A 1095 29.63 -15.36 31.36
N TYR A 1096 29.54 -16.33 30.48
CA TYR A 1096 30.05 -17.68 30.65
C TYR A 1096 31.30 -17.88 29.81
N ALA A 1097 32.23 -18.71 30.27
CA ALA A 1097 33.39 -19.18 29.51
C ALA A 1097 33.26 -20.67 29.19
N ILE A 1098 33.55 -21.00 27.94
CA ILE A 1098 33.65 -22.35 27.38
C ILE A 1098 35.13 -22.64 27.14
N GLU A 1099 35.58 -23.85 27.44
CA GLU A 1099 36.96 -24.23 27.20
C GLU A 1099 37.20 -24.50 25.71
N THR A 1100 38.17 -23.80 25.12
CA THR A 1100 38.61 -23.98 23.73
C THR A 1100 40.14 -23.83 23.66
N THR A 1101 40.78 -24.31 22.59
CA THR A 1101 42.24 -24.13 22.39
C THR A 1101 42.65 -22.70 22.01
N GLY A 1102 41.70 -21.78 21.90
CA GLY A 1102 41.93 -20.42 21.39
C GLY A 1102 41.88 -20.34 19.86
N TYR A 1103 42.55 -19.35 19.27
CA TYR A 1103 42.53 -19.08 17.82
C TYR A 1103 43.31 -20.12 17.02
N PHE A 1104 44.27 -20.80 17.65
CA PHE A 1104 45.08 -21.84 17.03
C PHE A 1104 44.72 -23.24 17.54
N GLN A 1105 44.88 -24.24 16.69
CA GLN A 1105 44.80 -25.65 17.06
C GLN A 1105 45.78 -26.44 16.18
N VAL A 1106 46.50 -27.40 16.78
CA VAL A 1106 47.28 -28.40 16.02
C VAL A 1106 46.34 -29.55 15.75
N VAL A 1107 46.18 -29.93 14.48
CA VAL A 1107 45.18 -30.89 14.02
C VAL A 1107 45.76 -31.88 13.02
N ASP A 1108 45.19 -33.08 12.98
CA ASP A 1108 45.41 -34.03 11.89
C ASP A 1108 44.49 -33.69 10.72
N ARG A 1109 45.06 -33.68 9.50
CA ARG A 1109 44.26 -33.68 8.27
C ARG A 1109 43.88 -35.11 7.90
N VAL A 1110 42.59 -35.41 7.92
CA VAL A 1110 42.05 -36.71 7.52
C VAL A 1110 40.88 -36.52 6.56
N GLY A 1111 41.03 -37.03 5.34
CA GLY A 1111 40.07 -36.88 4.26
C GLY A 1111 40.02 -35.48 3.67
N SER A 1112 39.23 -35.34 2.61
CA SER A 1112 39.02 -34.08 1.91
C SER A 1112 37.56 -33.93 1.50
N ILE A 1113 37.03 -32.71 1.69
CA ILE A 1113 35.69 -32.32 1.27
C ILE A 1113 35.82 -31.46 0.02
N SER A 1114 35.14 -31.83 -1.06
CA SER A 1114 35.01 -30.96 -2.23
C SER A 1114 33.90 -29.93 -1.99
N ALA A 1115 34.24 -28.66 -2.13
CA ALA A 1115 33.32 -27.54 -1.91
C ALA A 1115 33.69 -26.36 -2.81
N ASN A 1116 32.78 -25.41 -2.97
CA ASN A 1116 33.01 -24.15 -3.67
C ASN A 1116 32.28 -23.01 -2.94
N ARG A 1117 32.34 -21.81 -3.51
CA ARG A 1117 31.72 -20.61 -2.92
C ARG A 1117 30.19 -20.66 -2.74
N VAL A 1118 29.50 -21.64 -3.33
CA VAL A 1118 28.02 -21.77 -3.29
C VAL A 1118 27.57 -22.82 -2.29
N ASP A 1119 28.35 -23.87 -2.06
CA ASP A 1119 27.91 -25.06 -1.31
C ASP A 1119 28.77 -25.40 -0.08
N ILE A 1120 29.81 -24.63 0.25
CA ILE A 1120 30.73 -24.93 1.36
C ILE A 1120 30.02 -25.14 2.71
N ASN A 1121 28.90 -24.46 2.94
CA ASN A 1121 28.06 -24.69 4.11
C ASN A 1121 27.46 -26.10 4.13
N ASP A 1122 26.91 -26.55 3.01
CA ASP A 1122 26.21 -27.84 2.97
C ASP A 1122 27.24 -28.98 2.89
N ALA A 1123 28.31 -28.79 2.12
CA ALA A 1123 29.41 -29.75 1.95
C ALA A 1123 30.12 -30.07 3.28
N THR A 1124 30.25 -29.08 4.18
CA THR A 1124 30.93 -29.28 5.47
C THR A 1124 29.98 -29.62 6.63
N ALA A 1125 28.68 -29.80 6.37
CA ALA A 1125 27.68 -30.06 7.41
C ALA A 1125 27.96 -31.33 8.23
N ALA A 1126 28.41 -32.41 7.58
CA ALA A 1126 28.74 -33.67 8.27
C ALA A 1126 29.90 -33.49 9.27
N PHE A 1127 30.95 -32.77 8.88
CA PHE A 1127 32.06 -32.42 9.77
C PHE A 1127 31.58 -31.56 10.94
N ARG A 1128 30.82 -30.49 10.67
CA ARG A 1128 30.30 -29.59 11.72
C ARG A 1128 29.34 -30.27 12.70
N GLY A 1129 28.66 -31.33 12.28
CA GLY A 1129 27.78 -32.13 13.12
C GLY A 1129 28.49 -33.20 13.96
N SER A 1130 29.80 -33.38 13.78
CA SER A 1130 30.59 -34.43 14.45
C SER A 1130 31.39 -33.92 15.65
N ASP A 1131 32.02 -34.84 16.39
CA ASP A 1131 32.96 -34.58 17.48
C ASP A 1131 34.41 -34.34 16.99
N GLN A 1132 34.66 -34.40 15.67
CA GLN A 1132 36.02 -34.42 15.11
C GLN A 1132 36.87 -33.19 15.48
N ALA A 1133 36.28 -31.99 15.50
CA ALA A 1133 37.02 -30.77 15.85
C ALA A 1133 37.52 -30.80 17.31
N SER A 1134 36.74 -31.35 18.24
CA SER A 1134 37.17 -31.55 19.64
C SER A 1134 38.27 -32.59 19.79
N ARG A 1135 38.40 -33.52 18.84
CA ARG A 1135 39.48 -34.51 18.79
C ARG A 1135 40.67 -34.06 17.95
N SER A 1136 40.71 -32.79 17.54
CA SER A 1136 41.76 -32.24 16.68
C SER A 1136 41.92 -32.97 15.33
N VAL A 1137 40.79 -33.40 14.74
CA VAL A 1137 40.75 -34.03 13.41
C VAL A 1137 39.93 -33.16 12.47
N TYR A 1138 40.52 -32.72 11.37
CA TYR A 1138 39.87 -31.83 10.40
C TYR A 1138 40.05 -32.37 8.98
N PRO A 1139 38.99 -32.43 8.15
CA PRO A 1139 39.17 -32.67 6.73
C PRO A 1139 39.77 -31.43 6.04
N GLY A 1140 40.58 -31.66 5.01
CA GLY A 1140 40.98 -30.61 4.08
C GLY A 1140 39.81 -30.19 3.18
N ILE A 1141 39.89 -29.00 2.57
CA ILE A 1141 38.93 -28.57 1.54
C ILE A 1141 39.61 -28.56 0.17
N ALA A 1142 39.10 -29.38 -0.75
CA ALA A 1142 39.38 -29.31 -2.18
C ALA A 1142 38.46 -28.25 -2.82
N PHE A 1143 38.89 -26.98 -2.77
CA PHE A 1143 38.04 -25.84 -3.09
C PHE A 1143 37.96 -25.55 -4.60
N ASP A 1144 36.74 -25.50 -5.16
CA ASP A 1144 36.45 -25.12 -6.54
C ASP A 1144 37.35 -25.85 -7.58
N GLY A 1145 37.41 -27.17 -7.45
CA GLY A 1145 38.14 -28.06 -8.35
C GLY A 1145 39.63 -28.27 -8.01
N ASP A 1146 40.14 -27.66 -6.95
CA ASP A 1146 41.52 -27.88 -6.49
C ASP A 1146 41.74 -29.33 -6.06
N LYS A 1147 42.98 -29.84 -6.21
CA LYS A 1147 43.29 -31.24 -5.85
C LYS A 1147 43.25 -31.42 -4.32
N PRO A 1148 42.70 -32.55 -3.82
CA PRO A 1148 42.83 -32.92 -2.42
C PRO A 1148 44.30 -32.98 -1.99
N LEU A 1149 44.60 -32.37 -0.85
CA LEU A 1149 45.92 -32.52 -0.22
C LEU A 1149 46.00 -33.88 0.50
N PRO A 1150 47.16 -34.55 0.55
CA PRO A 1150 47.32 -35.87 1.19
C PRO A 1150 46.99 -35.83 2.68
N ASP A 1151 46.53 -36.91 3.29
CA ASP A 1151 46.30 -36.91 4.74
C ASP A 1151 47.64 -36.80 5.50
N THR A 1152 47.63 -36.12 6.67
CA THR A 1152 48.83 -36.06 7.53
C THR A 1152 49.02 -37.36 8.31
N VAL A 1153 47.94 -38.11 8.51
CA VAL A 1153 47.92 -39.45 9.09
C VAL A 1153 46.94 -40.34 8.32
N THR A 1154 47.24 -41.62 8.18
CA THR A 1154 46.37 -42.59 7.45
C THR A 1154 45.04 -42.86 8.16
N ALA A 1155 44.98 -42.67 9.48
CA ALA A 1155 43.77 -42.72 10.28
C ALA A 1155 43.94 -41.85 11.54
N ALA A 1156 42.84 -41.28 12.04
CA ALA A 1156 42.86 -40.50 13.29
C ALA A 1156 43.30 -41.39 14.47
N THR A 1157 44.20 -40.87 15.31
CA THR A 1157 44.67 -41.55 16.53
C THR A 1157 44.00 -40.97 17.77
N ASP A 1158 43.92 -41.73 18.85
CA ASP A 1158 43.37 -41.24 20.13
C ASP A 1158 44.26 -40.19 20.82
N SER A 1159 45.54 -40.08 20.46
CA SER A 1159 46.43 -39.05 21.01
C SER A 1159 46.35 -37.74 20.21
N PRO A 1160 46.34 -36.56 20.87
CA PRO A 1160 46.36 -35.28 20.19
C PRO A 1160 47.62 -35.12 19.32
N PRO A 1161 47.51 -34.52 18.12
CA PRO A 1161 48.64 -34.33 17.20
C PRO A 1161 49.66 -33.29 17.69
N GLY A 1162 49.27 -32.44 18.65
CA GLY A 1162 50.14 -31.44 19.25
C GLY A 1162 49.38 -30.51 20.19
N THR A 1163 50.09 -29.50 20.70
CA THR A 1163 49.56 -28.51 21.64
C THR A 1163 50.00 -27.10 21.28
N VAL A 1164 49.14 -26.12 21.56
CA VAL A 1164 49.51 -24.69 21.48
C VAL A 1164 50.17 -24.29 22.80
N ILE A 1165 51.43 -23.85 22.76
CA ILE A 1165 52.20 -23.44 23.94
C ILE A 1165 51.85 -22.00 24.31
N ASN A 1166 51.83 -21.12 23.32
CA ASN A 1166 51.45 -19.72 23.49
C ASN A 1166 50.85 -19.19 22.18
N GLN A 1167 49.97 -18.20 22.26
CA GLN A 1167 49.40 -17.52 21.12
C GLN A 1167 49.16 -16.04 21.41
N SER A 1168 49.27 -15.21 20.39
CA SER A 1168 48.98 -13.78 20.44
C SER A 1168 48.27 -13.34 19.17
N ASN A 1169 47.61 -12.18 19.22
CA ASN A 1169 46.93 -11.63 18.05
C ASN A 1169 46.93 -10.11 18.05
N GLN A 1170 47.00 -9.54 16.85
CA GLN A 1170 46.67 -8.16 16.53
C GLN A 1170 45.57 -8.19 15.48
N ARG A 1171 44.36 -8.58 15.90
CA ARG A 1171 43.21 -8.86 15.02
C ARG A 1171 42.95 -7.78 13.99
N ALA A 1172 42.94 -6.52 14.41
CA ALA A 1172 42.67 -5.37 13.54
C ALA A 1172 43.74 -5.14 12.45
N ASP A 1173 44.91 -5.75 12.60
CA ASP A 1173 46.02 -5.71 11.64
C ASP A 1173 46.14 -7.02 10.85
N GLY A 1174 45.27 -8.00 11.13
CA GLY A 1174 45.29 -9.31 10.49
C GLY A 1174 46.54 -10.11 10.81
N ILE A 1175 47.10 -9.96 12.02
CA ILE A 1175 48.30 -10.68 12.47
C ILE A 1175 47.92 -11.63 13.61
N PHE A 1176 48.32 -12.89 13.48
CA PHE A 1176 48.12 -13.92 14.49
C PHE A 1176 49.40 -14.74 14.62
N GLU A 1177 49.84 -14.99 15.86
CA GLU A 1177 51.07 -15.71 16.13
C GLU A 1177 50.84 -16.83 17.15
N ALA A 1178 51.54 -17.94 16.98
CA ALA A 1178 51.54 -19.03 17.95
C ALA A 1178 52.88 -19.75 17.98
N THR A 1179 53.24 -20.21 19.17
CA THR A 1179 54.26 -21.25 19.35
C THR A 1179 53.53 -22.56 19.64
N VAL A 1180 53.79 -23.59 18.85
CA VAL A 1180 53.15 -24.90 18.97
C VAL A 1180 54.18 -25.99 19.16
N SER A 1181 53.78 -27.12 19.73
CA SER A 1181 54.55 -28.37 19.69
C SER A 1181 53.71 -29.43 18.97
N ALA A 1182 54.20 -29.90 17.84
CA ALA A 1182 53.60 -30.98 17.06
C ALA A 1182 54.32 -32.29 17.36
N GLN A 1183 53.57 -33.35 17.62
CA GLN A 1183 54.09 -34.70 17.91
C GLN A 1183 54.36 -35.50 16.63
N ARG A 1184 53.70 -35.12 15.54
CA ARG A 1184 53.76 -35.75 14.21
C ARG A 1184 53.50 -34.70 13.13
N GLN A 1185 53.64 -35.11 11.87
CA GLN A 1185 53.19 -34.26 10.75
C GLN A 1185 51.72 -33.89 10.96
N SER A 1186 51.45 -32.58 10.97
CA SER A 1186 50.15 -32.03 11.37
C SER A 1186 49.87 -30.73 10.62
N VAL A 1187 48.63 -30.25 10.69
CA VAL A 1187 48.25 -28.90 10.25
C VAL A 1187 48.04 -28.03 11.49
N VAL A 1188 48.56 -26.81 11.47
CA VAL A 1188 48.17 -25.78 12.45
C VAL A 1188 47.11 -24.91 11.81
N VAL A 1189 45.90 -24.99 12.32
CA VAL A 1189 44.78 -24.14 11.86
C VAL A 1189 44.73 -22.84 12.63
N LEU A 1190 44.50 -21.76 11.91
CA LEU A 1190 44.01 -20.51 12.47
C LEU A 1190 42.50 -20.49 12.23
N LYS A 1191 41.71 -20.40 13.32
CA LYS A 1191 40.25 -20.33 13.30
C LYS A 1191 39.77 -18.95 12.81
N ALA A 1192 40.17 -18.59 11.60
CA ALA A 1192 39.82 -17.41 10.82
C ALA A 1192 39.36 -17.86 9.43
N THR A 1193 38.43 -17.14 8.79
CA THR A 1193 37.98 -17.52 7.44
C THR A 1193 39.16 -17.55 6.47
N TYR A 1194 39.14 -18.50 5.55
CA TYR A 1194 40.11 -18.56 4.47
C TYR A 1194 39.94 -17.36 3.53
N ASP A 1195 41.07 -16.83 3.06
CA ASP A 1195 41.19 -15.76 2.09
C ASP A 1195 42.56 -15.89 1.37
N PRO A 1196 42.66 -15.64 0.06
CA PRO A 1196 43.93 -15.72 -0.68
C PRO A 1196 44.99 -14.70 -0.24
N GLY A 1197 44.60 -13.66 0.50
CA GLY A 1197 45.48 -12.64 1.07
C GLY A 1197 46.28 -13.11 2.28
N TRP A 1198 45.97 -14.28 2.87
CA TRP A 1198 46.76 -14.84 3.96
C TRP A 1198 48.18 -15.20 3.53
N ARG A 1199 49.16 -14.82 4.34
CA ARG A 1199 50.55 -15.25 4.25
C ARG A 1199 50.96 -15.85 5.58
N VAL A 1200 51.70 -16.94 5.54
CA VAL A 1200 52.14 -17.65 6.75
C VAL A 1200 53.65 -17.85 6.71
N THR A 1201 54.29 -17.68 7.86
CA THR A 1201 55.67 -18.11 8.08
C THR A 1201 55.74 -19.16 9.18
N VAL A 1202 56.59 -20.16 9.00
CA VAL A 1202 56.93 -21.19 10.01
C VAL A 1202 58.42 -21.04 10.29
N ASP A 1203 58.77 -20.80 11.55
CA ASP A 1203 60.14 -20.58 12.01
C ASP A 1203 60.89 -19.46 11.24
N GLY A 1204 60.15 -18.45 10.79
CA GLY A 1204 60.66 -17.31 10.04
C GLY A 1204 60.69 -17.51 8.51
N GLU A 1205 60.48 -18.73 8.02
CA GLU A 1205 60.46 -19.04 6.59
C GLU A 1205 59.03 -19.01 6.03
N SER A 1206 58.88 -18.59 4.77
CA SER A 1206 57.57 -18.53 4.11
C SER A 1206 57.03 -19.94 3.85
N ALA A 1207 55.77 -20.19 4.21
CA ALA A 1207 55.08 -21.45 3.97
C ALA A 1207 53.77 -21.23 3.19
N ASN A 1208 53.22 -22.32 2.64
CA ASN A 1208 51.96 -22.29 1.89
C ASN A 1208 50.77 -22.45 2.83
N THR A 1209 49.73 -21.65 2.61
CA THR A 1209 48.46 -21.82 3.32
C THR A 1209 47.64 -22.95 2.72
N VAL A 1210 46.89 -23.64 3.57
CA VAL A 1210 45.93 -24.68 3.18
C VAL A 1210 44.53 -24.30 3.67
N MET A 1211 43.49 -24.72 2.95
CA MET A 1211 42.11 -24.55 3.37
C MET A 1211 41.64 -25.81 4.12
N MET A 1212 41.16 -25.62 5.35
CA MET A 1212 40.66 -26.67 6.22
C MET A 1212 39.16 -26.45 6.49
N ALA A 1213 38.43 -27.53 6.79
CA ALA A 1213 37.02 -27.42 7.10
C ALA A 1213 36.77 -26.58 8.38
N PRO A 1214 35.65 -25.84 8.48
CA PRO A 1214 34.62 -25.74 7.46
C PRO A 1214 34.94 -24.69 6.37
N SER A 1215 35.88 -23.78 6.60
CA SER A 1215 36.37 -22.78 5.62
C SER A 1215 37.50 -21.94 6.21
N ILE A 1216 38.39 -22.54 7.00
CA ILE A 1216 39.44 -21.86 7.77
C ILE A 1216 40.83 -22.04 7.16
N VAL A 1217 41.77 -21.17 7.52
CA VAL A 1217 43.15 -21.22 7.02
C VAL A 1217 44.06 -22.04 7.93
N GLY A 1218 45.01 -22.79 7.36
CA GLY A 1218 46.03 -23.51 8.11
C GLY A 1218 47.38 -23.57 7.40
N VAL A 1219 48.36 -24.20 8.05
CA VAL A 1219 49.70 -24.47 7.52
C VAL A 1219 50.20 -25.82 7.99
N GLU A 1220 50.86 -26.59 7.13
CA GLU A 1220 51.47 -27.87 7.51
C GLU A 1220 52.79 -27.66 8.26
N VAL A 1221 53.01 -28.46 9.30
CA VAL A 1221 54.24 -28.49 10.09
C VAL A 1221 54.70 -29.92 10.34
N GLY A 1222 56.02 -30.09 10.49
CA GLY A 1222 56.62 -31.35 10.91
C GLY A 1222 56.48 -31.60 12.42
N PRO A 1223 57.00 -32.73 12.93
CA PRO A 1223 57.15 -32.94 14.36
C PRO A 1223 58.19 -31.96 14.93
N GLY A 1224 57.91 -31.37 16.09
CA GLY A 1224 58.80 -30.42 16.75
C GLY A 1224 58.08 -29.20 17.29
N GLN A 1225 58.85 -28.25 17.81
CA GLN A 1225 58.34 -26.95 18.25
C GLN A 1225 58.48 -25.95 17.11
N HIS A 1226 57.39 -25.24 16.79
CA HIS A 1226 57.34 -24.31 15.67
C HIS A 1226 56.77 -22.95 16.10
N THR A 1227 57.33 -21.87 15.56
CA THR A 1227 56.79 -20.52 15.67
C THR A 1227 56.10 -20.14 14.38
N ILE A 1228 54.80 -19.86 14.46
CA ILE A 1228 53.93 -19.66 13.30
C ILE A 1228 53.36 -18.26 13.36
N ARG A 1229 53.42 -17.55 12.23
CA ARG A 1229 52.83 -16.22 12.09
C ARG A 1229 51.99 -16.15 10.83
N PHE A 1230 50.68 -15.95 11.00
CA PHE A 1230 49.77 -15.58 9.93
C PHE A 1230 49.69 -14.05 9.84
N SER A 1231 49.73 -13.54 8.61
CA SER A 1231 49.54 -12.12 8.31
C SER A 1231 48.70 -11.94 7.05
N TYR A 1232 47.67 -11.11 7.13
CA TYR A 1232 46.86 -10.75 5.97
C TYR A 1232 47.55 -9.63 5.17
N ARG A 1233 47.67 -9.79 3.86
CA ARG A 1233 48.18 -8.75 2.95
C ARG A 1233 47.09 -8.26 2.02
N SER A 1234 46.86 -6.94 2.03
CA SER A 1234 45.96 -6.25 1.10
C SER A 1234 46.38 -6.40 -0.37
N TYR A 1235 45.43 -6.21 -1.27
CA TYR A 1235 45.63 -6.28 -2.71
C TYR A 1235 46.73 -5.31 -3.19
N PRO A 1236 47.81 -5.80 -3.83
CA PRO A 1236 49.02 -5.01 -4.04
C PRO A 1236 48.93 -3.95 -5.15
N HIS A 1237 47.91 -4.01 -6.02
CA HIS A 1237 47.88 -3.24 -7.27
C HIS A 1237 47.04 -1.95 -7.24
N TYR A 1238 46.55 -1.50 -6.07
CA TYR A 1238 45.76 -0.26 -5.97
C TYR A 1238 46.41 0.98 -6.64
N PRO A 1239 47.72 1.27 -6.46
CA PRO A 1239 48.35 2.44 -7.10
C PRO A 1239 48.22 2.43 -8.64
N TRP A 1240 48.37 1.25 -9.26
CA TRP A 1240 48.23 1.07 -10.71
C TRP A 1240 46.78 1.23 -11.17
N LEU A 1241 45.82 0.75 -10.38
CA LEU A 1241 44.39 0.91 -10.66
C LEU A 1241 43.94 2.38 -10.53
N PHE A 1242 44.50 3.14 -9.58
CA PHE A 1242 44.29 4.58 -9.49
C PHE A 1242 44.90 5.32 -10.67
N LEU A 1243 46.12 4.97 -11.08
CA LEU A 1243 46.76 5.54 -12.27
C LEU A 1243 45.92 5.26 -13.52
N LEU A 1244 45.44 4.02 -13.71
CA LEU A 1244 44.55 3.66 -14.80
C LEU A 1244 43.27 4.51 -14.80
N GLY A 1245 42.65 4.69 -13.65
CA GLY A 1245 41.45 5.52 -13.52
C GLY A 1245 41.71 7.00 -13.84
N ALA A 1246 42.85 7.54 -13.41
CA ALA A 1246 43.28 8.91 -13.70
C ALA A 1246 43.58 9.10 -15.20
N LEU A 1247 44.28 8.15 -15.83
CA LEU A 1247 44.53 8.15 -17.26
C LEU A 1247 43.22 8.07 -18.05
N ALA A 1248 42.27 7.22 -17.65
CA ALA A 1248 40.96 7.13 -18.29
C ALA A 1248 40.23 8.48 -18.25
N LEU A 1249 40.22 9.17 -17.10
CA LEU A 1249 39.63 10.51 -16.98
C LEU A 1249 40.33 11.55 -17.87
N LEU A 1250 41.66 11.52 -17.93
CA LEU A 1250 42.45 12.39 -18.79
C LEU A 1250 42.14 12.16 -20.28
N SER A 1251 42.13 10.90 -20.72
CA SER A 1251 41.78 10.49 -22.08
C SER A 1251 40.38 10.95 -22.48
N LEU A 1252 39.39 10.79 -21.58
CA LEU A 1252 38.03 11.29 -21.79
C LEU A 1252 37.94 12.82 -21.90
N GLY A 1253 38.86 13.54 -21.26
CA GLY A 1253 38.95 15.00 -21.30
C GLY A 1253 39.58 15.51 -22.60
N LEU A 1254 40.58 14.80 -23.10
CA LEU A 1254 41.29 15.12 -24.34
C LEU A 1254 40.51 14.68 -25.60
N TRP A 1255 39.72 13.60 -25.51
CA TRP A 1255 39.01 13.01 -26.65
C TRP A 1255 38.13 13.99 -27.47
N PRO A 1256 37.32 14.88 -26.88
CA PRO A 1256 36.52 15.85 -27.62
C PRO A 1256 37.37 16.94 -28.29
N ARG A 1257 38.60 17.14 -27.82
CA ARG A 1257 39.57 18.13 -28.30
C ARG A 1257 40.66 17.52 -29.18
N ARG A 1258 40.58 16.22 -29.53
CA ARG A 1258 41.66 15.49 -30.20
C ARG A 1258 42.18 16.16 -31.47
N GLU A 1259 41.31 16.73 -32.30
CA GLU A 1259 41.73 17.44 -33.53
C GLU A 1259 42.49 18.74 -33.20
N GLN A 1260 42.05 19.49 -32.19
CA GLN A 1260 42.75 20.70 -31.73
C GLN A 1260 44.09 20.34 -31.07
N VAL A 1261 44.11 19.31 -30.23
CA VAL A 1261 45.32 18.81 -29.55
C VAL A 1261 46.34 18.28 -30.57
N LEU A 1262 45.90 17.53 -31.59
CA LEU A 1262 46.77 17.06 -32.67
C LEU A 1262 47.37 18.23 -33.47
N VAL A 1263 46.59 19.28 -33.75
CA VAL A 1263 47.10 20.49 -34.40
C VAL A 1263 48.13 21.23 -33.53
N TYR A 1264 47.89 21.34 -32.21
CA TYR A 1264 48.86 21.93 -31.28
C TYR A 1264 50.13 21.10 -31.15
N ALA A 1265 50.01 19.76 -31.05
CA ALA A 1265 51.15 18.84 -30.98
C ALA A 1265 51.98 18.86 -32.27
N GLN A 1266 51.33 18.90 -33.44
CA GLN A 1266 52.02 19.05 -34.74
C GLN A 1266 52.74 20.40 -34.85
N ARG A 1267 52.15 21.49 -34.34
CA ARG A 1267 52.81 22.81 -34.28
C ARG A 1267 54.01 22.83 -33.32
N ALA A 1268 53.90 22.17 -32.17
CA ALA A 1268 55.01 22.02 -31.22
C ALA A 1268 56.14 21.15 -31.79
N ALA A 1269 55.83 20.02 -32.42
CA ALA A 1269 56.81 19.14 -33.07
C ALA A 1269 57.55 19.84 -34.23
N ARG A 1270 56.88 20.74 -34.96
CA ARG A 1270 57.54 21.59 -35.99
C ARG A 1270 58.52 22.61 -35.40
N ARG A 1271 58.36 23.02 -34.13
CA ARG A 1271 59.32 23.89 -33.42
C ARG A 1271 60.58 23.18 -32.95
N PHE A 1272 60.56 21.85 -32.85
CA PHE A 1272 61.69 21.03 -32.38
C PHE A 1272 62.39 20.21 -33.48
N ARG A 1273 62.03 20.39 -34.77
CA ARG A 1273 62.84 19.83 -35.86
C ARG A 1273 64.13 20.66 -36.01
N PRO A 1274 65.33 20.05 -35.98
CA PRO A 1274 66.55 20.73 -36.37
C PRO A 1274 66.39 21.22 -37.82
N ARG A 1275 66.72 22.49 -38.08
CA ARG A 1275 66.85 22.98 -39.46
C ARG A 1275 67.99 22.21 -40.14
N PRO A 1276 67.79 21.52 -41.27
CA PRO A 1276 68.91 21.11 -42.08
C PRO A 1276 69.48 22.35 -42.79
N GLY A 1277 70.74 22.68 -42.48
CA GLY A 1277 71.52 23.70 -43.18
C GLY A 1277 71.21 25.15 -42.82
N ARG A 1278 71.84 25.65 -41.75
CA ARG A 1278 72.52 26.95 -41.68
C ARG A 1278 73.28 27.08 -40.37
#